data_AF-Q9H7D0-F1
#
_entry.id   AF-Q9H7D0-F1
#
_cell.length_a   1.000
_cell.length_b   1.000
_cell.length_c   1.000
_cell.angle_alpha   90.00
_cell.angle_beta   90.00
_cell.angle_gamma   90.00
#
_symmetry.space_group_name_H-M   'P 1'
#
loop_
_entity.id
_entity.type
_entity.pdbx_description
1 polymer ?
#
loop_
_entity_poly.entity_id
_entity_poly.type
_entity_poly.pdbx_seq_one_letter_code
_entity_poly.pdbx_strand_id
1 'polypeptide(L)'
;MARWIPTKRQKYGVAIYNYNASQDVELSLQIGDTVHILEMYEGWYRGYTLQNKSKKGIFPETYIHLKEATVEDLGQHETVIPGELPLVQELTSTLREWAVIWRKLYVNNKLTLFRQLQQMTYSLIEWRSQILSGTLPKDELAELKKKVTAKIDHGNRMLGLDLVVRDDNGNILDPDETSTIALFKAHEVASKRIEEKIQEEKSILQNLDLRGQSIFSTIHTYGLYVNFKNFVCNIGEDAELFMALYDPDQSTFISENYLIRWGSNGMPKEIEKLNNLQAVFTDLSSMDLIRPRVSLVCQIVRVGHMELKEGKKHTCGLRRPFGVAVMDITDIIHGKVDDEEKQHFIPFQQIAMETYIRQRQLIMSPLITSHVIGENEPLTSVLNKVIAAKEVNHKGQGLWVSLKLLPGDLTQVQKNFSHLVDRSTAIARKMGFPEIILPGDVRNDIYVTLIHGEFDKGKKKTPKNVEVTMSVHDEEGKLLEKAIHPGAGYEGISEYKSVVYYQVKQPCWYETVKVSIAIEEVTRCHIRFTFRHRSSQETRDKSERAFGVAFVKLMNPDGTTLQDGRHDLVVYKGDNKKMEDAKFYLTLPGTKMEMEEKELQASKNLVTFTPSKDSTKDSFQIATLICSTKLTQNVDLLGLLNWRSNSQNIKHNLKKLMEVDGGEIVKFLQDTLDALFNIMMEMSDSETYDFLVFDALVFIISLIGDIKFQHFNPVLETYIYKHFSATLAYVKLSKVLNFYVANADDSSKTELLFAALKALKYLFRFIIQSRVLYLRFYGQSKDGDEFNNSIRQLFLAFNMLMDRPLEEAVKIKGAALKYLPSIINDVKLVFDPVELSVLFCKFIQSIPDNQLVRQKLNCMTKIVESTLFRQSECREVLLPLLTDQLSGQLDDNSNKPDHEASSQLLSNILEVLDRKDVGATAVHIQLIMERLLRRINRTVIGMNRQSPHIGSFVACMIALLQQMDDSHYSHYISTFKTRQDIIDFLMETFIMFKDLIGKNVYAKDWMVMNMTQNRVFLRAINQFAEVLTRFFMDQASFELQLWNNYFHLAVAFLTHESLQLETFSQAKRNKIVKKYGDMRKEIGFRIRDMWYNLGPHKIKFIPSMVGPILEVTLTPEVELRKATIPIFFDMMQCEFNFSGNGNFHMFENELITKLDQEVEGGRGDEQYKVLLEKLLLEHCRKHKYLSSSGEVFALLVSSLLENLLDYRTIIMQDESKENRMSCTVNVLNFYKEKKREDIYIRYLYKLRDLHRDCENYTEAAYTLLLHAELLQWSDKPCVPHLLQKDSYYVYTQQELKEKLYQEIISYFDKGKMWEKAIKLSKELAETYESKVFDYEGLGNLLKKRASFYENIIKAMRPQPEYFAVGYYGQGFPSFLRNKIFIYRGKEYERREDFSLRLLTQFPNAEKMTSTTPPGEDIKSSPKQYMQCFTVKPVMSLPPSYKDKPVPEQILNYYRANEVQQFRYSRPFRKGEKDPDNEFATMWIERTTYTTAYTFPGILKWFEVKQISTEEISPLENAIETMELTNERISNCVQQHAWDRSLSVHPLSMLLSGIVDPAVMGGFSNYEKAFFTEKYLQEHPEDQEKVELLKRLIALQMPLLTEGIRIHGEKLTEQLKPLHERLSSCFRELKEKVEKHYGVITLPPNLTERKQSRTGSIVLPYIMSSTLRRLSITSVTSSVVSTSSNSSDNAPSRPGSDGSILEPLLERRASSGARVEDLSLREENSENRISKFKRKDWSLSKSQVIAEKAPEPDLMSPTRKAQRPKSLQLMDNRLSPFHGSSPPQSTPLSPPPLTPKATRTLSSPSLQTDGIAATPVPPPPPPKSKPYEGSQRNSTELAPPLPVRREAKAPPPPPPKARKSGIPTSEPGSQ
;
A
#
# COMPACT_ATOMS: atom_id res chain seq x y z
N MET A 1 -59.44 1.00 -13.98
CA MET A 1 -58.08 1.34 -13.51
C MET A 1 -57.33 0.05 -13.29
N ALA A 2 -56.33 -0.27 -14.12
CA ALA A 2 -55.44 -1.37 -13.77
C ALA A 2 -54.71 -1.01 -12.46
N ARG A 3 -54.45 -1.99 -11.59
CA ARG A 3 -53.80 -1.79 -10.27
C ARG A 3 -52.33 -2.20 -10.36
N TRP A 4 -51.46 -1.57 -9.55
CA TRP A 4 -50.09 -2.03 -9.32
C TRP A 4 -50.08 -3.47 -8.83
N ILE A 5 -49.28 -4.33 -9.46
CA ILE A 5 -49.22 -5.76 -9.17
C ILE A 5 -47.94 -6.05 -8.39
N PRO A 6 -48.00 -6.61 -7.16
CA PRO A 6 -46.80 -7.05 -6.45
C PRO A 6 -45.99 -8.04 -7.27
N THR A 7 -44.70 -7.77 -7.45
CA THR A 7 -43.83 -8.65 -8.24
C THR A 7 -43.55 -9.93 -7.48
N LYS A 8 -43.68 -11.08 -8.17
CA LYS A 8 -43.41 -12.41 -7.60
C LYS A 8 -42.03 -12.94 -7.98
N ARG A 9 -41.61 -12.72 -9.23
CA ARG A 9 -40.32 -13.21 -9.77
C ARG A 9 -39.33 -12.07 -9.98
N GLN A 10 -39.80 -10.93 -10.45
CA GLN A 10 -39.02 -9.73 -10.73
C GLN A 10 -38.76 -8.98 -9.42
N LYS A 11 -37.87 -9.51 -8.58
CA LYS A 11 -37.54 -8.93 -7.26
C LYS A 11 -36.26 -8.11 -7.29
N TYR A 12 -35.32 -8.47 -8.17
CA TYR A 12 -33.99 -7.87 -8.23
C TYR A 12 -33.62 -7.48 -9.65
N GLY A 13 -33.02 -6.30 -9.81
CA GLY A 13 -32.56 -5.82 -11.11
C GLY A 13 -31.47 -4.77 -11.02
N VAL A 14 -30.89 -4.44 -12.17
CA VAL A 14 -29.83 -3.44 -12.33
C VAL A 14 -30.22 -2.45 -13.41
N ALA A 15 -30.07 -1.15 -13.14
CA ALA A 15 -30.28 -0.11 -14.12
C ALA A 15 -29.23 -0.18 -15.24
N ILE A 16 -29.69 -0.26 -16.49
CA ILE A 16 -28.85 -0.29 -17.70
C ILE A 16 -28.86 1.05 -18.47
N TYR A 17 -29.74 1.97 -18.08
CA TYR A 17 -29.81 3.34 -18.58
C TYR A 17 -30.03 4.33 -17.41
N ASN A 18 -29.51 5.55 -17.55
CA ASN A 18 -29.78 6.62 -16.58
C ASN A 18 -31.23 7.08 -16.70
N TYR A 19 -31.93 7.20 -15.58
CA TYR A 19 -33.28 7.72 -15.49
C TYR A 19 -33.30 8.89 -14.49
N ASN A 20 -33.70 10.08 -14.94
CA ASN A 20 -33.82 11.26 -14.09
C ASN A 20 -35.29 11.45 -13.74
N ALA A 21 -35.63 11.41 -12.45
CA ALA A 21 -36.99 11.64 -11.98
C ALA A 21 -37.48 13.03 -12.38
N SER A 22 -38.63 13.09 -13.04
CA SER A 22 -39.34 14.33 -13.38
C SER A 22 -40.35 14.74 -12.30
N GLN A 23 -40.73 13.81 -11.43
CA GLN A 23 -41.73 13.97 -10.36
C GLN A 23 -41.25 13.30 -9.07
N ASP A 24 -41.78 13.72 -7.91
CA ASP A 24 -41.41 13.15 -6.60
C ASP A 24 -41.75 11.67 -6.43
N VAL A 25 -42.74 11.17 -7.20
CA VAL A 25 -43.14 9.74 -7.21
C VAL A 25 -42.17 8.86 -7.99
N GLU A 26 -41.30 9.45 -8.82
CA GLU A 26 -40.32 8.75 -9.63
C GLU A 26 -39.00 8.58 -8.87
N LEU A 27 -38.30 7.48 -9.16
CA LEU A 27 -36.99 7.18 -8.58
C LEU A 27 -35.91 7.40 -9.63
N SER A 28 -35.04 8.40 -9.45
CA SER A 28 -33.86 8.55 -10.30
C SER A 28 -32.93 7.35 -10.16
N LEU A 29 -32.43 6.84 -11.28
CA LEU A 29 -31.50 5.72 -11.36
C LEU A 29 -30.29 6.10 -12.21
N GLN A 30 -29.10 5.70 -11.78
CA GLN A 30 -27.89 5.74 -12.59
C GLN A 30 -27.55 4.34 -13.08
N ILE A 31 -26.88 4.24 -14.23
CA ILE A 31 -26.38 2.96 -14.76
C ILE A 31 -25.58 2.24 -13.66
N GLY A 32 -25.94 0.99 -13.40
CA GLY A 32 -25.32 0.15 -12.37
C GLY A 32 -26.01 0.18 -11.00
N ASP A 33 -27.03 1.03 -10.82
CA ASP A 33 -27.86 1.01 -9.61
C ASP A 33 -28.62 -0.32 -9.51
N THR A 34 -28.50 -0.95 -8.36
CA THR A 34 -29.21 -2.19 -8.05
C THR A 34 -30.51 -1.87 -7.36
N VAL A 35 -31.64 -2.33 -7.92
CA VAL A 35 -33.00 -2.04 -7.45
C VAL A 35 -33.66 -3.26 -6.85
N HIS A 36 -34.40 -3.04 -5.78
CA HIS A 36 -35.37 -3.98 -5.25
C HIS A 36 -36.75 -3.61 -5.78
N ILE A 37 -37.36 -4.52 -6.54
CA ILE A 37 -38.61 -4.30 -7.24
C ILE A 37 -39.75 -4.88 -6.39
N LEU A 38 -40.69 -4.04 -6.02
CA LEU A 38 -41.83 -4.38 -5.16
C LEU A 38 -43.08 -4.68 -5.98
N GLU A 39 -43.36 -3.84 -6.97
CA GLU A 39 -44.59 -3.84 -7.76
C GLU A 39 -44.30 -3.49 -9.23
N MET A 40 -45.21 -3.84 -10.12
CA MET A 40 -45.14 -3.50 -11.55
C MET A 40 -46.49 -3.06 -12.12
N TYR A 41 -46.46 -2.18 -13.13
CA TYR A 41 -47.64 -1.60 -13.78
C TYR A 41 -47.29 -1.09 -15.19
N GLU A 42 -47.95 -1.57 -16.25
CA GLU A 42 -47.85 -1.07 -17.65
C GLU A 42 -46.43 -0.67 -18.12
N GLY A 43 -45.43 -1.55 -17.94
CA GLY A 43 -44.04 -1.27 -18.34
C GLY A 43 -43.26 -0.40 -17.36
N TRP A 44 -43.75 -0.20 -16.13
CA TRP A 44 -43.07 0.45 -15.02
C TRP A 44 -42.89 -0.52 -13.86
N TYR A 45 -41.76 -0.38 -13.18
CA TYR A 45 -41.49 -0.97 -11.89
C TYR A 45 -41.61 0.08 -10.79
N ARG A 46 -42.03 -0.35 -9.61
CA ARG A 46 -41.99 0.45 -8.38
C ARG A 46 -41.14 -0.26 -7.35
N GLY A 47 -40.22 0.47 -6.74
CA GLY A 47 -39.22 -0.12 -5.86
C GLY A 47 -38.34 0.91 -5.21
N TYR A 48 -37.18 0.47 -4.74
CA TYR A 48 -36.13 1.33 -4.18
C TYR A 48 -34.76 0.86 -4.61
N THR A 49 -33.75 1.75 -4.58
CA THR A 49 -32.37 1.34 -4.78
C THR A 49 -31.87 0.64 -3.51
N LEU A 50 -31.08 -0.42 -3.66
CA LEU A 50 -30.48 -1.11 -2.50
C LEU A 50 -29.55 -0.20 -1.69
N GLN A 51 -29.08 0.89 -2.28
CA GLN A 51 -28.32 1.93 -1.59
C GLN A 51 -29.19 2.83 -0.70
N ASN A 52 -30.47 3.02 -1.06
CA ASN A 52 -31.39 3.89 -0.33
C ASN A 52 -32.78 3.26 -0.19
N LYS A 53 -32.97 2.46 0.87
CA LYS A 53 -34.25 1.80 1.18
C LYS A 53 -35.38 2.75 1.58
N SER A 54 -35.07 3.98 2.02
CA SER A 54 -36.09 4.91 2.53
C SER A 54 -36.84 5.63 1.42
N LYS A 55 -36.23 5.79 0.24
CA LYS A 55 -36.86 6.42 -0.93
C LYS A 55 -37.41 5.36 -1.89
N LYS A 56 -38.73 5.23 -1.94
CA LYS A 56 -39.45 4.36 -2.88
C LYS A 56 -40.03 5.21 -4.02
N GLY A 57 -39.95 4.71 -5.26
CA GLY A 57 -40.52 5.39 -6.42
C GLY A 57 -40.64 4.48 -7.64
N ILE A 58 -41.21 5.02 -8.71
CA ILE A 58 -41.42 4.32 -9.99
C ILE A 58 -40.26 4.57 -10.97
N PHE A 59 -39.98 3.60 -11.83
CA PHE A 59 -38.97 3.66 -12.88
C PHE A 59 -39.33 2.73 -14.05
N PRO A 60 -38.93 3.02 -15.30
CA PRO A 60 -39.33 2.22 -16.45
C PRO A 60 -38.76 0.80 -16.41
N GLU A 61 -39.55 -0.20 -16.78
CA GLU A 61 -39.14 -1.60 -16.88
C GLU A 61 -38.01 -1.79 -17.90
N THR A 62 -38.08 -1.10 -19.04
CA THR A 62 -37.08 -1.18 -20.12
C THR A 62 -35.69 -0.68 -19.72
N TYR A 63 -35.58 0.04 -18.59
CA TYR A 63 -34.32 0.57 -18.08
C TYR A 63 -33.64 -0.40 -17.10
N ILE A 64 -34.27 -1.53 -16.79
CA ILE A 64 -33.82 -2.48 -15.77
C ILE A 64 -33.54 -3.84 -16.41
N HIS A 65 -32.34 -4.36 -16.17
CA HIS A 65 -32.00 -5.74 -16.42
C HIS A 65 -32.24 -6.58 -15.16
N LEU A 66 -33.19 -7.52 -15.23
CA LEU A 66 -33.53 -8.40 -14.12
C LEU A 66 -32.41 -9.40 -13.84
N LYS A 67 -32.16 -9.69 -12.56
CA LYS A 67 -31.16 -10.64 -12.10
C LYS A 67 -31.76 -11.65 -11.13
N GLU A 68 -31.17 -12.84 -11.07
CA GLU A 68 -31.57 -13.87 -10.11
C GLU A 68 -31.22 -13.45 -8.68
N ALA A 69 -32.14 -13.71 -7.76
CA ALA A 69 -31.98 -13.45 -6.34
C ALA A 69 -32.90 -14.36 -5.50
N THR A 70 -32.44 -14.71 -4.30
CA THR A 70 -33.27 -15.32 -3.27
C THR A 70 -33.83 -14.24 -2.36
N VAL A 71 -35.07 -14.41 -1.89
CA VAL A 71 -35.73 -13.48 -0.98
C VAL A 71 -35.98 -14.17 0.35
N GLU A 72 -35.39 -13.64 1.41
CA GLU A 72 -35.61 -14.07 2.79
C GLU A 72 -36.56 -13.11 3.52
N ASP A 73 -37.21 -13.58 4.59
CA ASP A 73 -38.18 -12.83 5.39
C ASP A 73 -39.37 -12.26 4.60
N LEU A 74 -40.12 -13.12 3.89
CA LEU A 74 -41.33 -12.74 3.13
C LEU A 74 -42.29 -11.89 3.98
N GLY A 75 -42.52 -10.63 3.57
CA GLY A 75 -43.38 -9.69 4.30
C GLY A 75 -42.88 -8.24 4.21
N GLN A 76 -43.17 -7.43 5.25
CA GLN A 76 -42.71 -6.03 5.31
C GLN A 76 -41.18 -5.87 5.45
N HIS A 77 -40.47 -6.96 5.78
CA HIS A 77 -39.02 -7.01 6.00
C HIS A 77 -38.27 -7.84 4.96
N GLU A 78 -38.85 -8.01 3.76
CA GLU A 78 -38.23 -8.80 2.70
C GLU A 78 -36.79 -8.35 2.39
N THR A 79 -35.86 -9.30 2.40
CA THR A 79 -34.44 -9.08 2.12
C THR A 79 -34.05 -9.83 0.86
N VAL A 80 -33.53 -9.11 -0.12
CA VAL A 80 -33.07 -9.68 -1.39
C VAL A 80 -31.59 -9.94 -1.36
N ILE A 81 -31.25 -11.20 -1.59
CA ILE A 81 -29.90 -11.73 -1.66
C ILE A 81 -29.62 -12.05 -3.14
N PRO A 82 -28.69 -11.35 -3.79
CA PRO A 82 -28.31 -11.67 -5.17
C PRO A 82 -27.87 -13.14 -5.30
N GLY A 83 -28.30 -13.84 -6.35
CA GLY A 83 -27.89 -15.22 -6.63
C GLY A 83 -26.45 -15.36 -7.13
N GLU A 84 -25.73 -14.24 -7.28
CA GLU A 84 -24.32 -14.22 -7.69
C GLU A 84 -23.42 -14.80 -6.60
N LEU A 85 -22.30 -15.42 -7.01
CA LEU A 85 -21.27 -15.93 -6.11
C LEU A 85 -20.86 -14.86 -5.06
N PRO A 86 -20.65 -15.22 -3.78
CA PRO A 86 -20.24 -14.27 -2.74
C PRO A 86 -19.03 -13.41 -3.12
N LEU A 87 -18.05 -14.00 -3.83
CA LEU A 87 -16.88 -13.25 -4.32
C LEU A 87 -17.25 -12.16 -5.34
N VAL A 88 -18.24 -12.40 -6.21
CA VAL A 88 -18.69 -11.40 -7.18
C VAL A 88 -19.39 -10.25 -6.48
N GLN A 89 -20.16 -10.55 -5.42
CA GLN A 89 -20.77 -9.54 -4.57
C GLN A 89 -19.70 -8.67 -3.90
N GLU A 90 -18.67 -9.32 -3.34
CA GLU A 90 -17.52 -8.64 -2.75
C GLU A 90 -16.80 -7.76 -3.77
N LEU A 91 -16.39 -8.31 -4.92
CA LEU A 91 -15.79 -7.57 -6.03
C LEU A 91 -16.60 -6.32 -6.40
N THR A 92 -17.91 -6.49 -6.52
CA THR A 92 -18.82 -5.39 -6.85
C THR A 92 -18.84 -4.32 -5.76
N SER A 93 -18.82 -4.73 -4.48
CA SER A 93 -18.76 -3.80 -3.34
C SER A 93 -17.42 -3.07 -3.25
N THR A 94 -16.30 -3.78 -3.44
CA THR A 94 -14.95 -3.23 -3.45
C THR A 94 -14.78 -2.21 -4.58
N LEU A 95 -15.20 -2.55 -5.80
CA LEU A 95 -15.13 -1.63 -6.94
C LEU A 95 -15.94 -0.35 -6.71
N ARG A 96 -17.11 -0.45 -6.08
CA ARG A 96 -17.94 0.72 -5.73
C ARG A 96 -17.29 1.59 -4.67
N GLU A 97 -16.73 0.99 -3.62
CA GLU A 97 -16.04 1.72 -2.56
C GLU A 97 -14.76 2.40 -3.09
N TRP A 98 -13.95 1.66 -3.84
CA TRP A 98 -12.74 2.17 -4.46
C TRP A 98 -13.04 3.28 -5.46
N ALA A 99 -14.13 3.23 -6.22
CA ALA A 99 -14.50 4.30 -7.15
C ALA A 99 -14.74 5.65 -6.44
N VAL A 100 -15.37 5.64 -5.26
CA VAL A 100 -15.58 6.85 -4.45
C VAL A 100 -14.24 7.38 -3.92
N ILE A 101 -13.37 6.49 -3.43
CA ILE A 101 -12.04 6.84 -2.94
C ILE A 101 -11.17 7.38 -4.08
N TRP A 102 -11.21 6.73 -5.24
CA TRP A 102 -10.44 7.11 -6.42
C TRP A 102 -10.72 8.56 -6.84
N ARG A 103 -11.99 8.97 -6.85
CA ARG A 103 -12.39 10.37 -7.07
C ARG A 103 -11.84 11.30 -5.99
N LYS A 104 -11.91 10.91 -4.70
CA LYS A 104 -11.35 11.70 -3.59
C LYS A 104 -9.84 11.86 -3.70
N LEU A 105 -9.11 10.83 -4.13
CA LEU A 105 -7.66 10.89 -4.33
C LEU A 105 -7.27 11.91 -5.41
N TYR A 106 -8.08 12.03 -6.47
CA TYR A 106 -7.89 13.06 -7.50
C TYR A 106 -8.13 14.47 -6.94
N VAL A 107 -9.24 14.68 -6.23
CA VAL A 107 -9.58 15.99 -5.62
C VAL A 107 -8.53 16.41 -4.59
N ASN A 108 -7.98 15.46 -3.83
CA ASN A 108 -6.94 15.72 -2.82
C ASN A 108 -5.51 15.72 -3.40
N ASN A 109 -5.34 15.72 -4.73
CA ASN A 109 -4.06 15.76 -5.43
C ASN A 109 -3.07 14.62 -5.06
N LYS A 110 -3.57 13.43 -4.71
CA LYS A 110 -2.77 12.22 -4.39
C LYS A 110 -2.52 11.35 -5.64
N LEU A 111 -1.77 11.89 -6.61
CA LEU A 111 -1.64 11.33 -7.97
C LEU A 111 -1.01 9.91 -8.06
N THR A 112 -0.07 9.56 -7.17
CA THR A 112 0.57 8.23 -7.17
C THR A 112 -0.41 7.13 -6.77
N LEU A 113 -1.11 7.35 -5.66
CA LEU A 113 -2.15 6.45 -5.15
C LEU A 113 -3.33 6.35 -6.13
N PHE A 114 -3.67 7.46 -6.79
CA PHE A 114 -4.68 7.49 -7.85
C PHE A 114 -4.35 6.55 -9.01
N ARG A 115 -3.09 6.53 -9.50
CA ARG A 115 -2.67 5.66 -10.61
C ARG A 115 -2.57 4.19 -10.22
N GLN A 116 -2.06 3.91 -9.03
CA GLN A 116 -2.02 2.54 -8.51
C GLN A 116 -3.43 1.97 -8.37
N LEU A 117 -4.34 2.73 -7.76
CA LEU A 117 -5.74 2.32 -7.61
C LEU A 117 -6.44 2.11 -8.96
N GLN A 118 -6.14 2.94 -9.97
CA GLN A 118 -6.67 2.78 -11.32
C GLN A 118 -6.30 1.41 -11.93
N GLN A 119 -5.02 1.04 -11.89
CA GLN A 119 -4.55 -0.25 -12.43
C GLN A 119 -5.21 -1.43 -11.74
N MET A 120 -5.28 -1.39 -10.41
CA MET A 120 -5.92 -2.45 -9.63
C MET A 120 -7.42 -2.56 -9.94
N THR A 121 -8.10 -1.43 -10.09
CA THR A 121 -9.53 -1.37 -10.42
C THR A 121 -9.79 -2.03 -11.78
N TYR A 122 -8.96 -1.76 -12.80
CA TYR A 122 -9.10 -2.42 -14.10
C TYR A 122 -8.89 -3.93 -14.05
N SER A 123 -7.86 -4.41 -13.34
CA SER A 123 -7.66 -5.87 -13.16
C SER A 123 -8.84 -6.55 -12.46
N LEU A 124 -9.40 -5.93 -11.42
CA LEU A 124 -10.57 -6.46 -10.73
C LEU A 124 -11.82 -6.49 -11.62
N ILE A 125 -12.01 -5.48 -12.48
CA ILE A 125 -13.12 -5.46 -13.46
C ILE A 125 -12.98 -6.63 -14.44
N GLU A 126 -11.77 -6.86 -14.96
CA GLU A 126 -11.49 -7.96 -15.89
C GLU A 126 -11.73 -9.33 -15.25
N TRP A 127 -11.16 -9.58 -14.07
CA TRP A 127 -11.36 -10.84 -13.34
C TRP A 127 -12.81 -11.05 -12.92
N ARG A 128 -13.53 -9.98 -12.56
CA ARG A 128 -14.97 -10.06 -12.32
C ARG A 128 -15.72 -10.52 -13.56
N SER A 129 -15.34 -10.05 -14.75
CA SER A 129 -15.92 -10.48 -16.02
C SER A 129 -15.64 -11.96 -16.30
N GLN A 130 -14.42 -12.43 -16.02
CA GLN A 130 -14.04 -13.84 -16.18
C GLN A 130 -14.80 -14.77 -15.22
N ILE A 131 -15.00 -14.37 -13.96
CA ILE A 131 -15.79 -15.16 -13.00
C ILE A 131 -17.26 -15.23 -13.43
N LEU A 132 -17.81 -14.12 -13.92
CA LEU A 132 -19.20 -14.02 -14.36
C LEU A 132 -19.48 -14.74 -15.69
N SER A 133 -18.47 -15.02 -16.52
CA SER A 133 -18.70 -15.77 -17.76
C SER A 133 -19.17 -17.21 -17.49
N GLY A 134 -18.84 -17.75 -16.31
CA GLY A 134 -19.17 -19.13 -15.93
C GLY A 134 -18.45 -20.20 -16.77
N THR A 135 -17.48 -19.81 -17.60
CA THR A 135 -16.76 -20.72 -18.52
C THR A 135 -15.50 -21.33 -17.92
N LEU A 136 -15.09 -20.89 -16.72
CA LEU A 136 -13.86 -21.35 -16.06
C LEU A 136 -14.04 -22.74 -15.42
N PRO A 137 -13.12 -23.69 -15.63
CA PRO A 137 -13.00 -24.90 -14.85
C PRO A 137 -12.93 -24.62 -13.33
N LYS A 138 -13.32 -25.60 -12.51
CA LYS A 138 -13.33 -25.45 -11.03
C LYS A 138 -11.97 -25.04 -10.45
N ASP A 139 -10.88 -25.57 -11.02
CA ASP A 139 -9.52 -25.31 -10.54
C ASP A 139 -9.03 -23.92 -10.93
N GLU A 140 -9.24 -23.49 -12.18
CA GLU A 140 -8.97 -22.11 -12.62
C GLU A 140 -9.80 -21.09 -11.86
N LEU A 141 -11.07 -21.40 -11.59
CA LEU A 141 -11.93 -20.56 -10.76
C LEU A 141 -11.37 -20.46 -9.34
N ALA A 142 -10.85 -21.55 -8.75
CA ALA A 142 -10.25 -21.52 -7.42
C ALA A 142 -8.95 -20.69 -7.38
N GLU A 143 -8.11 -20.78 -8.41
CA GLU A 143 -6.90 -19.97 -8.54
C GLU A 143 -7.24 -18.48 -8.74
N LEU A 144 -8.20 -18.19 -9.63
CA LEU A 144 -8.66 -16.84 -9.88
C LEU A 144 -9.31 -16.23 -8.64
N LYS A 145 -10.07 -17.01 -7.85
CA LYS A 145 -10.58 -16.60 -6.54
C LYS A 145 -9.44 -16.11 -5.64
N LYS A 146 -8.37 -16.91 -5.49
CA LYS A 146 -7.20 -16.54 -4.67
C LYS A 146 -6.49 -15.29 -5.20
N LYS A 147 -6.33 -15.15 -6.52
CA LYS A 147 -5.73 -13.97 -7.17
C LYS A 147 -6.55 -12.70 -6.90
N VAL A 148 -7.87 -12.78 -7.08
CA VAL A 148 -8.82 -11.69 -6.82
C VAL A 148 -8.77 -11.26 -5.37
N THR A 149 -8.95 -12.19 -4.43
CA THR A 149 -8.99 -11.88 -2.99
C THR A 149 -7.69 -11.24 -2.54
N ALA A 150 -6.54 -11.77 -2.97
CA ALA A 150 -5.25 -11.20 -2.59
C ALA A 150 -5.02 -9.79 -3.16
N LYS A 151 -5.61 -9.45 -4.31
CA LYS A 151 -5.52 -8.09 -4.88
C LYS A 151 -6.46 -7.11 -4.19
N ILE A 152 -7.65 -7.56 -3.79
CA ILE A 152 -8.58 -6.80 -2.94
C ILE A 152 -7.90 -6.46 -1.61
N ASP A 153 -7.34 -7.47 -0.94
CA ASP A 153 -6.72 -7.32 0.38
C ASP A 153 -5.52 -6.35 0.33
N HIS A 154 -4.67 -6.45 -0.72
CA HIS A 154 -3.58 -5.50 -0.96
C HIS A 154 -4.09 -4.06 -1.17
N GLY A 155 -5.14 -3.88 -1.96
CA GLY A 155 -5.69 -2.55 -2.25
C GLY A 155 -6.36 -1.95 -1.02
N ASN A 156 -7.05 -2.77 -0.23
CA ASN A 156 -7.64 -2.35 1.03
C ASN A 156 -6.56 -1.86 2.01
N ARG A 157 -5.46 -2.62 2.17
CA ARG A 157 -4.32 -2.20 3.00
C ARG A 157 -3.71 -0.88 2.53
N MET A 158 -3.52 -0.73 1.22
CA MET A 158 -2.99 0.50 0.61
C MET A 158 -3.90 1.71 0.83
N LEU A 159 -5.22 1.52 0.85
CA LEU A 159 -6.22 2.56 1.07
C LEU A 159 -6.58 2.78 2.55
N GLY A 160 -6.04 1.98 3.48
CA GLY A 160 -6.38 2.02 4.91
C GLY A 160 -7.80 1.53 5.22
N LEU A 161 -8.31 0.59 4.42
CA LEU A 161 -9.60 -0.08 4.61
C LEU A 161 -9.45 -1.35 5.47
N ASP A 162 -10.58 -1.92 5.90
CA ASP A 162 -10.62 -3.06 6.80
C ASP A 162 -9.94 -4.31 6.20
N LEU A 163 -9.18 -5.03 7.04
CA LEU A 163 -8.62 -6.33 6.72
C LEU A 163 -9.73 -7.38 6.72
N VAL A 164 -9.91 -8.05 5.59
CA VAL A 164 -10.89 -9.12 5.43
C VAL A 164 -10.22 -10.47 5.61
N VAL A 165 -10.60 -11.20 6.65
CA VAL A 165 -10.11 -12.56 6.92
C VAL A 165 -10.97 -13.60 6.20
N ARG A 166 -10.32 -14.64 5.70
CA ARG A 166 -10.92 -15.64 4.80
C ARG A 166 -10.59 -17.06 5.24
N ASP A 167 -11.48 -17.99 4.90
CA ASP A 167 -11.24 -19.43 5.01
C ASP A 167 -10.31 -19.92 3.88
N ASP A 168 -9.94 -21.20 3.92
CA ASP A 168 -9.09 -21.85 2.90
C ASP A 168 -9.72 -21.88 1.50
N ASN A 169 -11.04 -21.73 1.41
CA ASN A 169 -11.80 -21.67 0.16
C ASN A 169 -11.92 -20.24 -0.41
N GLY A 170 -11.39 -19.23 0.30
CA GLY A 170 -11.42 -17.82 -0.07
C GLY A 170 -12.71 -17.08 0.31
N ASN A 171 -13.62 -17.72 1.04
CA ASN A 171 -14.83 -17.07 1.56
C ASN A 171 -14.49 -16.21 2.78
N ILE A 172 -15.25 -15.15 3.00
CA ILE A 172 -15.12 -14.30 4.20
C ILE A 172 -15.52 -15.12 5.44
N LEU A 173 -14.68 -15.14 6.48
CA LEU A 173 -14.99 -15.83 7.72
C LEU A 173 -16.15 -15.14 8.46
N ASP A 174 -17.09 -15.95 8.96
CA ASP A 174 -18.09 -15.46 9.91
C ASP A 174 -17.53 -15.50 11.34
N PRO A 175 -17.37 -14.37 12.04
CA PRO A 175 -16.92 -14.35 13.43
C PRO A 175 -17.88 -15.01 14.42
N ASP A 176 -19.13 -15.31 14.05
CA ASP A 176 -20.07 -16.03 14.94
C ASP A 176 -19.98 -17.56 14.78
N GLU A 177 -19.38 -18.05 13.70
CA GLU A 177 -19.08 -19.48 13.48
C GLU A 177 -17.60 -19.83 13.69
N THR A 178 -16.75 -18.81 13.84
CA THR A 178 -15.29 -18.95 14.01
C THR A 178 -14.91 -18.64 15.46
N SER A 179 -14.16 -19.53 16.10
CA SER A 179 -13.66 -19.30 17.46
C SER A 179 -12.79 -18.04 17.53
N THR A 180 -12.79 -17.35 18.66
CA THR A 180 -11.99 -16.12 18.85
C THR A 180 -10.49 -16.36 18.60
N ILE A 181 -9.99 -17.53 18.97
CA ILE A 181 -8.60 -17.92 18.71
C ILE A 181 -8.34 -18.11 17.22
N ALA A 182 -9.21 -18.84 16.51
CA ALA A 182 -9.08 -19.03 15.07
C ALA A 182 -9.21 -17.71 14.31
N LEU A 183 -10.12 -16.82 14.76
CA LEU A 183 -10.29 -15.48 14.22
C LEU A 183 -9.03 -14.63 14.39
N PHE A 184 -8.43 -14.65 15.58
CA PHE A 184 -7.15 -13.95 15.85
C PHE A 184 -6.03 -14.50 14.97
N LYS A 185 -5.84 -15.82 14.92
CA LYS A 185 -4.83 -16.49 14.06
C LYS A 185 -5.05 -16.15 12.59
N ALA A 186 -6.30 -16.11 12.12
CA ALA A 186 -6.62 -15.75 10.74
C ALA A 186 -6.25 -14.29 10.42
N HIS A 187 -6.46 -13.35 11.34
CA HIS A 187 -6.01 -11.96 11.18
C HIS A 187 -4.48 -11.86 11.15
N GLU A 188 -3.80 -12.57 12.04
CA GLU A 188 -2.33 -12.57 12.10
C GLU A 188 -1.72 -13.13 10.80
N VAL A 189 -2.22 -14.28 10.32
CA VAL A 189 -1.80 -14.91 9.06
C VAL A 189 -2.12 -14.02 7.86
N ALA A 190 -3.33 -13.46 7.79
CA ALA A 190 -3.71 -12.58 6.69
C ALA A 190 -2.85 -11.32 6.66
N SER A 191 -2.57 -10.71 7.82
CA SER A 191 -1.72 -9.53 7.93
C SER A 191 -0.28 -9.82 7.50
N LYS A 192 0.31 -10.94 7.96
CA LYS A 192 1.67 -11.36 7.55
C LYS A 192 1.75 -11.61 6.04
N ARG A 193 0.78 -12.36 5.49
CA ARG A 193 0.68 -12.66 4.06
C ARG A 193 0.59 -11.41 3.19
N ILE A 194 -0.18 -10.40 3.62
CA ILE A 194 -0.29 -9.13 2.88
C ILE A 194 1.01 -8.33 2.98
N GLU A 195 1.67 -8.30 4.15
CA GLU A 195 2.96 -7.62 4.32
C GLU A 195 4.07 -8.26 3.47
N GLU A 196 4.17 -9.59 3.48
CA GLU A 196 5.06 -10.36 2.62
C GLU A 196 4.81 -10.04 1.14
N LYS A 197 3.55 -9.99 0.72
CA LYS A 197 3.17 -9.64 -0.65
C LYS A 197 3.46 -8.18 -1.01
N ILE A 198 3.29 -7.25 -0.07
CA ILE A 198 3.71 -5.85 -0.27
C ILE A 198 5.22 -5.76 -0.42
N GLN A 199 5.97 -6.53 0.37
CA GLN A 199 7.43 -6.58 0.28
C GLN A 199 7.88 -7.25 -1.03
N GLU A 200 7.18 -8.29 -1.47
CA GLU A 200 7.38 -8.96 -2.75
C GLU A 200 7.04 -8.04 -3.93
N GLU A 201 5.92 -7.32 -3.94
CA GLU A 201 5.61 -6.36 -5.00
C GLU A 201 6.61 -5.18 -5.00
N LYS A 202 7.08 -4.73 -3.84
CA LYS A 202 8.17 -3.73 -3.74
C LYS A 202 9.49 -4.26 -4.29
N SER A 203 9.82 -5.54 -4.06
CA SER A 203 11.05 -6.15 -4.58
C SER A 203 10.95 -6.47 -6.08
N ILE A 204 9.78 -6.89 -6.58
CA ILE A 204 9.49 -7.09 -8.01
C ILE A 204 9.58 -5.77 -8.79
N LEU A 205 9.12 -4.65 -8.20
CA LEU A 205 9.31 -3.32 -8.78
C LEU A 205 10.79 -2.90 -8.84
N GLN A 206 11.68 -3.53 -8.06
CA GLN A 206 13.12 -3.29 -8.08
C GLN A 206 13.90 -4.35 -8.90
N ASN A 207 13.40 -5.58 -9.02
CA ASN A 207 14.04 -6.71 -9.71
C ASN A 207 13.00 -7.53 -10.49
N LEU A 208 12.97 -7.38 -11.81
CA LEU A 208 12.07 -8.07 -12.73
C LEU A 208 12.23 -9.61 -12.76
N ASP A 209 13.33 -10.17 -12.25
CA ASP A 209 13.63 -11.61 -12.32
C ASP A 209 12.82 -12.50 -11.35
N LEU A 210 12.15 -11.94 -10.33
CA LEU A 210 11.50 -12.74 -9.26
C LEU A 210 10.12 -13.31 -9.61
N ARG A 211 9.44 -12.82 -10.66
CA ARG A 211 8.08 -13.27 -11.01
C ARG A 211 7.97 -14.77 -11.34
N GLY A 212 9.05 -15.41 -11.81
CA GLY A 212 9.01 -16.81 -12.25
C GLY A 212 9.08 -17.83 -11.13
N GLN A 213 9.68 -17.52 -9.98
CA GLN A 213 10.03 -18.55 -8.98
C GLN A 213 8.82 -19.16 -8.25
N SER A 214 7.66 -18.50 -8.16
CA SER A 214 6.55 -18.98 -7.32
C SER A 214 5.78 -20.18 -7.90
N ILE A 215 5.74 -20.34 -9.23
CA ILE A 215 4.99 -21.42 -9.89
C ILE A 215 5.69 -22.79 -9.68
N PHE A 216 7.00 -22.78 -9.45
CA PHE A 216 7.82 -24.00 -9.42
C PHE A 216 7.89 -24.73 -8.08
N SER A 217 7.29 -24.22 -7.01
CA SER A 217 7.56 -24.71 -5.65
C SER A 217 6.76 -25.94 -5.21
N THR A 218 5.56 -26.18 -5.77
CA THR A 218 4.68 -27.28 -5.34
C THR A 218 4.61 -28.46 -6.30
N ILE A 219 5.11 -28.30 -7.53
CA ILE A 219 5.01 -29.31 -8.59
C ILE A 219 6.43 -29.79 -8.91
N HIS A 220 6.64 -31.11 -8.88
CA HIS A 220 7.97 -31.73 -9.04
C HIS A 220 8.19 -32.36 -10.41
N THR A 221 7.19 -32.31 -11.29
CA THR A 221 7.23 -32.95 -12.61
C THR A 221 6.58 -32.04 -13.63
N TYR A 222 7.24 -31.88 -14.76
CA TYR A 222 6.84 -30.99 -15.84
C TYR A 222 6.96 -31.70 -17.18
N GLY A 223 6.20 -31.23 -18.16
CA GLY A 223 6.38 -31.57 -19.56
C GLY A 223 6.47 -30.33 -20.44
N LEU A 224 7.24 -30.38 -21.53
CA LEU A 224 7.23 -29.35 -22.56
C LEU A 224 6.42 -29.84 -23.74
N TYR A 225 5.26 -29.22 -23.98
CA TYR A 225 4.47 -29.43 -25.17
C TYR A 225 5.07 -28.64 -26.34
N VAL A 226 5.27 -29.34 -27.45
CA VAL A 226 5.84 -28.81 -28.69
C VAL A 226 4.92 -29.19 -29.83
N ASN A 227 4.36 -28.17 -30.49
CA ASN A 227 3.56 -28.35 -31.69
C ASN A 227 4.35 -27.84 -32.90
N PHE A 228 4.76 -28.78 -33.73
CA PHE A 228 5.44 -28.51 -34.99
C PHE A 228 4.43 -28.04 -36.05
N LYS A 229 4.55 -26.78 -36.46
CA LYS A 229 3.63 -26.17 -37.43
C LYS A 229 4.07 -26.41 -38.86
N ASN A 230 5.33 -26.09 -39.19
CA ASN A 230 5.81 -26.17 -40.57
C ASN A 230 7.33 -26.25 -40.66
N PHE A 231 7.83 -26.86 -41.74
CA PHE A 231 9.23 -26.87 -42.14
C PHE A 231 9.44 -26.12 -43.45
N VAL A 232 10.16 -25.00 -43.42
CA VAL A 232 10.44 -24.19 -44.62
C VAL A 232 11.88 -24.47 -45.06
N CYS A 233 12.07 -25.47 -45.93
CA CYS A 233 13.38 -25.78 -46.50
C CYS A 233 13.25 -26.50 -47.87
N ASN A 234 14.09 -26.15 -48.84
CA ASN A 234 14.14 -26.80 -50.15
C ASN A 234 15.19 -27.93 -50.15
N ILE A 235 14.82 -29.12 -49.66
CA ILE A 235 15.73 -30.28 -49.57
C ILE A 235 15.80 -31.05 -50.89
N GLY A 236 14.69 -31.15 -51.63
CA GLY A 236 14.58 -31.92 -52.87
C GLY A 236 14.60 -33.46 -52.70
N GLU A 237 14.78 -33.95 -51.48
CA GLU A 237 14.75 -35.37 -51.09
C GLU A 237 13.90 -35.53 -49.83
N ASP A 238 13.58 -36.77 -49.45
CA ASP A 238 12.93 -37.04 -48.17
C ASP A 238 13.88 -36.67 -47.01
N ALA A 239 13.33 -36.33 -45.85
CA ALA A 239 14.11 -35.98 -44.66
C ALA A 239 13.48 -36.53 -43.36
N GLU A 240 14.32 -36.69 -42.36
CA GLU A 240 13.99 -37.05 -40.99
C GLU A 240 14.40 -35.87 -40.09
N LEU A 241 13.44 -35.35 -39.32
CA LEU A 241 13.62 -34.25 -38.38
C LEU A 241 13.62 -34.85 -36.97
N PHE A 242 14.73 -34.73 -36.25
CA PHE A 242 14.90 -35.21 -34.88
C PHE A 242 14.89 -34.03 -33.92
N MET A 243 13.80 -33.86 -33.17
CA MET A 243 13.66 -32.80 -32.17
C MET A 243 13.94 -33.33 -30.76
N ALA A 244 14.84 -32.68 -30.02
CA ALA A 244 15.14 -33.06 -28.65
C ALA A 244 15.53 -31.84 -27.80
N LEU A 245 15.41 -31.99 -26.49
CA LEU A 245 15.93 -31.04 -25.51
C LEU A 245 17.42 -31.26 -25.29
N TYR A 246 18.19 -30.19 -25.26
CA TYR A 246 19.64 -30.20 -25.15
C TYR A 246 20.12 -29.20 -24.10
N ASP A 247 21.08 -29.62 -23.28
CA ASP A 247 21.83 -28.75 -22.37
C ASP A 247 23.13 -28.30 -23.08
N PRO A 248 23.24 -27.00 -23.47
CA PRO A 248 24.44 -26.47 -24.10
C PRO A 248 25.68 -26.48 -23.21
N ASP A 249 25.51 -26.34 -21.90
CA ASP A 249 26.60 -26.18 -20.93
C ASP A 249 27.21 -27.55 -20.59
N GLN A 250 26.37 -28.58 -20.44
CA GLN A 250 26.82 -29.97 -20.28
C GLN A 250 27.11 -30.66 -21.61
N SER A 251 26.70 -30.07 -22.74
CA SER A 251 26.79 -30.67 -24.08
C SER A 251 26.13 -32.05 -24.18
N THR A 252 24.95 -32.21 -23.56
CA THR A 252 24.20 -33.47 -23.48
C THR A 252 22.73 -33.27 -23.84
N PHE A 253 22.13 -34.29 -24.45
CA PHE A 253 20.68 -34.33 -24.67
C PHE A 253 19.95 -34.73 -23.38
N ILE A 254 18.82 -34.08 -23.10
CA ILE A 254 17.99 -34.29 -21.90
C ILE A 254 16.86 -35.28 -22.19
N SER A 255 16.36 -35.33 -23.43
CA SER A 255 15.17 -36.09 -23.80
C SER A 255 15.41 -37.05 -24.97
N GLU A 256 14.48 -37.99 -25.13
CA GLU A 256 14.29 -38.75 -26.37
C GLU A 256 14.10 -37.80 -27.57
N ASN A 257 14.44 -38.28 -28.77
CA ASN A 257 14.12 -37.57 -30.01
C ASN A 257 12.63 -37.70 -30.32
N TYR A 258 11.98 -36.63 -30.74
CA TYR A 258 10.71 -36.65 -31.48
C TYR A 258 11.03 -36.71 -32.98
N LEU A 259 10.59 -37.77 -33.66
CA LEU A 259 10.92 -38.02 -35.06
C LEU A 259 9.75 -37.65 -36.00
N ILE A 260 9.99 -36.69 -36.89
CA ILE A 260 9.06 -36.33 -37.98
C ILE A 260 9.67 -36.72 -39.32
N ARG A 261 8.96 -37.52 -40.12
CA ARG A 261 9.36 -37.80 -41.51
C ARG A 261 8.76 -36.77 -42.46
N TRP A 262 9.63 -36.03 -43.13
CA TRP A 262 9.30 -35.04 -44.14
C TRP A 262 9.50 -35.62 -45.54
N GLY A 263 8.49 -35.51 -46.40
CA GLY A 263 8.55 -35.96 -47.78
C GLY A 263 9.26 -34.96 -48.69
N SER A 264 9.83 -35.47 -49.77
CA SER A 264 10.41 -34.69 -50.88
C SER A 264 9.45 -33.70 -51.53
N ASN A 265 8.14 -33.87 -51.35
CA ASN A 265 7.09 -32.94 -51.78
C ASN A 265 6.91 -31.72 -50.87
N GLY A 266 7.71 -31.58 -49.80
CA GLY A 266 7.60 -30.48 -48.85
C GLY A 266 6.48 -30.64 -47.82
N MET A 267 5.94 -31.84 -47.64
CA MET A 267 4.87 -32.16 -46.66
C MET A 267 5.32 -33.32 -45.75
N PRO A 268 4.75 -33.48 -44.54
CA PRO A 268 4.94 -34.69 -43.74
C PRO A 268 4.56 -35.95 -44.54
N LYS A 269 5.34 -37.03 -44.42
CA LYS A 269 5.02 -38.31 -45.08
C LYS A 269 3.67 -38.88 -44.62
N GLU A 270 3.34 -38.65 -43.35
CA GLU A 270 2.03 -38.98 -42.77
C GLU A 270 1.12 -37.75 -42.90
N ILE A 271 0.50 -37.60 -44.07
CA ILE A 271 -0.30 -36.41 -44.39
C ILE A 271 -1.49 -36.22 -43.44
N GLU A 272 -1.95 -37.30 -42.79
CA GLU A 272 -2.98 -37.28 -41.75
C GLU A 272 -2.57 -36.48 -40.50
N LYS A 273 -1.25 -36.35 -40.26
CA LYS A 273 -0.70 -35.57 -39.15
C LYS A 273 -0.44 -34.10 -39.51
N LEU A 274 -0.78 -33.65 -40.72
CA LEU A 274 -0.61 -32.25 -41.13
C LEU A 274 -1.36 -31.31 -40.18
N ASN A 275 -0.68 -30.29 -39.66
CA ASN A 275 -1.13 -29.39 -38.56
C ASN A 275 -1.33 -30.06 -37.19
N ASN A 276 -1.10 -31.37 -37.06
CA ASN A 276 -1.21 -32.13 -35.81
C ASN A 276 0.09 -32.88 -35.46
N LEU A 277 1.25 -32.25 -35.69
CA LEU A 277 2.55 -32.79 -35.33
C LEU A 277 2.92 -32.32 -33.92
N GLN A 278 2.35 -33.00 -32.92
CA GLN A 278 2.45 -32.62 -31.52
C GLN A 278 3.27 -33.64 -30.73
N ALA A 279 4.15 -33.15 -29.85
CA ALA A 279 4.89 -33.96 -28.91
C ALA A 279 4.91 -33.34 -27.52
N VAL A 280 4.94 -34.18 -26.48
CA VAL A 280 5.18 -33.77 -25.09
C VAL A 280 6.49 -34.37 -24.63
N PHE A 281 7.45 -33.51 -24.31
CA PHE A 281 8.67 -33.90 -23.63
C PHE A 281 8.36 -34.05 -22.13
N THR A 282 8.18 -35.27 -21.62
CA THR A 282 7.72 -35.54 -20.23
C THR A 282 8.87 -35.87 -19.27
N ASP A 283 8.54 -35.97 -17.98
CA ASP A 283 9.41 -36.37 -16.86
C ASP A 283 10.51 -35.35 -16.52
N LEU A 284 10.35 -34.08 -16.91
CA LEU A 284 11.27 -33.01 -16.57
C LEU A 284 11.15 -32.70 -15.06
N SER A 285 12.28 -32.69 -14.37
CA SER A 285 12.33 -32.40 -12.92
C SER A 285 12.65 -30.94 -12.66
N SER A 286 12.44 -30.48 -11.43
CA SER A 286 12.86 -29.14 -11.00
C SER A 286 14.31 -28.84 -11.37
N MET A 287 15.20 -29.83 -11.22
CA MET A 287 16.62 -29.75 -11.61
C MET A 287 16.85 -29.48 -13.10
N ASP A 288 15.97 -29.93 -13.98
CA ASP A 288 16.05 -29.61 -15.41
C ASP A 288 15.57 -28.18 -15.69
N LEU A 289 14.61 -27.69 -14.92
CA LEU A 289 14.10 -26.33 -15.03
C LEU A 289 15.10 -25.28 -14.50
N ILE A 290 15.91 -25.58 -13.48
CA ILE A 290 16.96 -24.66 -12.99
C ILE A 290 18.26 -24.71 -13.80
N ARG A 291 18.32 -25.47 -14.90
CA ARG A 291 19.51 -25.45 -15.76
C ARG A 291 19.79 -24.03 -16.27
N PRO A 292 21.07 -23.62 -16.36
CA PRO A 292 21.43 -22.27 -16.79
C PRO A 292 20.98 -21.98 -18.22
N ARG A 293 21.06 -22.99 -19.10
CA ARG A 293 20.61 -22.92 -20.48
C ARG A 293 19.96 -24.24 -20.90
N VAL A 294 18.83 -24.13 -21.60
CA VAL A 294 18.18 -25.27 -22.26
C VAL A 294 17.77 -24.88 -23.66
N SER A 295 18.13 -25.72 -24.63
CA SER A 295 17.85 -25.49 -26.05
C SER A 295 16.95 -26.57 -26.62
N LEU A 296 15.99 -26.18 -27.45
CA LEU A 296 15.29 -27.08 -28.37
C LEU A 296 16.14 -27.22 -29.63
N VAL A 297 16.56 -28.44 -29.92
CA VAL A 297 17.41 -28.76 -31.07
C VAL A 297 16.62 -29.60 -32.06
N CYS A 298 16.69 -29.24 -33.33
CA CYS A 298 16.20 -30.06 -34.44
C CYS A 298 17.38 -30.45 -35.34
N GLN A 299 17.74 -31.73 -35.37
CA GLN A 299 18.72 -32.28 -36.31
C GLN A 299 18.01 -32.79 -37.56
N ILE A 300 18.51 -32.43 -38.74
CA ILE A 300 17.88 -32.76 -40.02
C ILE A 300 18.79 -33.69 -40.80
N VAL A 301 18.26 -34.88 -41.08
CA VAL A 301 18.92 -35.93 -41.85
C VAL A 301 18.13 -36.13 -43.13
N ARG A 302 18.74 -35.92 -44.30
CA ARG A 302 18.09 -36.22 -45.58
C ARG A 302 18.33 -37.67 -45.97
N VAL A 303 17.36 -38.25 -46.65
CA VAL A 303 17.32 -39.66 -47.04
C VAL A 303 17.18 -39.74 -48.56
N GLY A 304 18.24 -40.14 -49.25
CA GLY A 304 18.28 -40.04 -50.71
C GLY A 304 19.53 -40.61 -51.38
N HIS A 305 19.99 -39.97 -52.44
CA HIS A 305 21.07 -40.46 -53.32
C HIS A 305 22.46 -40.01 -52.90
N MET A 306 23.46 -40.91 -52.81
CA MET A 306 24.84 -40.55 -52.38
C MET A 306 25.44 -39.31 -53.09
N GLU A 307 25.25 -39.17 -54.41
CA GLU A 307 25.67 -38.01 -55.22
C GLU A 307 24.49 -37.58 -56.12
N LEU A 308 24.18 -36.28 -56.19
CA LEU A 308 23.27 -35.72 -57.21
C LEU A 308 24.05 -35.47 -58.50
N LYS A 309 24.20 -36.51 -59.34
CA LYS A 309 24.66 -36.38 -60.73
C LYS A 309 23.62 -36.96 -61.66
N GLU A 310 23.38 -36.30 -62.79
CA GLU A 310 22.52 -36.82 -63.84
C GLU A 310 23.31 -37.82 -64.71
N GLY A 311 22.81 -39.05 -64.86
CA GLY A 311 23.28 -39.99 -65.90
C GLY A 311 23.46 -41.47 -65.51
N LYS A 312 23.51 -41.86 -64.22
CA LYS A 312 23.57 -43.27 -63.79
C LYS A 312 22.68 -43.53 -62.57
N LYS A 313 22.16 -44.77 -62.42
CA LYS A 313 21.41 -45.16 -61.21
C LYS A 313 22.31 -45.10 -59.98
N HIS A 314 22.08 -44.07 -59.16
CA HIS A 314 22.81 -43.83 -57.93
C HIS A 314 22.16 -44.56 -56.75
N THR A 315 22.99 -45.03 -55.83
CA THR A 315 22.55 -45.65 -54.57
C THR A 315 21.60 -44.71 -53.84
N CYS A 316 20.39 -45.17 -53.54
CA CYS A 316 19.32 -44.41 -52.89
C CYS A 316 19.03 -44.93 -51.46
N GLY A 317 18.24 -44.17 -50.70
CA GLY A 317 17.83 -44.54 -49.33
C GLY A 317 18.92 -44.35 -48.28
N LEU A 318 19.95 -43.56 -48.56
CA LEU A 318 21.06 -43.30 -47.63
C LEU A 318 20.74 -42.10 -46.74
N ARG A 319 20.90 -42.28 -45.41
CA ARG A 319 20.79 -41.23 -44.41
C ARG A 319 22.05 -40.37 -44.40
N ARG A 320 21.92 -39.06 -44.61
CA ARG A 320 23.04 -38.12 -44.70
C ARG A 320 22.75 -36.86 -43.89
N PRO A 321 23.77 -36.26 -43.25
CA PRO A 321 23.55 -35.07 -42.46
C PRO A 321 23.20 -33.90 -43.39
N PHE A 322 22.26 -33.03 -42.98
CA PHE A 322 21.83 -31.90 -43.81
C PHE A 322 21.93 -30.56 -43.08
N GLY A 323 21.62 -30.52 -41.80
CA GLY A 323 21.81 -29.33 -40.96
C GLY A 323 21.11 -29.41 -39.63
N VAL A 324 21.16 -28.32 -38.89
CA VAL A 324 20.61 -28.22 -37.53
C VAL A 324 19.86 -26.90 -37.36
N ALA A 325 18.88 -26.90 -36.47
CA ALA A 325 18.22 -25.69 -36.00
C ALA A 325 18.17 -25.73 -34.48
N VAL A 326 18.42 -24.58 -33.85
CA VAL A 326 18.55 -24.48 -32.39
C VAL A 326 17.80 -23.25 -31.92
N MET A 327 16.98 -23.42 -30.90
CA MET A 327 16.32 -22.33 -30.20
C MET A 327 16.66 -22.43 -28.72
N ASP A 328 17.15 -21.33 -28.14
CA ASP A 328 17.23 -21.20 -26.70
C ASP A 328 15.80 -21.06 -26.15
N ILE A 329 15.38 -22.00 -25.32
CA ILE A 329 14.05 -22.05 -24.70
C ILE A 329 14.13 -21.85 -23.19
N THR A 330 15.27 -21.39 -22.67
CA THR A 330 15.51 -21.20 -21.25
C THR A 330 14.43 -20.32 -20.62
N ASP A 331 14.03 -19.24 -21.27
CA ASP A 331 12.98 -18.35 -20.77
C ASP A 331 11.59 -19.01 -20.73
N ILE A 332 11.31 -19.95 -21.63
CA ILE A 332 10.04 -20.71 -21.65
C ILE A 332 10.05 -21.76 -20.54
N ILE A 333 11.16 -22.49 -20.39
CA ILE A 333 11.34 -23.52 -19.35
C ILE A 333 11.39 -22.89 -17.95
N HIS A 334 11.99 -21.70 -17.81
CA HIS A 334 11.97 -20.91 -16.56
C HIS A 334 10.61 -20.22 -16.32
N GLY A 335 9.63 -20.39 -17.21
CA GLY A 335 8.30 -19.80 -17.07
C GLY A 335 8.27 -18.26 -17.18
N LYS A 336 9.33 -17.64 -17.75
CA LYS A 336 9.36 -16.19 -18.02
C LYS A 336 8.48 -15.80 -19.20
N VAL A 337 8.18 -16.73 -20.11
CA VAL A 337 7.34 -16.54 -21.30
C VAL A 337 6.25 -17.62 -21.31
N ASP A 338 4.99 -17.20 -21.19
CA ASP A 338 3.80 -18.06 -21.24
C ASP A 338 2.81 -17.49 -22.27
N ASP A 339 2.95 -17.92 -23.53
CA ASP A 339 2.07 -17.51 -24.64
C ASP A 339 1.85 -18.71 -25.56
N GLU A 340 0.68 -19.34 -25.42
CA GLU A 340 0.33 -20.57 -26.12
C GLU A 340 0.20 -20.40 -27.65
N GLU A 341 -0.17 -19.19 -28.10
CA GLU A 341 -0.42 -18.90 -29.52
C GLU A 341 0.82 -18.41 -30.25
N LYS A 342 1.89 -18.07 -29.49
CA LYS A 342 3.13 -17.55 -30.06
C LYS A 342 3.85 -18.61 -30.88
N GLN A 343 3.91 -18.36 -32.19
CA GLN A 343 4.69 -19.18 -33.11
C GLN A 343 6.13 -18.68 -33.16
N HIS A 344 7.07 -19.58 -32.95
CA HIS A 344 8.50 -19.34 -32.98
C HIS A 344 9.10 -19.88 -34.27
N PHE A 345 9.82 -19.01 -34.99
CA PHE A 345 10.62 -19.40 -36.13
C PHE A 345 12.04 -19.74 -35.67
N ILE A 346 12.43 -20.99 -35.81
CA ILE A 346 13.78 -21.47 -35.49
C ILE A 346 14.60 -21.47 -36.79
N PRO A 347 15.63 -20.63 -36.90
CA PRO A 347 16.43 -20.54 -38.12
C PRO A 347 17.21 -21.84 -38.35
N PHE A 348 17.16 -22.32 -39.59
CA PHE A 348 17.88 -23.50 -40.01
C PHE A 348 19.29 -23.14 -40.49
N GLN A 349 20.31 -23.80 -39.92
CA GLN A 349 21.68 -23.76 -40.43
C GLN A 349 21.94 -25.01 -41.26
N GLN A 350 21.94 -24.84 -42.58
CA GLN A 350 22.44 -25.87 -43.48
C GLN A 350 23.93 -26.10 -43.25
N ILE A 351 24.38 -27.35 -43.36
CA ILE A 351 25.81 -27.64 -43.44
C ILE A 351 26.37 -26.94 -44.68
N ALA A 352 27.33 -26.04 -44.49
CA ALA A 352 27.81 -25.16 -45.54
C ALA A 352 28.38 -25.96 -46.73
N MET A 353 27.85 -25.72 -47.94
CA MET A 353 28.35 -26.32 -49.18
C MET A 353 29.70 -25.71 -49.65
N GLU A 354 30.15 -24.61 -49.04
CA GLU A 354 31.40 -23.87 -49.30
C GLU A 354 32.05 -23.53 -47.94
N THR A 355 33.36 -23.56 -47.67
CA THR A 355 34.34 -22.56 -48.14
C THR A 355 35.78 -22.88 -47.66
N TYR A 356 36.17 -24.12 -47.32
CA TYR A 356 37.59 -24.38 -46.98
C TYR A 356 38.48 -24.53 -48.23
N ILE A 357 37.89 -24.86 -49.38
CA ILE A 357 38.63 -25.01 -50.63
C ILE A 357 38.67 -23.71 -51.44
N ARG A 358 37.69 -22.80 -51.36
CA ARG A 358 37.79 -21.52 -52.09
C ARG A 358 38.99 -20.68 -51.65
N GLN A 359 39.39 -20.73 -50.36
CA GLN A 359 40.56 -19.98 -49.90
C GLN A 359 41.91 -20.61 -50.35
N ARG A 360 41.93 -21.90 -50.72
CA ARG A 360 43.13 -22.55 -51.30
C ARG A 360 43.12 -22.65 -52.83
N GLN A 361 41.95 -22.72 -53.47
CA GLN A 361 41.82 -22.82 -54.93
C GLN A 361 41.78 -21.47 -55.65
N LEU A 362 41.65 -20.35 -54.93
CA LEU A 362 41.94 -19.03 -55.50
C LEU A 362 43.42 -18.86 -55.91
N ILE A 363 44.33 -19.74 -55.45
CA ILE A 363 45.76 -19.67 -55.78
C ILE A 363 46.16 -20.71 -56.86
N MET A 364 45.30 -21.69 -57.21
CA MET A 364 45.65 -22.68 -58.24
C MET A 364 44.47 -23.01 -59.16
N SER A 365 44.53 -22.43 -60.36
CA SER A 365 43.82 -22.72 -61.63
C SER A 365 42.34 -23.18 -61.58
N PRO A 366 41.40 -22.40 -62.15
CA PRO A 366 39.98 -22.72 -62.13
C PRO A 366 39.62 -23.64 -63.29
N LEU A 367 39.39 -24.94 -63.05
CA LEU A 367 38.70 -25.82 -64.01
C LEU A 367 38.16 -27.15 -63.42
N ILE A 368 37.95 -27.28 -62.11
CA ILE A 368 37.27 -28.46 -61.53
C ILE A 368 36.18 -28.04 -60.54
N THR A 369 34.94 -28.04 -61.00
CA THR A 369 33.72 -27.96 -60.17
C THR A 369 33.57 -29.24 -59.35
N SER A 370 34.21 -29.31 -58.19
CA SER A 370 34.04 -30.38 -57.20
C SER A 370 32.98 -29.96 -56.16
N HIS A 371 31.71 -30.26 -56.42
CA HIS A 371 30.55 -29.81 -55.63
C HIS A 371 30.12 -30.71 -54.44
N VAL A 372 30.94 -31.63 -53.90
CA VAL A 372 30.48 -32.59 -52.85
C VAL A 372 31.46 -32.77 -51.68
N ILE A 373 32.00 -31.69 -51.10
CA ILE A 373 32.88 -31.79 -49.90
C ILE A 373 32.24 -31.18 -48.64
N GLY A 374 31.15 -30.40 -48.76
CA GLY A 374 30.48 -29.76 -47.62
C GLY A 374 29.78 -30.71 -46.65
N GLU A 375 29.42 -31.93 -47.05
CA GLU A 375 28.50 -32.82 -46.32
C GLU A 375 29.16 -33.71 -45.24
N ASN A 376 30.42 -33.43 -44.89
CA ASN A 376 31.21 -34.27 -44.00
C ASN A 376 31.34 -33.74 -42.57
N GLU A 377 30.74 -32.60 -42.26
CA GLU A 377 30.75 -32.07 -40.90
C GLU A 377 29.73 -32.81 -40.01
N PRO A 378 30.14 -33.33 -38.83
CA PRO A 378 29.22 -33.98 -37.91
C PRO A 378 28.11 -33.02 -37.43
N LEU A 379 26.87 -33.49 -37.35
CA LEU A 379 25.74 -32.66 -36.89
C LEU A 379 25.97 -32.05 -35.50
N THR A 380 26.67 -32.75 -34.61
CA THR A 380 27.07 -32.22 -33.29
C THR A 380 28.06 -31.07 -33.37
N SER A 381 28.98 -31.07 -34.34
CA SER A 381 29.90 -29.95 -34.56
C SER A 381 29.14 -28.72 -35.06
N VAL A 382 28.20 -28.92 -35.99
CA VAL A 382 27.33 -27.86 -36.52
C VAL A 382 26.43 -27.32 -35.41
N LEU A 383 25.86 -28.20 -34.59
CA LEU A 383 25.06 -27.85 -33.40
C LEU A 383 25.83 -26.91 -32.47
N ASN A 384 27.05 -27.28 -32.09
CA ASN A 384 27.88 -26.46 -31.21
C ASN A 384 28.28 -25.12 -31.87
N LYS A 385 28.52 -25.09 -33.19
CA LYS A 385 28.77 -23.85 -33.93
C LYS A 385 27.54 -22.92 -33.93
N VAL A 386 26.33 -23.47 -34.10
CA VAL A 386 25.08 -22.69 -34.07
C VAL A 386 24.82 -22.15 -32.68
N ILE A 387 25.03 -22.96 -31.63
CA ILE A 387 24.91 -22.51 -30.23
C ILE A 387 25.90 -21.39 -29.90
N ALA A 388 27.11 -21.42 -30.48
CA ALA A 388 28.12 -20.37 -30.29
C ALA A 388 27.92 -19.13 -31.19
N ALA A 389 27.17 -19.26 -32.29
CA ALA A 389 26.91 -18.17 -33.22
C ALA A 389 25.79 -17.25 -32.70
N LYS A 390 25.99 -15.93 -32.77
CA LYS A 390 24.96 -14.95 -32.36
C LYS A 390 23.77 -14.89 -33.33
N GLU A 391 24.01 -15.19 -34.61
CA GLU A 391 22.99 -15.08 -35.66
C GLU A 391 23.26 -16.13 -36.73
N VAL A 392 22.19 -16.81 -37.17
CA VAL A 392 22.23 -17.88 -38.18
C VAL A 392 21.81 -17.30 -39.53
N ASN A 393 22.66 -17.40 -40.55
CA ASN A 393 22.32 -16.94 -41.91
C ASN A 393 21.40 -17.96 -42.62
N HIS A 394 20.13 -17.92 -42.27
CA HIS A 394 19.16 -18.95 -42.63
C HIS A 394 18.45 -18.71 -43.98
N LYS A 395 18.62 -17.55 -44.62
CA LYS A 395 18.01 -17.20 -45.94
C LYS A 395 16.49 -17.51 -46.02
N GLY A 396 15.75 -17.32 -44.93
CA GLY A 396 14.32 -17.63 -44.82
C GLY A 396 13.98 -19.10 -44.55
N GLN A 397 14.97 -20.00 -44.47
CA GLN A 397 14.76 -21.41 -44.14
C GLN A 397 14.72 -21.63 -42.63
N GLY A 398 13.84 -22.50 -42.15
CA GLY A 398 13.66 -22.72 -40.72
C GLY A 398 12.42 -23.54 -40.37
N LEU A 399 12.16 -23.68 -39.09
CA LEU A 399 11.03 -24.45 -38.55
C LEU A 399 10.11 -23.53 -37.77
N TRP A 400 8.81 -23.76 -37.88
CA TRP A 400 7.80 -23.08 -37.07
C TRP A 400 7.29 -24.01 -35.99
N VAL A 401 7.41 -23.60 -34.73
CA VAL A 401 6.93 -24.35 -33.57
C VAL A 401 6.12 -23.46 -32.63
N SER A 402 5.21 -24.03 -31.87
CA SER A 402 4.65 -23.41 -30.66
C SER A 402 4.99 -24.29 -29.46
N LEU A 403 5.30 -23.65 -28.33
CA LEU A 403 5.86 -24.29 -27.14
C LEU A 403 5.03 -23.92 -25.93
N LYS A 404 4.78 -24.87 -25.02
CA LYS A 404 4.12 -24.61 -23.74
C LYS A 404 4.67 -25.53 -22.66
N LEU A 405 5.06 -24.97 -21.52
CA LEU A 405 5.42 -25.75 -20.35
C LEU A 405 4.13 -26.20 -19.63
N LEU A 406 3.97 -27.51 -19.44
CA LEU A 406 2.82 -28.16 -18.82
C LEU A 406 3.22 -28.72 -17.44
N PRO A 407 2.60 -28.27 -16.34
CA PRO A 407 2.87 -28.83 -15.02
C PRO A 407 2.15 -30.16 -14.79
N GLY A 408 2.82 -31.09 -14.12
CA GLY A 408 2.29 -32.40 -13.72
C GLY A 408 2.95 -33.57 -14.46
N ASP A 409 2.70 -34.78 -13.96
CA ASP A 409 3.04 -36.01 -14.67
C ASP A 409 2.17 -36.19 -15.93
N LEU A 410 2.50 -37.16 -16.79
CA LEU A 410 1.76 -37.40 -18.03
C LEU A 410 0.25 -37.64 -17.81
N THR A 411 -0.14 -38.33 -16.75
CA THR A 411 -1.55 -38.61 -16.46
C THR A 411 -2.31 -37.36 -16.03
N GLN A 412 -1.66 -36.50 -15.23
CA GLN A 412 -2.17 -35.20 -14.83
C GLN A 412 -2.24 -34.26 -16.03
N VAL A 413 -1.23 -34.25 -16.89
CA VAL A 413 -1.17 -33.44 -18.10
C VAL A 413 -2.29 -33.82 -19.08
N GLN A 414 -2.50 -35.12 -19.33
CA GLN A 414 -3.60 -35.59 -20.19
C GLN A 414 -4.98 -35.25 -19.61
N LYS A 415 -5.12 -35.21 -18.28
CA LYS A 415 -6.36 -34.85 -17.60
C LYS A 415 -6.62 -33.34 -17.61
N ASN A 416 -5.59 -32.54 -17.31
CA ASN A 416 -5.70 -31.09 -17.11
C ASN A 416 -5.59 -30.32 -18.44
N PHE A 417 -4.87 -30.86 -19.42
CA PHE A 417 -4.61 -30.26 -20.72
C PHE A 417 -5.07 -31.16 -21.87
N SER A 418 -6.23 -31.82 -21.73
CA SER A 418 -6.79 -32.74 -22.73
C SER A 418 -7.06 -32.11 -24.11
N HIS A 419 -7.12 -30.77 -24.18
CA HIS A 419 -7.26 -30.01 -25.43
C HIS A 419 -5.93 -29.82 -26.18
N LEU A 420 -4.80 -29.99 -25.50
CA LEU A 420 -3.46 -29.95 -26.08
C LEU A 420 -2.85 -31.34 -26.23
N VAL A 421 -3.13 -32.26 -25.29
CA VAL A 421 -2.52 -33.58 -25.23
C VAL A 421 -3.62 -34.63 -25.35
N ASP A 422 -3.69 -35.25 -26.52
CA ASP A 422 -4.62 -36.34 -26.82
C ASP A 422 -3.88 -37.69 -26.92
N ARG A 423 -4.59 -38.75 -27.36
CA ARG A 423 -3.99 -40.09 -27.51
C ARG A 423 -3.05 -40.19 -28.73
N SER A 424 -3.09 -39.24 -29.65
CA SER A 424 -2.25 -39.20 -30.85
C SER A 424 -0.96 -38.39 -30.64
N THR A 425 -0.89 -37.56 -29.59
CA THR A 425 0.29 -36.79 -29.20
C THR A 425 1.48 -37.71 -28.91
N ALA A 426 2.62 -37.45 -29.54
CA ALA A 426 3.83 -38.23 -29.30
C ALA A 426 4.41 -37.93 -27.92
N ILE A 427 4.83 -38.96 -27.18
CA ILE A 427 5.43 -38.79 -25.85
C ILE A 427 6.93 -39.05 -25.95
N ALA A 428 7.73 -37.99 -25.80
CA ALA A 428 9.18 -38.07 -25.73
C ALA A 428 9.59 -38.01 -24.26
N ARG A 429 10.05 -39.12 -23.68
CA ARG A 429 10.43 -39.13 -22.26
C ARG A 429 11.80 -38.49 -22.03
N LYS A 430 12.03 -37.99 -20.82
CA LYS A 430 13.38 -37.69 -20.33
C LYS A 430 14.27 -38.93 -20.42
N MET A 431 15.50 -38.73 -20.87
CA MET A 431 16.57 -39.73 -20.79
C MET A 431 17.12 -39.74 -19.35
N GLY A 432 16.37 -40.34 -18.45
CA GLY A 432 16.57 -40.35 -17.01
C GLY A 432 15.25 -40.62 -16.27
N PHE A 433 15.28 -40.57 -14.94
CA PHE A 433 14.09 -40.74 -14.12
C PHE A 433 13.35 -39.40 -13.88
N PRO A 434 12.02 -39.45 -13.69
CA PRO A 434 11.28 -38.34 -13.09
C PRO A 434 11.79 -38.08 -11.66
N GLU A 435 11.49 -36.90 -11.11
CA GLU A 435 11.90 -36.54 -9.74
C GLU A 435 11.30 -37.46 -8.68
N ILE A 436 10.07 -37.91 -8.87
CA ILE A 436 9.35 -38.81 -7.98
C ILE A 436 8.98 -40.09 -8.75
N ILE A 437 9.33 -41.24 -8.18
CA ILE A 437 8.94 -42.56 -8.67
C ILE A 437 7.87 -43.10 -7.71
N LEU A 438 6.64 -43.27 -8.20
CA LEU A 438 5.54 -43.82 -7.40
C LEU A 438 5.67 -45.35 -7.27
N PRO A 439 5.22 -45.94 -6.14
CA PRO A 439 5.21 -47.39 -5.98
C PRO A 439 4.34 -48.02 -7.07
N GLY A 440 4.89 -49.02 -7.79
CA GLY A 440 4.24 -49.68 -8.92
C GLY A 440 4.53 -49.12 -10.31
N ASP A 441 5.29 -48.00 -10.45
CA ASP A 441 5.71 -47.52 -11.77
C ASP A 441 6.82 -48.42 -12.37
N VAL A 442 6.55 -49.02 -13.53
CA VAL A 442 7.45 -49.95 -14.20
C VAL A 442 8.06 -49.27 -15.43
N ARG A 443 9.37 -49.03 -15.38
CA ARG A 443 10.15 -48.44 -16.47
C ARG A 443 11.35 -49.31 -16.79
N ASN A 444 11.63 -49.50 -18.08
CA ASN A 444 12.79 -50.24 -18.58
C ASN A 444 13.24 -49.71 -19.96
N ASP A 445 13.72 -48.46 -20.00
CA ASP A 445 14.19 -47.83 -21.24
C ASP A 445 15.72 -47.96 -21.34
N ILE A 446 16.22 -48.52 -22.45
CA ILE A 446 17.65 -48.64 -22.73
C ILE A 446 18.00 -47.68 -23.86
N TYR A 447 18.75 -46.62 -23.60
CA TYR A 447 19.21 -45.70 -24.64
C TYR A 447 20.62 -46.07 -25.09
N VAL A 448 20.83 -46.07 -26.40
CA VAL A 448 22.12 -46.36 -27.01
C VAL A 448 22.49 -45.21 -27.93
N THR A 449 23.65 -44.61 -27.68
CA THR A 449 24.21 -43.53 -28.49
C THR A 449 25.37 -44.05 -29.32
N LEU A 450 25.24 -44.03 -30.65
CA LEU A 450 26.35 -44.30 -31.57
C LEU A 450 27.28 -43.09 -31.56
N ILE A 451 28.46 -43.14 -30.93
CA ILE A 451 29.29 -41.94 -30.75
C ILE A 451 30.15 -41.70 -31.99
N HIS A 452 31.18 -42.52 -32.19
CA HIS A 452 32.11 -42.39 -33.32
C HIS A 452 32.80 -43.73 -33.61
N GLY A 453 33.47 -43.81 -34.75
CA GLY A 453 34.36 -44.92 -35.07
C GLY A 453 35.52 -44.47 -35.93
N GLU A 454 36.57 -45.27 -35.98
CA GLU A 454 37.69 -45.13 -36.91
C GLU A 454 37.73 -46.38 -37.78
N PHE A 455 37.82 -46.25 -39.11
CA PHE A 455 37.82 -47.41 -39.99
C PHE A 455 38.89 -47.29 -41.06
N ASP A 456 39.73 -48.31 -41.18
CA ASP A 456 40.79 -48.34 -42.18
C ASP A 456 40.23 -48.50 -43.60
N LYS A 457 40.88 -47.81 -44.55
CA LYS A 457 40.50 -47.80 -45.98
C LYS A 457 40.64 -49.18 -46.62
N GLY A 458 41.49 -50.06 -46.08
CA GLY A 458 41.76 -51.38 -46.64
C GLY A 458 42.24 -51.30 -48.10
N LYS A 459 41.62 -52.08 -48.99
CA LYS A 459 41.96 -52.12 -50.43
C LYS A 459 41.41 -50.94 -51.27
N LYS A 460 40.64 -50.00 -50.68
CA LYS A 460 40.06 -48.86 -51.43
C LYS A 460 41.04 -47.69 -51.53
N LYS A 461 40.95 -46.92 -52.61
CA LYS A 461 41.78 -45.71 -52.83
C LYS A 461 41.41 -44.56 -51.88
N THR A 462 40.15 -44.47 -51.49
CA THR A 462 39.60 -43.46 -50.58
C THR A 462 39.04 -44.14 -49.32
N PRO A 463 38.88 -43.39 -48.20
CA PRO A 463 38.21 -43.91 -47.01
C PRO A 463 36.82 -44.46 -47.33
N LYS A 464 36.37 -45.45 -46.55
CA LYS A 464 35.06 -46.07 -46.74
C LYS A 464 33.96 -45.10 -46.27
N ASN A 465 32.88 -44.97 -47.05
CA ASN A 465 31.61 -44.41 -46.59
C ASN A 465 30.94 -45.44 -45.66
N VAL A 466 31.08 -45.29 -44.34
CA VAL A 466 30.64 -46.32 -43.37
C VAL A 466 29.20 -46.09 -42.95
N GLU A 467 28.39 -47.15 -43.05
CA GLU A 467 27.06 -47.28 -42.44
C GLU A 467 27.14 -48.31 -41.32
N VAL A 468 26.67 -47.95 -40.12
CA VAL A 468 26.50 -48.86 -38.98
C VAL A 468 25.06 -49.34 -38.98
N THR A 469 24.84 -50.65 -38.96
CA THR A 469 23.52 -51.23 -38.71
C THR A 469 23.49 -51.80 -37.30
N MET A 470 22.61 -51.28 -36.46
CA MET A 470 22.35 -51.74 -35.09
C MET A 470 21.12 -52.64 -35.06
N SER A 471 21.22 -53.80 -34.41
CA SER A 471 20.14 -54.76 -34.25
C SER A 471 20.21 -55.43 -32.88
N VAL A 472 19.06 -55.80 -32.31
CA VAL A 472 18.97 -56.49 -31.01
C VAL A 472 18.77 -57.98 -31.25
N HIS A 473 19.53 -58.83 -30.56
CA HIS A 473 19.46 -60.27 -30.70
C HIS A 473 19.38 -60.96 -29.34
N ASP A 474 18.74 -62.12 -29.29
CA ASP A 474 18.77 -63.02 -28.12
C ASP A 474 20.05 -63.88 -28.09
N GLU A 475 20.17 -64.73 -27.07
CA GLU A 475 21.32 -65.60 -26.80
C GLU A 475 21.56 -66.61 -27.95
N GLU A 476 20.51 -66.99 -28.68
CA GLU A 476 20.58 -67.85 -29.86
C GLU A 476 20.96 -67.10 -31.15
N GLY A 477 20.99 -65.76 -31.12
CA GLY A 477 21.30 -64.91 -32.26
C GLY A 477 20.09 -64.53 -33.12
N LYS A 478 18.86 -64.84 -32.70
CA LYS A 478 17.63 -64.46 -33.38
C LYS A 478 17.39 -62.97 -33.20
N LEU A 479 16.96 -62.30 -34.27
CA LEU A 479 16.64 -60.87 -34.28
C LEU A 479 15.36 -60.58 -33.48
N LEU A 480 15.43 -59.64 -32.55
CA LEU A 480 14.26 -59.12 -31.84
C LEU A 480 13.58 -58.05 -32.70
N GLU A 481 12.39 -58.38 -33.21
CA GLU A 481 11.66 -57.49 -34.12
C GLU A 481 11.11 -56.26 -33.41
N LYS A 482 11.15 -55.10 -34.10
CA LYS A 482 10.59 -53.82 -33.61
C LYS A 482 11.14 -53.34 -32.26
N ALA A 483 12.31 -53.81 -31.83
CA ALA A 483 12.91 -53.44 -30.54
C ALA A 483 13.48 -52.02 -30.52
N ILE A 484 13.80 -51.43 -31.66
CA ILE A 484 14.53 -50.16 -31.76
C ILE A 484 13.58 -49.03 -32.13
N HIS A 485 13.57 -47.95 -31.34
CA HIS A 485 12.78 -46.75 -31.53
C HIS A 485 13.71 -45.55 -31.75
N PRO A 486 13.88 -45.08 -33.00
CA PRO A 486 14.75 -43.94 -33.31
C PRO A 486 14.29 -42.61 -32.70
N GLY A 487 12.99 -42.50 -32.41
CA GLY A 487 12.39 -41.36 -31.74
C GLY A 487 10.92 -41.61 -31.43
N ALA A 488 10.38 -40.84 -30.47
CA ALA A 488 8.98 -40.78 -30.13
C ALA A 488 8.12 -40.43 -31.36
N GLY A 489 6.91 -41.00 -31.41
CA GLY A 489 5.99 -40.85 -32.55
C GLY A 489 6.29 -41.78 -33.74
N TYR A 490 7.34 -42.60 -33.65
CA TYR A 490 7.72 -43.57 -34.67
C TYR A 490 7.55 -45.01 -34.17
N GLU A 491 7.09 -45.90 -35.04
CA GLU A 491 6.95 -47.32 -34.71
C GLU A 491 8.32 -48.00 -34.57
N GLY A 492 8.40 -49.02 -33.71
CA GLY A 492 9.60 -49.82 -33.52
C GLY A 492 10.06 -50.49 -34.81
N ILE A 493 11.37 -50.45 -35.05
CA ILE A 493 12.07 -51.10 -36.17
C ILE A 493 13.02 -52.18 -35.65
N SER A 494 13.33 -53.17 -36.48
CA SER A 494 14.23 -54.28 -36.11
C SER A 494 15.70 -53.96 -36.32
N GLU A 495 16.01 -53.04 -37.25
CA GLU A 495 17.38 -52.64 -37.57
C GLU A 495 17.44 -51.11 -37.76
N TYR A 496 18.36 -50.45 -37.06
CA TYR A 496 18.63 -49.02 -37.23
C TYR A 496 19.92 -48.81 -38.03
N LYS A 497 19.89 -47.91 -39.01
CA LYS A 497 21.05 -47.59 -39.87
C LYS A 497 21.53 -46.18 -39.60
N SER A 498 22.82 -46.02 -39.32
CA SER A 498 23.43 -44.72 -39.04
C SER A 498 23.46 -43.81 -40.27
N VAL A 499 23.69 -42.52 -40.03
CA VAL A 499 24.10 -41.56 -41.07
C VAL A 499 25.41 -42.00 -41.71
N VAL A 500 25.55 -41.75 -43.02
CA VAL A 500 26.74 -42.06 -43.82
C VAL A 500 27.44 -40.77 -44.22
N TYR A 501 28.68 -40.61 -43.76
CA TYR A 501 29.57 -39.51 -44.16
C TYR A 501 30.42 -39.93 -45.37
N TYR A 502 30.63 -39.01 -46.32
CA TYR A 502 31.31 -39.31 -47.58
C TYR A 502 32.83 -39.28 -47.42
N GLN A 503 33.47 -40.44 -47.54
CA GLN A 503 34.92 -40.62 -47.50
C GLN A 503 35.58 -40.11 -46.20
N VAL A 504 34.89 -40.25 -45.07
CA VAL A 504 35.40 -39.88 -43.75
C VAL A 504 35.98 -41.09 -43.03
N LYS A 505 37.27 -41.03 -42.67
CA LYS A 505 37.98 -42.12 -41.97
C LYS A 505 37.48 -42.32 -40.52
N GLN A 506 37.14 -41.22 -39.85
CA GLN A 506 36.66 -41.20 -38.46
C GLN A 506 35.23 -40.62 -38.40
N PRO A 507 34.20 -41.36 -38.85
CA PRO A 507 32.82 -40.90 -38.77
C PRO A 507 32.39 -40.69 -37.31
N CYS A 508 31.65 -39.61 -37.08
CA CYS A 508 31.19 -39.15 -35.78
C CYS A 508 29.68 -38.95 -35.86
N TRP A 509 28.91 -39.83 -35.21
CA TRP A 509 27.46 -39.92 -35.37
C TRP A 509 26.71 -39.17 -34.28
N TYR A 510 27.00 -39.48 -33.01
CA TYR A 510 26.21 -39.04 -31.85
C TYR A 510 24.70 -39.24 -32.04
N GLU A 511 24.31 -40.40 -32.58
CA GLU A 511 22.92 -40.76 -32.81
C GLU A 511 22.40 -41.58 -31.63
N THR A 512 21.46 -41.04 -30.87
CA THR A 512 20.81 -41.75 -29.76
C THR A 512 19.52 -42.41 -30.22
N VAL A 513 19.36 -43.69 -29.88
CA VAL A 513 18.16 -44.49 -30.15
C VAL A 513 17.71 -45.21 -28.88
N LYS A 514 16.40 -45.40 -28.75
CA LYS A 514 15.81 -46.16 -27.65
C LYS A 514 15.67 -47.63 -28.04
N VAL A 515 16.04 -48.52 -27.13
CA VAL A 515 15.92 -49.97 -27.24
C VAL A 515 14.93 -50.42 -26.18
N SER A 516 13.84 -51.06 -26.62
CA SER A 516 12.75 -51.52 -25.78
C SER A 516 12.75 -53.03 -25.74
N ILE A 517 13.07 -53.58 -24.58
CA ILE A 517 13.17 -55.03 -24.31
C ILE A 517 12.35 -55.31 -23.05
N ALA A 518 11.59 -56.40 -23.05
CA ALA A 518 10.86 -56.84 -21.86
C ALA A 518 11.85 -57.15 -20.73
N ILE A 519 11.52 -56.81 -19.48
CA ILE A 519 12.44 -56.91 -18.34
C ILE A 519 13.00 -58.33 -18.20
N GLU A 520 12.20 -59.37 -18.46
CA GLU A 520 12.64 -60.76 -18.35
C GLU A 520 13.65 -61.16 -19.43
N GLU A 521 13.59 -60.53 -20.60
CA GLU A 521 14.42 -60.85 -21.77
C GLU A 521 15.77 -60.13 -21.77
N VAL A 522 15.94 -59.06 -20.97
CA VAL A 522 17.19 -58.27 -20.92
C VAL A 522 18.40 -59.16 -20.62
N THR A 523 18.24 -60.14 -19.74
CA THR A 523 19.27 -61.13 -19.36
C THR A 523 19.84 -61.93 -20.53
N ARG A 524 19.03 -62.14 -21.57
CA ARG A 524 19.35 -62.99 -22.72
C ARG A 524 19.67 -62.20 -23.98
N CYS A 525 19.56 -60.87 -23.94
CA CYS A 525 19.72 -60.03 -25.11
C CYS A 525 21.11 -59.36 -25.19
N HIS A 526 21.57 -59.16 -26.42
CA HIS A 526 22.73 -58.33 -26.74
C HIS A 526 22.47 -57.47 -27.98
N ILE A 527 23.23 -56.39 -28.10
CA ILE A 527 23.14 -55.48 -29.25
C ILE A 527 24.29 -55.78 -30.19
N ARG A 528 23.97 -55.97 -31.47
CA ARG A 528 24.93 -56.23 -32.54
C ARG A 528 25.04 -55.02 -33.47
N PHE A 529 26.26 -54.70 -33.85
CA PHE A 529 26.61 -53.62 -34.79
C PHE A 529 27.34 -54.20 -35.99
N THR A 530 26.86 -53.93 -37.20
CA THR A 530 27.52 -54.36 -38.43
C THR A 530 27.96 -53.15 -39.25
N PHE A 531 29.19 -53.18 -39.77
CA PHE A 531 29.78 -52.07 -40.51
C PHE A 531 29.81 -52.38 -42.01
N ARG A 532 29.17 -51.57 -42.84
CA ARG A 532 29.12 -51.74 -44.31
C ARG A 532 29.64 -50.49 -45.02
N HIS A 533 30.35 -50.68 -46.14
CA HIS A 533 30.69 -49.58 -47.02
C HIS A 533 29.54 -49.30 -48.00
N ARG A 534 29.13 -48.05 -48.15
CA ARG A 534 28.13 -47.65 -49.15
C ARG A 534 28.75 -47.00 -50.38
N SER A 535 28.56 -47.59 -51.56
CA SER A 535 29.08 -47.08 -52.83
C SER A 535 28.15 -46.03 -53.44
N SER A 536 28.66 -45.07 -54.22
CA SER A 536 27.83 -44.09 -54.94
C SER A 536 27.03 -44.70 -56.12
N GLN A 537 27.46 -45.88 -56.61
CA GLN A 537 26.80 -46.60 -57.71
C GLN A 537 25.98 -47.75 -57.15
N GLU A 538 24.69 -47.80 -57.48
CA GLU A 538 23.75 -48.79 -56.91
C GLU A 538 24.20 -50.23 -57.17
N THR A 539 24.73 -50.52 -58.35
CA THR A 539 25.21 -51.86 -58.72
C THR A 539 26.41 -52.31 -57.89
N ARG A 540 27.34 -51.39 -57.58
CA ARG A 540 28.49 -51.67 -56.73
C ARG A 540 28.06 -51.78 -55.27
N ASP A 541 27.16 -50.91 -54.83
CA ASP A 541 26.62 -50.89 -53.48
C ASP A 541 25.92 -52.21 -53.11
N LYS A 542 25.09 -52.76 -54.02
CA LYS A 542 24.45 -54.07 -53.83
C LYS A 542 25.44 -55.22 -53.69
N SER A 543 26.68 -55.07 -54.18
CA SER A 543 27.73 -56.08 -54.04
C SER A 543 28.58 -55.91 -52.77
N GLU A 544 28.44 -54.80 -52.04
CA GLU A 544 29.19 -54.55 -50.81
C GLU A 544 28.62 -55.36 -49.64
N ARG A 545 29.49 -56.14 -48.99
CA ARG A 545 29.16 -56.90 -47.78
C ARG A 545 29.62 -56.14 -46.54
N ALA A 546 29.07 -56.50 -45.38
CA ALA A 546 29.59 -56.03 -44.10
C ALA A 546 31.07 -56.42 -43.99
N PHE A 547 31.91 -55.49 -43.52
CA PHE A 547 33.36 -55.68 -43.40
C PHE A 547 33.84 -55.80 -41.94
N GLY A 548 32.95 -55.61 -40.97
CA GLY A 548 33.23 -55.83 -39.56
C GLY A 548 31.95 -55.94 -38.73
N VAL A 549 32.08 -56.51 -37.54
CA VAL A 549 30.99 -56.68 -36.54
C VAL A 549 31.52 -56.32 -35.15
N ALA A 550 30.68 -55.68 -34.34
CA ALA A 550 30.90 -55.45 -32.91
C ALA A 550 29.61 -55.78 -32.14
N PHE A 551 29.69 -56.04 -30.83
CA PHE A 551 28.51 -56.35 -30.02
C PHE A 551 28.72 -55.96 -28.54
N VAL A 552 27.62 -55.83 -27.78
CA VAL A 552 27.62 -55.58 -26.33
C VAL A 552 26.48 -56.35 -25.65
N LYS A 553 26.78 -57.00 -24.51
CA LYS A 553 25.78 -57.69 -23.67
C LYS A 553 25.09 -56.69 -22.76
N LEU A 554 23.79 -56.88 -22.50
CA LEU A 554 23.01 -55.95 -21.68
C LEU A 554 23.07 -56.25 -20.17
N MET A 555 23.58 -57.41 -19.80
CA MET A 555 23.84 -57.80 -18.41
C MET A 555 25.27 -58.27 -18.21
N ASN A 556 25.80 -57.90 -17.05
CA ASN A 556 27.10 -58.32 -16.57
C ASN A 556 27.00 -59.72 -15.93
N PRO A 557 28.12 -60.46 -15.81
CA PRO A 557 28.15 -61.78 -15.18
C PRO A 557 27.71 -61.81 -13.71
N ASP A 558 27.79 -60.67 -13.01
CA ASP A 558 27.38 -60.52 -11.60
C ASP A 558 25.85 -60.32 -11.43
N GLY A 559 25.11 -60.26 -12.53
CA GLY A 559 23.66 -60.04 -12.53
C GLY A 559 23.23 -58.58 -12.53
N THR A 560 24.17 -57.62 -12.55
CA THR A 560 23.86 -56.20 -12.76
C THR A 560 23.68 -55.91 -14.25
N THR A 561 22.94 -54.85 -14.58
CA THR A 561 22.84 -54.39 -15.97
C THR A 561 24.13 -53.71 -16.44
N LEU A 562 24.31 -53.63 -17.76
CA LEU A 562 25.38 -52.85 -18.37
C LEU A 562 25.45 -51.44 -17.74
N GLN A 563 26.65 -51.02 -17.36
CA GLN A 563 26.85 -49.74 -16.69
C GLN A 563 26.56 -48.56 -17.63
N ASP A 564 26.00 -47.49 -17.08
CA ASP A 564 25.77 -46.25 -17.82
C ASP A 564 27.10 -45.58 -18.15
N GLY A 565 27.22 -45.05 -19.38
CA GLY A 565 28.44 -44.38 -19.84
C GLY A 565 28.94 -44.87 -21.18
N ARG A 566 30.22 -44.61 -21.46
CA ARG A 566 30.86 -44.91 -22.76
C ARG A 566 31.47 -46.31 -22.76
N HIS A 567 31.26 -47.04 -23.85
CA HIS A 567 31.78 -48.40 -24.08
C HIS A 567 32.59 -48.44 -25.37
N ASP A 568 33.87 -48.78 -25.24
CA ASP A 568 34.75 -49.03 -26.40
C ASP A 568 34.58 -50.47 -26.86
N LEU A 569 33.93 -50.67 -28.00
CA LEU A 569 33.64 -51.99 -28.55
C LEU A 569 34.78 -52.51 -29.43
N VAL A 570 34.97 -53.83 -29.42
CA VAL A 570 35.96 -54.50 -30.29
C VAL A 570 35.35 -54.75 -31.66
N VAL A 571 36.03 -54.30 -32.73
CA VAL A 571 35.57 -54.49 -34.12
C VAL A 571 36.24 -55.72 -34.73
N TYR A 572 35.47 -56.78 -34.93
CA TYR A 572 35.95 -58.03 -35.52
C TYR A 572 35.83 -58.00 -37.05
N LYS A 573 36.94 -58.27 -37.75
CA LYS A 573 36.97 -58.49 -39.21
C LYS A 573 37.25 -59.97 -39.49
N GLY A 574 36.36 -60.65 -40.19
CA GLY A 574 36.50 -62.08 -40.46
C GLY A 574 35.56 -62.58 -41.55
N ASP A 575 35.50 -63.89 -41.74
CA ASP A 575 34.53 -64.53 -42.63
C ASP A 575 33.10 -64.22 -42.14
N ASN A 576 32.28 -63.61 -43.01
CA ASN A 576 30.92 -63.17 -42.67
C ASN A 576 30.07 -64.29 -42.08
N LYS A 577 30.26 -65.54 -42.50
CA LYS A 577 29.49 -66.67 -41.94
C LYS A 577 29.77 -66.91 -40.46
N LYS A 578 31.04 -66.76 -40.02
CA LYS A 578 31.42 -66.92 -38.60
C LYS A 578 30.96 -65.74 -37.76
N MET A 579 30.94 -64.55 -38.35
CA MET A 579 30.54 -63.31 -37.66
C MET A 579 29.02 -63.13 -37.58
N GLU A 580 28.24 -63.94 -38.30
CA GLU A 580 26.78 -64.02 -38.17
C GLU A 580 26.33 -65.01 -37.07
N ASP A 581 27.19 -65.93 -36.65
CA ASP A 581 26.87 -66.94 -35.62
C ASP A 581 27.08 -66.41 -34.19
N ALA A 582 25.97 -66.17 -33.48
CA ALA A 582 25.99 -65.71 -32.09
C ALA A 582 26.72 -66.67 -31.15
N LYS A 583 26.65 -67.98 -31.40
CA LYS A 583 27.36 -68.98 -30.59
C LYS A 583 28.87 -68.84 -30.72
N PHE A 584 29.35 -68.29 -31.82
CA PHE A 584 30.76 -68.03 -32.05
C PHE A 584 31.16 -66.69 -31.46
N TYR A 585 30.57 -65.58 -31.90
CA TYR A 585 31.09 -64.26 -31.50
C TYR A 585 30.80 -63.89 -30.04
N LEU A 586 29.74 -64.40 -29.39
CA LEU A 586 29.46 -64.13 -27.97
C LEU A 586 30.50 -64.73 -27.01
N THR A 587 31.36 -65.63 -27.51
CA THR A 587 32.52 -66.17 -26.77
C THR A 587 33.70 -65.19 -26.76
N LEU A 588 33.73 -64.24 -27.70
CA LEU A 588 34.74 -63.20 -27.80
C LEU A 588 34.45 -62.06 -26.79
N PRO A 589 35.45 -61.26 -26.43
CA PRO A 589 35.22 -60.03 -25.66
C PRO A 589 34.34 -59.03 -26.44
N GLY A 590 33.31 -58.46 -25.81
CA GLY A 590 32.48 -57.42 -26.45
C GLY A 590 33.12 -56.03 -26.39
N THR A 591 33.75 -55.71 -25.26
CA THR A 591 34.40 -54.41 -25.00
C THR A 591 35.91 -54.54 -24.88
N LYS A 592 36.64 -53.45 -25.10
CA LYS A 592 38.09 -53.40 -24.87
C LYS A 592 38.46 -53.67 -23.43
N MET A 593 37.65 -53.23 -22.47
CA MET A 593 37.84 -53.51 -21.05
C MET A 593 37.76 -55.02 -20.77
N GLU A 594 36.76 -55.72 -21.33
CA GLU A 594 36.66 -57.18 -21.22
C GLU A 594 37.82 -57.90 -21.92
N MET A 595 38.33 -57.33 -23.03
CA MET A 595 39.49 -57.86 -23.73
C MET A 595 40.77 -57.72 -22.89
N GLU A 596 40.99 -56.57 -22.25
CA GLU A 596 42.12 -56.32 -21.34
C GLU A 596 42.04 -57.21 -20.09
N GLU A 597 40.84 -57.37 -19.49
CA GLU A 597 40.62 -58.27 -18.36
C GLU A 597 40.88 -59.74 -18.72
N LYS A 598 40.43 -60.19 -19.89
CA LYS A 598 40.71 -61.55 -20.39
C LYS A 598 42.17 -61.74 -20.76
N GLU A 599 42.86 -60.73 -21.30
CA GLU A 599 44.31 -60.79 -21.56
C GLU A 599 45.13 -60.90 -20.26
N LEU A 600 44.71 -60.18 -19.20
CA LEU A 600 45.32 -60.29 -17.86
C LEU A 600 45.07 -61.66 -17.22
N GLN A 601 43.93 -62.31 -17.48
CA GLN A 601 43.58 -63.63 -16.94
C GLN A 601 44.12 -64.81 -17.78
N ALA A 602 44.33 -64.64 -19.09
CA ALA A 602 44.73 -65.71 -20.02
C ALA A 602 46.27 -65.93 -20.06
N SER A 603 46.87 -66.24 -18.90
CA SER A 603 48.26 -66.76 -18.84
C SER A 603 48.36 -68.30 -18.83
N LYS A 604 47.27 -69.05 -19.00
CA LYS A 604 47.33 -70.53 -19.08
C LYS A 604 46.26 -71.10 -20.03
N ASN A 605 46.73 -71.84 -21.04
CA ASN A 605 46.05 -72.85 -21.87
C ASN A 605 45.18 -72.43 -23.08
N LEU A 606 45.58 -73.03 -24.22
CA LEU A 606 44.84 -73.47 -25.40
C LEU A 606 44.37 -72.45 -26.49
N VAL A 607 45.22 -72.32 -27.51
CA VAL A 607 44.98 -72.69 -28.92
C VAL A 607 43.51 -72.65 -29.40
N THR A 608 43.03 -71.51 -29.93
CA THR A 608 42.29 -71.40 -31.22
C THR A 608 41.87 -69.99 -31.64
N PHE A 609 42.20 -68.94 -30.88
CA PHE A 609 42.06 -67.56 -31.36
C PHE A 609 43.42 -66.86 -31.37
N THR A 610 44.23 -67.14 -32.39
CA THR A 610 45.21 -66.16 -32.84
C THR A 610 44.43 -65.09 -33.60
N PRO A 611 44.25 -63.86 -33.07
CA PRO A 611 43.91 -62.77 -33.95
C PRO A 611 45.11 -62.67 -34.90
N SER A 612 44.88 -62.90 -36.18
CA SER A 612 45.83 -62.52 -37.23
C SER A 612 46.37 -61.14 -36.85
N LYS A 613 47.69 -61.05 -36.67
CA LYS A 613 48.47 -59.90 -36.20
C LYS A 613 48.26 -58.57 -36.95
N ASP A 614 47.31 -58.51 -37.86
CA ASP A 614 46.76 -57.26 -38.35
C ASP A 614 45.72 -56.79 -37.34
N SER A 615 46.17 -56.19 -36.22
CA SER A 615 45.29 -55.38 -35.40
C SER A 615 44.61 -54.39 -36.33
N THR A 616 43.32 -54.59 -36.53
CA THR A 616 42.58 -53.66 -37.36
C THR A 616 42.61 -52.36 -36.58
N LYS A 617 43.18 -51.29 -37.14
CA LYS A 617 43.15 -49.95 -36.54
C LYS A 617 41.71 -49.40 -36.38
N ASP A 618 40.71 -50.26 -36.55
CA ASP A 618 39.31 -49.91 -36.49
C ASP A 618 38.89 -49.86 -35.02
N SER A 619 38.12 -48.83 -34.67
CA SER A 619 37.57 -48.64 -33.34
C SER A 619 36.12 -48.19 -33.46
N PHE A 620 35.30 -48.53 -32.48
CA PHE A 620 33.91 -48.12 -32.43
C PHE A 620 33.50 -47.91 -30.97
N GLN A 621 32.91 -46.74 -30.69
CA GLN A 621 32.50 -46.36 -29.34
C GLN A 621 30.99 -46.06 -29.32
N ILE A 622 30.33 -46.59 -28.30
CA ILE A 622 28.93 -46.28 -27.99
C ILE A 622 28.82 -45.66 -26.60
N ALA A 623 27.68 -45.08 -26.26
CA ALA A 623 27.28 -44.87 -24.87
C ALA A 623 25.93 -45.49 -24.58
N THR A 624 25.71 -45.90 -23.33
CA THR A 624 24.42 -46.42 -22.87
C THR A 624 23.91 -45.65 -21.67
N LEU A 625 22.59 -45.56 -21.56
CA LEU A 625 21.87 -45.06 -20.39
C LEU A 625 20.65 -45.97 -20.15
N ILE A 626 20.62 -46.65 -19.01
CA ILE A 626 19.58 -47.61 -18.65
C ILE A 626 18.68 -47.01 -17.56
N CYS A 627 17.44 -46.73 -17.93
CA CYS A 627 16.42 -46.24 -17.01
C CYS A 627 15.49 -47.41 -16.62
N SER A 628 15.91 -48.19 -15.62
CA SER A 628 15.13 -49.32 -15.08
C SER A 628 14.70 -49.11 -13.62
N THR A 629 13.41 -49.30 -13.32
CA THR A 629 12.91 -49.36 -11.94
C THR A 629 12.95 -50.78 -11.35
N LYS A 630 13.46 -51.77 -12.10
CA LYS A 630 13.54 -53.18 -11.66
C LYS A 630 14.92 -53.81 -11.76
N LEU A 631 15.80 -53.29 -12.62
CA LEU A 631 17.16 -53.78 -12.79
C LEU A 631 18.16 -52.72 -12.29
N THR A 632 18.97 -53.05 -11.29
CA THR A 632 19.97 -52.14 -10.71
C THR A 632 21.37 -52.35 -11.30
N GLN A 633 22.14 -51.27 -11.34
CA GLN A 633 23.57 -51.28 -11.66
C GLN A 633 24.46 -51.45 -10.42
N ASN A 634 23.87 -51.47 -9.21
CA ASN A 634 24.57 -51.54 -7.94
C ASN A 634 24.56 -52.97 -7.37
N VAL A 635 25.76 -53.55 -7.22
CA VAL A 635 25.94 -54.93 -6.74
C VAL A 635 25.48 -55.11 -5.29
N ASP A 636 25.69 -54.11 -4.41
CA ASP A 636 25.30 -54.18 -3.00
C ASP A 636 23.77 -54.20 -2.84
N LEU A 637 23.07 -53.34 -3.59
CA LEU A 637 21.60 -53.34 -3.61
C LEU A 637 21.06 -54.62 -4.23
N LEU A 638 21.65 -55.10 -5.33
CA LEU A 638 21.27 -56.38 -5.94
C LEU A 638 21.44 -57.55 -4.96
N GLY A 639 22.49 -57.53 -4.13
CA GLY A 639 22.71 -58.51 -3.06
C GLY A 639 21.56 -58.55 -2.06
N LEU A 640 20.97 -57.40 -1.71
CA LEU A 640 19.77 -57.34 -0.88
C LEU A 640 18.51 -57.76 -1.65
N LEU A 641 18.29 -57.30 -2.88
CA LEU A 641 17.09 -57.64 -3.64
C LEU A 641 17.03 -59.13 -3.99
N ASN A 642 18.18 -59.75 -4.26
CA ASN A 642 18.33 -61.18 -4.52
C ASN A 642 18.75 -61.98 -3.28
N TRP A 643 18.40 -61.51 -2.08
CA TRP A 643 18.86 -62.11 -0.81
C TRP A 643 18.53 -63.60 -0.68
N ARG A 644 17.41 -64.06 -1.28
CA ARG A 644 17.02 -65.49 -1.26
C ARG A 644 18.00 -66.40 -1.96
N SER A 645 18.72 -65.91 -2.98
CA SER A 645 19.74 -66.69 -3.69
C SER A 645 21.10 -66.72 -2.96
N ASN A 646 21.30 -65.85 -1.96
CA ASN A 646 22.55 -65.69 -1.20
C ASN A 646 22.27 -65.49 0.30
N SER A 647 21.48 -66.37 0.90
CA SER A 647 20.98 -66.24 2.28
C SER A 647 22.10 -66.16 3.35
N GLN A 648 23.27 -66.72 3.08
CA GLN A 648 24.44 -66.63 3.97
C GLN A 648 24.99 -65.19 4.14
N ASN A 649 24.76 -64.30 3.16
CA ASN A 649 25.34 -62.95 3.14
C ASN A 649 24.38 -61.85 3.63
N ILE A 650 23.20 -62.20 4.14
CA ILE A 650 22.17 -61.22 4.55
C ILE A 650 22.71 -60.17 5.52
N LYS A 651 23.48 -60.58 6.54
CA LYS A 651 24.07 -59.66 7.52
C LYS A 651 25.01 -58.65 6.87
N HIS A 652 25.75 -59.06 5.85
CA HIS A 652 26.61 -58.20 5.07
C HIS A 652 25.78 -57.24 4.19
N ASN A 653 24.77 -57.76 3.49
CA ASN A 653 23.91 -56.99 2.59
C ASN A 653 23.11 -55.91 3.34
N LEU A 654 22.58 -56.20 4.53
CA LEU A 654 21.87 -55.21 5.37
C LEU A 654 22.78 -54.07 5.83
N LYS A 655 24.05 -54.37 6.17
CA LYS A 655 25.03 -53.33 6.52
C LYS A 655 25.42 -52.48 5.31
N LYS A 656 25.64 -53.13 4.16
CA LYS A 656 26.00 -52.48 2.90
C LYS A 656 24.87 -51.62 2.35
N LEU A 657 23.61 -51.99 2.54
CA LEU A 657 22.46 -51.17 2.17
C LEU A 657 22.55 -49.74 2.74
N MET A 658 23.01 -49.59 3.98
CA MET A 658 23.16 -48.29 4.63
C MET A 658 24.35 -47.47 4.10
N GLU A 659 25.17 -48.05 3.23
CA GLU A 659 26.27 -47.40 2.50
C GLU A 659 25.90 -47.09 1.04
N VAL A 660 24.76 -47.60 0.54
CA VAL A 660 24.29 -47.36 -0.83
C VAL A 660 23.84 -45.90 -0.99
N ASP A 661 24.14 -45.28 -2.13
CA ASP A 661 23.68 -43.93 -2.43
C ASP A 661 22.16 -43.83 -2.37
N GLY A 662 21.66 -42.79 -1.69
CA GLY A 662 20.23 -42.61 -1.49
C GLY A 662 19.44 -42.51 -2.80
N GLY A 663 20.07 -42.02 -3.88
CA GLY A 663 19.48 -41.96 -5.21
C GLY A 663 19.19 -43.33 -5.81
N GLU A 664 19.96 -44.36 -5.47
CA GLU A 664 19.70 -45.73 -5.90
C GLU A 664 18.59 -46.37 -5.07
N ILE A 665 18.58 -46.15 -3.75
CA ILE A 665 17.55 -46.69 -2.85
C ILE A 665 16.15 -46.20 -3.23
N VAL A 666 16.00 -44.90 -3.53
CA VAL A 666 14.66 -44.35 -3.86
C VAL A 666 14.10 -44.88 -5.18
N LYS A 667 14.95 -45.29 -6.14
CA LYS A 667 14.51 -45.94 -7.39
C LYS A 667 13.84 -47.30 -7.14
N PHE A 668 14.33 -48.03 -6.14
CA PHE A 668 13.87 -49.37 -5.76
C PHE A 668 13.21 -49.40 -4.38
N LEU A 669 12.64 -48.28 -3.92
CA LEU A 669 12.18 -48.13 -2.53
C LEU A 669 11.19 -49.21 -2.11
N GLN A 670 10.23 -49.52 -2.97
CA GLN A 670 9.23 -50.57 -2.72
C GLN A 670 9.91 -51.94 -2.56
N ASP A 671 10.70 -52.37 -3.56
CA ASP A 671 11.36 -53.68 -3.55
C ASP A 671 12.38 -53.79 -2.39
N THR A 672 13.02 -52.69 -2.02
CA THR A 672 13.93 -52.60 -0.85
C THR A 672 13.17 -52.80 0.46
N LEU A 673 12.04 -52.12 0.66
CA LEU A 673 11.22 -52.27 1.86
C LEU A 673 10.60 -53.67 1.94
N ASP A 674 10.10 -54.21 0.82
CA ASP A 674 9.58 -55.57 0.75
C ASP A 674 10.68 -56.59 1.09
N ALA A 675 11.90 -56.43 0.59
CA ALA A 675 13.04 -57.28 0.95
C ALA A 675 13.35 -57.21 2.45
N LEU A 676 13.39 -56.01 3.04
CA LEU A 676 13.62 -55.81 4.48
C LEU A 676 12.58 -56.52 5.33
N PHE A 677 11.29 -56.35 5.04
CA PHE A 677 10.23 -57.00 5.80
C PHE A 677 10.18 -58.51 5.57
N ASN A 678 10.43 -58.99 4.35
CA ASN A 678 10.51 -60.43 4.08
C ASN A 678 11.69 -61.07 4.83
N ILE A 679 12.87 -60.44 4.88
CA ILE A 679 14.00 -60.91 5.69
C ILE A 679 13.61 -60.97 7.17
N MET A 680 12.96 -59.92 7.69
CA MET A 680 12.49 -59.90 9.08
C MET A 680 11.49 -61.02 9.38
N MET A 681 10.63 -61.40 8.43
CA MET A 681 9.61 -62.44 8.64
C MET A 681 10.16 -63.86 8.43
N GLU A 682 10.98 -64.09 7.40
CA GLU A 682 11.48 -65.42 7.02
C GLU A 682 12.71 -65.88 7.83
N MET A 683 13.52 -64.95 8.38
CA MET A 683 14.70 -65.26 9.20
C MET A 683 14.41 -65.12 10.71
N SER A 684 13.37 -65.81 11.20
CA SER A 684 12.92 -65.71 12.59
C SER A 684 13.84 -66.34 13.65
N ASP A 685 14.79 -67.17 13.24
CA ASP A 685 15.60 -67.98 14.16
C ASP A 685 16.63 -67.16 14.96
N SER A 686 16.94 -65.93 14.54
CA SER A 686 17.89 -65.05 15.22
C SER A 686 17.37 -63.62 15.34
N GLU A 687 17.30 -63.11 16.57
CA GLU A 687 16.98 -61.70 16.85
C GLU A 687 17.97 -60.73 16.18
N THR A 688 19.15 -61.22 15.77
CA THR A 688 20.18 -60.41 15.07
C THR A 688 19.63 -59.69 13.85
N TYR A 689 18.76 -60.34 13.07
CA TYR A 689 18.20 -59.73 11.85
C TYR A 689 17.11 -58.70 12.17
N ASP A 690 16.39 -58.86 13.28
CA ASP A 690 15.36 -57.91 13.71
C ASP A 690 15.97 -56.52 13.97
N PHE A 691 17.13 -56.46 14.64
CA PHE A 691 17.88 -55.22 14.86
C PHE A 691 18.40 -54.62 13.55
N LEU A 692 19.05 -55.41 12.70
CA LEU A 692 19.63 -54.91 11.43
C LEU A 692 18.57 -54.38 10.46
N VAL A 693 17.41 -55.04 10.38
CA VAL A 693 16.31 -54.56 9.56
C VAL A 693 15.69 -53.30 10.15
N PHE A 694 15.54 -53.21 11.49
CA PHE A 694 15.06 -51.99 12.14
C PHE A 694 15.99 -50.81 11.86
N ASP A 695 17.30 -51.00 11.97
CA ASP A 695 18.31 -49.97 11.69
C ASP A 695 18.25 -49.52 10.22
N ALA A 696 18.12 -50.48 9.28
CA ALA A 696 17.92 -50.20 7.87
C ALA A 696 16.62 -49.40 7.59
N LEU A 697 15.52 -49.72 8.29
CA LEU A 697 14.27 -48.96 8.18
C LEU A 697 14.42 -47.53 8.71
N VAL A 698 15.10 -47.36 9.84
CA VAL A 698 15.40 -46.03 10.40
C VAL A 698 16.26 -45.22 9.45
N PHE A 699 17.26 -45.85 8.81
CA PHE A 699 18.09 -45.24 7.78
C PHE A 699 17.26 -44.77 6.58
N ILE A 700 16.39 -45.62 6.02
CA ILE A 700 15.53 -45.27 4.87
C ILE A 700 14.55 -44.15 5.22
N ILE A 701 13.91 -44.21 6.40
CA ILE A 701 12.98 -43.16 6.83
C ILE A 701 13.72 -41.83 7.03
N SER A 702 14.93 -41.89 7.60
CA SER A 702 15.77 -40.70 7.80
C SER A 702 16.25 -40.12 6.48
N LEU A 703 16.58 -40.97 5.50
CA LEU A 703 16.93 -40.59 4.13
C LEU A 703 15.77 -39.85 3.46
N ILE A 704 14.55 -40.40 3.53
CA ILE A 704 13.33 -39.77 2.98
C ILE A 704 12.96 -38.49 3.74
N GLY A 705 13.32 -38.37 5.02
CA GLY A 705 13.16 -37.16 5.81
C GLY A 705 14.15 -36.03 5.49
N ASP A 706 15.20 -36.31 4.71
CA ASP A 706 16.16 -35.30 4.27
C ASP A 706 15.52 -34.37 3.23
N ILE A 707 15.92 -33.09 3.22
CA ILE A 707 15.45 -32.09 2.26
C ILE A 707 15.65 -32.58 0.81
N LYS A 708 16.72 -33.33 0.54
CA LYS A 708 17.01 -33.90 -0.78
C LYS A 708 15.95 -34.90 -1.26
N PHE A 709 15.28 -35.62 -0.35
CA PHE A 709 14.33 -36.69 -0.69
C PHE A 709 12.94 -36.52 -0.05
N GLN A 710 12.65 -35.37 0.55
CA GLN A 710 11.38 -35.11 1.25
C GLN A 710 10.13 -35.30 0.37
N HIS A 711 10.25 -35.17 -0.94
CA HIS A 711 9.19 -35.43 -1.92
C HIS A 711 8.84 -36.92 -2.05
N PHE A 712 9.63 -37.83 -1.46
CA PHE A 712 9.30 -39.25 -1.31
C PHE A 712 8.46 -39.57 -0.06
N ASN A 713 8.15 -38.59 0.82
CA ASN A 713 7.24 -38.82 1.96
C ASN A 713 5.87 -39.39 1.51
N PRO A 714 5.19 -38.83 0.49
CA PRO A 714 3.94 -39.42 -0.04
C PRO A 714 4.12 -40.82 -0.65
N VAL A 715 5.30 -41.12 -1.22
CA VAL A 715 5.64 -42.45 -1.75
C VAL A 715 5.69 -43.47 -0.62
N LEU A 716 6.37 -43.12 0.48
CA LEU A 716 6.43 -43.95 1.70
C LEU A 716 5.04 -44.13 2.33
N GLU A 717 4.23 -43.07 2.42
CA GLU A 717 2.84 -43.18 2.91
C GLU A 717 2.00 -44.10 2.02
N THR A 718 2.10 -43.96 0.70
CA THR A 718 1.38 -44.80 -0.27
C THR A 718 1.79 -46.27 -0.13
N TYR A 719 3.09 -46.55 0.04
CA TYR A 719 3.57 -47.90 0.30
C TYR A 719 2.98 -48.45 1.60
N ILE A 720 3.07 -47.73 2.72
CA ILE A 720 2.55 -48.17 4.02
C ILE A 720 1.05 -48.48 3.93
N TYR A 721 0.24 -47.57 3.39
CA TYR A 721 -1.21 -47.74 3.45
C TYR A 721 -1.79 -48.65 2.34
N LYS A 722 -1.11 -48.80 1.18
CA LYS A 722 -1.64 -49.55 0.03
C LYS A 722 -0.88 -50.82 -0.35
N HIS A 723 0.41 -50.94 -0.04
CA HIS A 723 1.25 -52.05 -0.53
C HIS A 723 1.85 -52.92 0.58
N PHE A 724 2.13 -52.35 1.76
CA PHE A 724 2.71 -53.05 2.90
C PHE A 724 1.82 -54.22 3.36
N SER A 725 2.41 -55.40 3.55
CA SER A 725 1.69 -56.67 3.76
C SER A 725 2.14 -57.50 4.97
N ALA A 726 3.19 -57.09 5.69
CA ALA A 726 3.75 -57.87 6.81
C ALA A 726 2.90 -57.77 8.10
N THR A 727 2.07 -58.78 8.38
CA THR A 727 1.11 -58.80 9.51
C THR A 727 1.74 -58.95 10.90
N LEU A 728 2.92 -59.58 11.01
CA LEU A 728 3.60 -59.80 12.30
C LEU A 728 4.78 -58.86 12.55
N ALA A 729 5.04 -57.91 11.63
CA ALA A 729 6.11 -56.93 11.78
C ALA A 729 5.97 -56.09 13.06
N TYR A 730 4.75 -55.82 13.54
CA TYR A 730 4.51 -55.07 14.77
C TYR A 730 5.18 -55.72 16.00
N VAL A 731 5.25 -57.06 16.09
CA VAL A 731 5.82 -57.79 17.23
C VAL A 731 7.31 -57.50 17.34
N LYS A 732 8.02 -57.61 16.21
CA LYS A 732 9.47 -57.44 16.12
C LYS A 732 9.86 -55.97 16.21
N LEU A 733 9.20 -55.09 15.45
CA LEU A 733 9.48 -53.65 15.48
C LEU A 733 9.25 -53.03 16.86
N SER A 734 8.14 -53.38 17.52
CA SER A 734 7.84 -52.84 18.86
C SER A 734 8.82 -53.36 19.91
N LYS A 735 9.26 -54.63 19.80
CA LYS A 735 10.29 -55.21 20.67
C LYS A 735 11.64 -54.49 20.52
N VAL A 736 12.10 -54.26 19.29
CA VAL A 736 13.37 -53.57 19.03
C VAL A 736 13.30 -52.09 19.46
N LEU A 737 12.19 -51.40 19.19
CA LEU A 737 11.99 -50.02 19.65
C LEU A 737 11.99 -49.92 21.19
N ASN A 738 11.29 -50.83 21.87
CA ASN A 738 11.33 -50.94 23.34
C ASN A 738 12.75 -51.12 23.86
N PHE A 739 13.53 -52.01 23.24
CA PHE A 739 14.93 -52.24 23.61
C PHE A 739 15.77 -50.97 23.47
N TYR A 740 15.65 -50.23 22.36
CA TYR A 740 16.41 -49.00 22.16
C TYR A 740 16.06 -47.91 23.17
N VAL A 741 14.78 -47.74 23.51
CA VAL A 741 14.34 -46.74 24.50
C VAL A 741 14.75 -47.14 25.92
N ALA A 742 14.62 -48.43 26.28
CA ALA A 742 14.98 -48.94 27.61
C ALA A 742 16.49 -48.88 27.89
N ASN A 743 17.34 -48.98 26.86
CA ASN A 743 18.80 -48.93 26.95
C ASN A 743 19.39 -47.58 26.49
N ALA A 744 18.68 -46.46 26.72
CA ALA A 744 19.13 -45.13 26.28
C ALA A 744 20.43 -44.62 26.96
N ASP A 745 20.96 -45.35 27.95
CA ASP A 745 22.24 -45.15 28.63
C ASP A 745 23.43 -45.69 27.83
N ASP A 746 23.19 -46.63 26.93
CA ASP A 746 24.22 -47.18 26.08
C ASP A 746 24.64 -46.14 25.04
N SER A 747 25.79 -45.50 25.29
CA SER A 747 26.36 -44.47 24.42
C SER A 747 26.58 -44.96 22.98
N SER A 748 26.77 -46.27 22.78
CA SER A 748 26.92 -46.88 21.45
C SER A 748 25.63 -46.89 20.64
N LYS A 749 24.46 -46.78 21.30
CA LYS A 749 23.12 -46.82 20.67
C LYS A 749 22.43 -45.47 20.64
N THR A 750 22.94 -44.46 21.34
CA THR A 750 22.33 -43.12 21.44
C THR A 750 22.03 -42.46 20.09
N GLU A 751 22.94 -42.59 19.12
CA GLU A 751 22.73 -42.01 17.78
C GLU A 751 21.61 -42.71 17.01
N LEU A 752 21.56 -44.05 17.07
CA LEU A 752 20.50 -44.86 16.48
C LEU A 752 19.15 -44.57 17.13
N LEU A 753 19.09 -44.47 18.46
CA LEU A 753 17.87 -44.09 19.18
C LEU A 753 17.40 -42.69 18.76
N PHE A 754 18.29 -41.71 18.63
CA PHE A 754 17.91 -40.38 18.16
C PHE A 754 17.32 -40.41 16.73
N ALA A 755 17.91 -41.19 15.84
CA ALA A 755 17.39 -41.40 14.48
C ALA A 755 16.02 -42.11 14.50
N ALA A 756 15.86 -43.15 15.33
CA ALA A 756 14.60 -43.85 15.52
C ALA A 756 13.49 -42.92 16.07
N LEU A 757 13.82 -42.02 17.00
CA LEU A 757 12.87 -41.02 17.50
C LEU A 757 12.47 -40.00 16.44
N LYS A 758 13.38 -39.60 15.54
CA LYS A 758 13.02 -38.76 14.37
C LYS A 758 12.12 -39.51 13.39
N ALA A 759 12.37 -40.81 13.20
CA ALA A 759 11.60 -41.70 12.34
C ALA A 759 10.28 -42.20 12.98
N LEU A 760 10.02 -41.85 14.24
CA LEU A 760 9.00 -42.47 15.09
C LEU A 760 7.60 -42.47 14.48
N LYS A 761 7.21 -41.38 13.80
CA LYS A 761 5.94 -41.27 13.08
C LYS A 761 5.75 -42.42 12.07
N TYR A 762 6.74 -42.67 11.22
CA TYR A 762 6.65 -43.72 10.18
C TYR A 762 6.87 -45.11 10.75
N LEU A 763 7.76 -45.26 11.75
CA LEU A 763 7.91 -46.53 12.48
C LEU A 763 6.58 -46.97 13.10
N PHE A 764 5.86 -46.04 13.75
CA PHE A 764 4.54 -46.34 14.28
C PHE A 764 3.51 -46.62 13.20
N ARG A 765 3.53 -45.92 12.07
CA ARG A 765 2.64 -46.25 10.95
C ARG A 765 2.88 -47.68 10.44
N PHE A 766 4.11 -48.16 10.37
CA PHE A 766 4.39 -49.57 10.08
C PHE A 766 3.87 -50.52 11.16
N ILE A 767 4.13 -50.23 12.45
CA ILE A 767 3.67 -51.04 13.59
C ILE A 767 2.13 -51.13 13.59
N ILE A 768 1.45 -50.00 13.47
CA ILE A 768 -0.01 -49.91 13.51
C ILE A 768 -0.61 -50.53 12.25
N GLN A 769 -0.09 -50.26 11.05
CA GLN A 769 -0.59 -50.87 9.83
C GLN A 769 -0.42 -52.41 9.87
N SER A 770 0.73 -52.89 10.38
CA SER A 770 0.98 -54.32 10.60
C SER A 770 -0.08 -54.91 11.54
N ARG A 771 -0.40 -54.22 12.65
CA ARG A 771 -1.46 -54.64 13.58
C ARG A 771 -2.86 -54.60 12.96
N VAL A 772 -3.19 -53.57 12.17
CA VAL A 772 -4.46 -53.45 11.45
C VAL A 772 -4.62 -54.59 10.44
N LEU A 773 -3.57 -54.92 9.69
CA LEU A 773 -3.56 -56.06 8.77
C LEU A 773 -3.75 -57.36 9.53
N TYR A 774 -3.03 -57.57 10.64
CA TYR A 774 -3.21 -58.74 11.49
C TYR A 774 -4.65 -58.86 12.00
N LEU A 775 -5.24 -57.79 12.53
CA LEU A 775 -6.64 -57.80 12.99
C LEU A 775 -7.63 -58.04 11.84
N ARG A 776 -7.34 -57.54 10.64
CA ARG A 776 -8.16 -57.79 9.44
C ARG A 776 -8.09 -59.25 9.00
N PHE A 777 -6.94 -59.91 9.10
CA PHE A 777 -6.76 -61.31 8.68
C PHE A 777 -7.21 -62.31 9.75
N TYR A 778 -6.90 -62.07 11.04
CA TYR A 778 -7.11 -63.02 12.14
C TYR A 778 -8.29 -62.67 13.07
N GLY A 779 -8.90 -61.48 12.94
CA GLY A 779 -10.00 -61.04 13.80
C GLY A 779 -9.55 -60.60 15.20
N GLN A 780 -10.46 -60.67 16.19
CA GLN A 780 -10.15 -60.35 17.59
C GLN A 780 -9.21 -61.42 18.17
N SER A 781 -7.95 -61.07 18.41
CA SER A 781 -6.95 -62.01 18.96
C SER A 781 -6.94 -62.04 20.49
N LYS A 782 -6.60 -63.20 21.06
CA LYS A 782 -6.17 -63.32 22.46
C LYS A 782 -4.90 -62.49 22.74
N ASP A 783 -4.06 -62.30 21.73
CA ASP A 783 -2.83 -61.51 21.76
C ASP A 783 -3.05 -59.99 21.84
N GLY A 784 -4.31 -59.53 21.90
CA GLY A 784 -4.63 -58.12 22.12
C GLY A 784 -3.90 -57.54 23.34
N ASP A 785 -3.77 -58.35 24.40
CA ASP A 785 -3.09 -57.91 25.60
C ASP A 785 -1.56 -57.87 25.44
N GLU A 786 -0.94 -58.73 24.63
CA GLU A 786 0.51 -58.67 24.37
C GLU A 786 0.91 -57.42 23.59
N PHE A 787 0.16 -57.08 22.53
CA PHE A 787 0.39 -55.84 21.80
C PHE A 787 0.21 -54.62 22.72
N ASN A 788 -0.89 -54.58 23.47
CA ASN A 788 -1.16 -53.49 24.40
C ASN A 788 -0.07 -53.40 25.49
N ASN A 789 0.39 -54.54 26.00
CA ASN A 789 1.51 -54.60 26.96
C ASN A 789 2.81 -54.09 26.33
N SER A 790 3.08 -54.36 25.04
CA SER A 790 4.26 -53.81 24.36
C SER A 790 4.23 -52.28 24.26
N ILE A 791 3.04 -51.70 24.02
CA ILE A 791 2.85 -50.24 24.05
C ILE A 791 3.01 -49.69 25.48
N ARG A 792 2.44 -50.36 26.49
CA ARG A 792 2.60 -49.97 27.91
C ARG A 792 4.07 -49.98 28.33
N GLN A 793 4.81 -51.03 27.99
CA GLN A 793 6.24 -51.14 28.26
C GLN A 793 7.03 -50.02 27.60
N LEU A 794 6.64 -49.61 26.39
CA LEU A 794 7.31 -48.52 25.69
C LEU A 794 7.12 -47.18 26.40
N PHE A 795 5.89 -46.87 26.84
CA PHE A 795 5.64 -45.68 27.65
C PHE A 795 6.36 -45.73 29.01
N LEU A 796 6.44 -46.90 29.64
CA LEU A 796 7.26 -47.07 30.85
C LEU A 796 8.75 -46.78 30.59
N ALA A 797 9.30 -47.29 29.48
CA ALA A 797 10.67 -47.01 29.07
C ALA A 797 10.89 -45.51 28.79
N PHE A 798 9.92 -44.83 28.16
CA PHE A 798 9.96 -43.38 27.99
C PHE A 798 9.92 -42.62 29.32
N ASN A 799 9.12 -43.06 30.29
CA ASN A 799 9.07 -42.44 31.63
C ASN A 799 10.42 -42.59 32.35
N MET A 800 11.02 -43.79 32.30
CA MET A 800 12.36 -44.04 32.86
C MET A 800 13.43 -43.18 32.19
N LEU A 801 13.34 -42.96 30.87
CA LEU A 801 14.22 -42.04 30.14
C LEU A 801 14.05 -40.59 30.63
N MET A 802 12.82 -40.14 30.90
CA MET A 802 12.54 -38.77 31.31
C MET A 802 12.99 -38.47 32.76
N ASP A 803 12.92 -39.46 33.66
CA ASP A 803 13.32 -39.35 35.07
C ASP A 803 14.84 -39.20 35.30
N ARG A 804 15.67 -39.48 34.27
CA ARG A 804 17.14 -39.34 34.37
C ARG A 804 17.59 -37.89 34.67
N PRO A 805 18.82 -37.65 35.16
CA PRO A 805 19.37 -36.29 35.24
C PRO A 805 19.32 -35.55 33.89
N LEU A 806 19.10 -34.23 33.87
CA LEU A 806 18.97 -33.47 32.62
C LEU A 806 20.21 -33.59 31.73
N GLU A 807 21.39 -33.50 32.34
CA GLU A 807 22.71 -33.58 31.70
C GLU A 807 22.87 -34.89 30.91
N GLU A 808 22.19 -35.95 31.36
CA GLU A 808 22.14 -37.24 30.72
C GLU A 808 20.99 -37.26 29.67
N ALA A 809 21.37 -37.37 28.39
CA ALA A 809 20.44 -37.56 27.29
C ALA A 809 19.50 -36.38 26.94
N VAL A 810 19.87 -35.11 27.22
CA VAL A 810 19.12 -33.88 26.81
C VAL A 810 18.54 -33.99 25.38
N LYS A 811 19.38 -34.38 24.43
CA LYS A 811 19.03 -34.49 23.00
C LYS A 811 17.94 -35.54 22.74
N ILE A 812 17.99 -36.67 23.44
CA ILE A 812 17.03 -37.77 23.32
C ILE A 812 15.71 -37.39 24.01
N LYS A 813 15.76 -36.81 25.21
CA LYS A 813 14.58 -36.30 25.92
C LYS A 813 13.84 -35.25 25.08
N GLY A 814 14.57 -34.28 24.54
CA GLY A 814 14.01 -33.28 23.64
C GLY A 814 13.39 -33.88 22.37
N ALA A 815 14.00 -34.92 21.79
CA ALA A 815 13.44 -35.63 20.65
C ALA A 815 12.16 -36.41 21.01
N ALA A 816 12.15 -37.12 22.13
CA ALA A 816 10.97 -37.84 22.59
C ALA A 816 9.77 -36.90 22.82
N LEU A 817 9.97 -35.76 23.50
CA LEU A 817 8.92 -34.74 23.67
C LEU A 817 8.39 -34.17 22.35
N LYS A 818 9.25 -34.05 21.33
CA LYS A 818 8.88 -33.50 20.02
C LYS A 818 8.13 -34.51 19.14
N TYR A 819 8.60 -35.75 19.09
CA TYR A 819 8.15 -36.72 18.10
C TYR A 819 7.13 -37.73 18.65
N LEU A 820 7.11 -38.01 19.96
CA LEU A 820 6.17 -38.97 20.54
C LEU A 820 4.70 -38.59 20.32
N PRO A 821 4.25 -37.33 20.48
CA PRO A 821 2.85 -36.97 20.21
C PRO A 821 2.38 -37.22 18.77
N SER A 822 3.29 -37.35 17.80
CA SER A 822 2.94 -37.56 16.39
C SER A 822 2.29 -38.93 16.11
N ILE A 823 2.43 -39.90 17.02
CA ILE A 823 1.89 -41.26 16.86
C ILE A 823 0.43 -41.40 17.33
N ILE A 824 -0.11 -40.39 18.03
CA ILE A 824 -1.38 -40.49 18.76
C ILE A 824 -2.53 -40.96 17.87
N ASN A 825 -2.69 -40.33 16.70
CA ASN A 825 -3.81 -40.62 15.81
C ASN A 825 -3.70 -42.02 15.18
N ASP A 826 -2.49 -42.53 14.98
CA ASP A 826 -2.27 -43.89 14.47
C ASP A 826 -2.51 -44.93 15.60
N VAL A 827 -1.91 -44.73 16.79
CA VAL A 827 -2.05 -45.66 17.93
C VAL A 827 -3.51 -45.82 18.38
N LYS A 828 -4.28 -44.74 18.36
CA LYS A 828 -5.72 -44.73 18.69
C LYS A 828 -6.56 -45.70 17.83
N LEU A 829 -6.08 -46.11 16.65
CA LEU A 829 -6.80 -47.06 15.79
C LEU A 829 -6.88 -48.48 16.40
N VAL A 830 -5.97 -48.84 17.31
CA VAL A 830 -5.82 -50.20 17.85
C VAL A 830 -5.57 -50.26 19.36
N PHE A 831 -5.50 -49.12 20.06
CA PHE A 831 -5.26 -49.01 21.51
C PHE A 831 -6.30 -48.10 22.17
N ASP A 832 -6.66 -48.38 23.43
CA ASP A 832 -7.68 -47.62 24.15
C ASP A 832 -7.30 -46.13 24.34
N PRO A 833 -8.13 -45.17 23.89
CA PRO A 833 -7.78 -43.76 23.92
C PRO A 833 -7.76 -43.15 25.33
N VAL A 834 -8.54 -43.67 26.28
CA VAL A 834 -8.55 -43.19 27.67
C VAL A 834 -7.27 -43.65 28.37
N GLU A 835 -6.91 -44.91 28.22
CA GLU A 835 -5.64 -45.46 28.71
C GLU A 835 -4.45 -44.74 28.09
N LEU A 836 -4.47 -44.47 26.78
CA LEU A 836 -3.42 -43.69 26.11
C LEU A 836 -3.27 -42.28 26.72
N SER A 837 -4.38 -41.65 27.07
CA SER A 837 -4.38 -40.35 27.75
C SER A 837 -3.72 -40.41 29.13
N VAL A 838 -3.98 -41.47 29.91
CA VAL A 838 -3.32 -41.73 31.19
C VAL A 838 -1.80 -41.94 31.01
N LEU A 839 -1.39 -42.67 29.96
CA LEU A 839 0.03 -42.90 29.66
C LEU A 839 0.76 -41.59 29.32
N PHE A 840 0.14 -40.72 28.51
CA PHE A 840 0.69 -39.39 28.23
C PHE A 840 0.73 -38.49 29.46
N CYS A 841 -0.27 -38.55 30.36
CA CYS A 841 -0.21 -37.83 31.64
C CYS A 841 0.99 -38.27 32.48
N LYS A 842 1.19 -39.58 32.65
CA LYS A 842 2.35 -40.13 33.38
C LYS A 842 3.68 -39.74 32.74
N PHE A 843 3.75 -39.76 31.41
CA PHE A 843 4.92 -39.31 30.65
C PHE A 843 5.26 -37.85 30.88
N ILE A 844 4.26 -36.96 30.83
CA ILE A 844 4.47 -35.54 31.11
C ILE A 844 4.88 -35.31 32.57
N GLN A 845 4.25 -36.00 33.52
CA GLN A 845 4.52 -35.88 34.95
C GLN A 845 5.91 -36.42 35.35
N SER A 846 6.48 -37.35 34.57
CA SER A 846 7.84 -37.84 34.77
C SER A 846 8.93 -36.79 34.51
N ILE A 847 8.57 -35.62 33.95
CA ILE A 847 9.50 -34.52 33.66
C ILE A 847 9.47 -33.51 34.80
N PRO A 848 10.60 -33.26 35.49
CA PRO A 848 10.68 -32.25 36.54
C PRO A 848 10.23 -30.86 36.06
N ASP A 849 9.50 -30.12 36.90
CA ASP A 849 8.82 -28.87 36.49
C ASP A 849 9.74 -27.75 35.97
N ASN A 850 11.02 -27.75 36.37
CA ASN A 850 12.00 -26.75 35.95
C ASN A 850 12.82 -27.16 34.70
N GLN A 851 12.56 -28.33 34.12
CA GLN A 851 13.33 -28.86 32.99
C GLN A 851 12.50 -28.91 31.70
N LEU A 852 13.14 -28.59 30.57
CA LEU A 852 12.55 -28.72 29.23
C LEU A 852 11.17 -28.06 29.08
N VAL A 853 10.92 -26.98 29.83
CA VAL A 853 9.60 -26.32 29.94
C VAL A 853 8.97 -26.07 28.56
N ARG A 854 9.71 -25.45 27.63
CA ARG A 854 9.26 -25.19 26.26
C ARG A 854 8.86 -26.46 25.52
N GLN A 855 9.71 -27.48 25.56
CA GLN A 855 9.47 -28.77 24.89
C GLN A 855 8.28 -29.51 25.51
N LYS A 856 8.13 -29.45 26.84
CA LYS A 856 7.01 -30.01 27.61
C LYS A 856 5.68 -29.37 27.20
N LEU A 857 5.62 -28.03 27.14
CA LEU A 857 4.43 -27.29 26.69
C LEU A 857 4.10 -27.52 25.20
N ASN A 858 5.11 -27.63 24.34
CA ASN A 858 4.91 -27.96 22.93
C ASN A 858 4.40 -29.40 22.74
N CYS A 859 4.88 -30.35 23.55
CA CYS A 859 4.37 -31.72 23.59
C CYS A 859 2.87 -31.73 23.96
N MET A 860 2.50 -31.03 25.04
CA MET A 860 1.11 -30.82 25.43
C MET A 860 0.26 -30.20 24.33
N THR A 861 0.79 -29.20 23.63
CA THR A 861 0.12 -28.56 22.50
C THR A 861 -0.20 -29.57 21.40
N LYS A 862 0.75 -30.45 21.07
CA LYS A 862 0.53 -31.53 20.09
C LYS A 862 -0.48 -32.58 20.55
N ILE A 863 -0.55 -32.86 21.86
CA ILE A 863 -1.59 -33.74 22.42
C ILE A 863 -2.98 -33.09 22.25
N VAL A 864 -3.11 -31.78 22.50
CA VAL A 864 -4.37 -31.05 22.31
C VAL A 864 -4.79 -30.98 20.83
N GLU A 865 -3.84 -30.83 19.89
CA GLU A 865 -4.10 -30.85 18.44
C GLU A 865 -4.57 -32.23 17.94
N SER A 866 -4.26 -33.30 18.67
CA SER A 866 -4.64 -34.66 18.31
C SER A 866 -6.13 -34.93 18.48
N THR A 867 -6.61 -36.06 17.95
CA THR A 867 -8.00 -36.47 18.14
C THR A 867 -8.32 -37.01 19.54
N LEU A 868 -7.33 -37.15 20.44
CA LEU A 868 -7.57 -37.56 21.84
C LEU A 868 -8.34 -36.48 22.59
N PHE A 869 -7.88 -35.23 22.54
CA PHE A 869 -8.48 -34.13 23.31
C PHE A 869 -9.90 -33.75 22.85
N ARG A 870 -10.33 -34.23 21.69
CA ARG A 870 -11.71 -34.09 21.19
C ARG A 870 -12.71 -35.04 21.87
N GLN A 871 -12.24 -36.14 22.46
CA GLN A 871 -13.09 -37.10 23.20
C GLN A 871 -13.23 -36.65 24.65
N SER A 872 -14.46 -36.60 25.17
CA SER A 872 -14.73 -36.04 26.51
C SER A 872 -14.01 -36.80 27.63
N GLU A 873 -14.06 -38.13 27.62
CA GLU A 873 -13.42 -38.99 28.63
C GLU A 873 -11.89 -38.79 28.66
N CYS A 874 -11.25 -38.69 27.49
CA CYS A 874 -9.82 -38.40 27.38
C CYS A 874 -9.48 -36.99 27.90
N ARG A 875 -10.33 -36.01 27.59
CA ARG A 875 -10.16 -34.62 28.03
C ARG A 875 -10.30 -34.48 29.54
N GLU A 876 -11.20 -35.22 30.19
CA GLU A 876 -11.33 -35.25 31.66
C GLU A 876 -10.04 -35.73 32.35
N VAL A 877 -9.29 -36.63 31.71
CA VAL A 877 -7.98 -37.09 32.18
C VAL A 877 -6.87 -36.07 31.91
N LEU A 878 -6.86 -35.45 30.71
CA LEU A 878 -5.77 -34.58 30.25
C LEU A 878 -5.87 -33.15 30.80
N LEU A 879 -7.06 -32.56 30.81
CA LEU A 879 -7.26 -31.14 31.07
C LEU A 879 -6.74 -30.69 32.45
N PRO A 880 -6.98 -31.42 33.58
CA PRO A 880 -6.45 -31.01 34.88
C PRO A 880 -4.93 -30.82 34.86
N LEU A 881 -4.19 -31.75 34.27
CA LEU A 881 -2.73 -31.65 34.12
C LEU A 881 -2.32 -30.45 33.27
N LEU A 882 -2.99 -30.24 32.14
CA LEU A 882 -2.70 -29.12 31.24
C LEU A 882 -2.94 -27.77 31.92
N THR A 883 -4.06 -27.65 32.65
CA THR A 883 -4.43 -26.45 33.38
C THR A 883 -3.47 -26.17 34.54
N ASP A 884 -3.07 -27.20 35.30
CA ASP A 884 -2.10 -27.04 36.40
C ASP A 884 -0.72 -26.61 35.90
N GLN A 885 -0.26 -27.16 34.78
CA GLN A 885 1.02 -26.80 34.16
C GLN A 885 1.00 -25.36 33.61
N LEU A 886 -0.09 -24.94 32.96
CA LEU A 886 -0.29 -23.55 32.57
C LEU A 886 -0.37 -22.62 33.80
N SER A 887 -1.05 -23.06 34.87
CA SER A 887 -1.18 -22.27 36.10
C SER A 887 0.18 -22.02 36.76
N GLY A 888 1.08 -23.01 36.77
CA GLY A 888 2.44 -22.84 37.27
C GLY A 888 3.28 -21.91 36.39
N GLN A 889 3.12 -21.97 35.06
CA GLN A 889 3.83 -21.09 34.13
C GLN A 889 3.34 -19.64 34.17
N LEU A 890 2.07 -19.42 34.48
CA LEU A 890 1.46 -18.08 34.59
C LEU A 890 1.38 -17.57 36.04
N ASP A 891 2.09 -18.20 36.98
CA ASP A 891 2.18 -17.70 38.35
C ASP A 891 3.08 -16.46 38.42
N ASP A 892 2.70 -15.50 39.27
CA ASP A 892 3.40 -14.23 39.43
C ASP A 892 4.84 -14.42 39.95
N ASN A 893 5.12 -15.55 40.62
CA ASN A 893 6.43 -15.93 41.15
C ASN A 893 7.31 -16.74 40.16
N SER A 894 6.85 -16.95 38.92
CA SER A 894 7.63 -17.66 37.91
C SER A 894 8.82 -16.82 37.44
N ASN A 895 10.04 -17.29 37.69
CA ASN A 895 11.26 -16.55 37.33
C ASN A 895 11.49 -16.43 35.81
N LYS A 896 10.93 -17.34 35.00
CA LYS A 896 11.06 -17.38 33.52
C LYS A 896 9.85 -18.08 32.86
N PRO A 897 8.69 -17.42 32.78
CA PRO A 897 7.54 -17.99 32.07
C PRO A 897 7.81 -18.07 30.57
N ASP A 898 7.48 -19.20 29.94
CA ASP A 898 7.50 -19.32 28.47
C ASP A 898 6.17 -18.83 27.89
N HIS A 899 6.05 -17.51 27.73
CA HIS A 899 4.83 -16.86 27.24
C HIS A 899 4.38 -17.37 25.87
N GLU A 900 5.32 -17.66 24.97
CA GLU A 900 5.02 -18.16 23.62
C GLU A 900 4.35 -19.55 23.70
N ALA A 901 5.02 -20.52 24.31
CA ALA A 901 4.51 -21.88 24.41
C ALA A 901 3.24 -21.96 25.29
N SER A 902 3.16 -21.15 26.35
CA SER A 902 1.97 -21.08 27.22
C SER A 902 0.76 -20.50 26.47
N SER A 903 0.95 -19.43 25.71
CA SER A 903 -0.12 -18.82 24.91
C SER A 903 -0.62 -19.76 23.82
N GLN A 904 0.29 -20.52 23.18
CA GLN A 904 -0.06 -21.48 22.15
C GLN A 904 -0.87 -22.67 22.72
N LEU A 905 -0.43 -23.22 23.85
CA LEU A 905 -1.16 -24.31 24.51
C LEU A 905 -2.55 -23.85 24.95
N LEU A 906 -2.65 -22.72 25.65
CA LEU A 906 -3.93 -22.16 26.10
C LEU A 906 -4.86 -21.87 24.91
N SER A 907 -4.33 -21.28 23.84
CA SER A 907 -5.07 -21.02 22.60
C SER A 907 -5.67 -22.30 22.03
N ASN A 908 -4.87 -23.36 21.90
CA ASN A 908 -5.35 -24.62 21.34
C ASN A 908 -6.39 -25.31 22.24
N ILE A 909 -6.25 -25.22 23.57
CA ILE A 909 -7.27 -25.74 24.51
C ILE A 909 -8.59 -25.01 24.28
N LEU A 910 -8.59 -23.68 24.33
CA LEU A 910 -9.80 -22.87 24.15
C LEU A 910 -10.41 -23.03 22.75
N GLU A 911 -9.58 -23.20 21.72
CA GLU A 911 -10.04 -23.44 20.35
C GLU A 911 -10.75 -24.79 20.20
N VAL A 912 -10.25 -25.85 20.83
CA VAL A 912 -10.93 -27.16 20.81
C VAL A 912 -12.23 -27.12 21.61
N LEU A 913 -12.26 -26.42 22.76
CA LEU A 913 -13.47 -26.28 23.60
C LEU A 913 -14.58 -25.43 22.97
N ASP A 914 -14.23 -24.54 22.03
CA ASP A 914 -15.21 -23.73 21.29
C ASP A 914 -15.94 -24.53 20.20
N ARG A 915 -15.41 -25.68 19.79
CA ARG A 915 -16.00 -26.47 18.70
C ARG A 915 -17.31 -27.13 19.17
N LYS A 916 -18.31 -27.14 18.29
CA LYS A 916 -19.62 -27.76 18.58
C LYS A 916 -19.60 -29.29 18.54
N ASP A 917 -18.54 -29.91 18.00
CA ASP A 917 -18.40 -31.36 17.79
C ASP A 917 -17.72 -32.11 18.95
N VAL A 918 -17.31 -31.43 20.04
CA VAL A 918 -16.54 -32.03 21.15
C VAL A 918 -17.36 -32.34 22.41
N GLY A 919 -18.69 -32.30 22.34
CA GLY A 919 -19.57 -32.58 23.49
C GLY A 919 -19.64 -31.44 24.52
N ALA A 920 -20.10 -31.74 25.75
CA ALA A 920 -20.31 -30.73 26.79
C ALA A 920 -18.99 -30.14 27.32
N THR A 921 -18.89 -28.81 27.33
CA THR A 921 -17.67 -28.09 27.72
C THR A 921 -17.78 -27.26 29.00
N ALA A 922 -18.98 -27.06 29.55
CA ALA A 922 -19.21 -26.18 30.71
C ALA A 922 -18.28 -26.48 31.91
N VAL A 923 -18.19 -27.74 32.35
CA VAL A 923 -17.32 -28.14 33.48
C VAL A 923 -15.83 -27.91 33.17
N HIS A 924 -15.43 -28.11 31.92
CA HIS A 924 -14.06 -27.85 31.46
C HIS A 924 -13.73 -26.34 31.49
N ILE A 925 -14.68 -25.50 31.08
CA ILE A 925 -14.56 -24.03 31.15
C ILE A 925 -14.52 -23.56 32.59
N GLN A 926 -15.34 -24.12 33.48
CA GLN A 926 -15.31 -23.81 34.90
C GLN A 926 -13.92 -24.08 35.51
N LEU A 927 -13.30 -25.23 35.20
CA LEU A 927 -11.95 -25.57 35.67
C LEU A 927 -10.89 -24.56 35.17
N ILE A 928 -10.93 -24.21 33.88
CA ILE A 928 -9.99 -23.24 33.30
C ILE A 928 -10.19 -21.84 33.91
N MET A 929 -11.44 -21.42 34.09
CA MET A 929 -11.80 -20.15 34.69
C MET A 929 -11.28 -20.04 36.14
N GLU A 930 -11.55 -21.04 36.98
CA GLU A 930 -11.12 -21.04 38.39
C GLU A 930 -9.59 -20.97 38.53
N ARG A 931 -8.85 -21.67 37.65
CA ARG A 931 -7.38 -21.78 37.74
C ARG A 931 -6.63 -20.69 36.98
N LEU A 932 -7.12 -20.26 35.81
CA LEU A 932 -6.34 -19.45 34.87
C LEU A 932 -6.87 -18.03 34.65
N LEU A 933 -8.15 -17.71 34.87
CA LEU A 933 -8.71 -16.40 34.47
C LEU A 933 -7.94 -15.22 35.10
N ARG A 934 -7.76 -15.23 36.44
CA ARG A 934 -6.99 -14.18 37.14
C ARG A 934 -5.51 -14.16 36.74
N ARG A 935 -4.92 -15.33 36.45
CA ARG A 935 -3.52 -15.46 36.02
C ARG A 935 -3.30 -14.88 34.62
N ILE A 936 -4.23 -15.15 33.70
CA ILE A 936 -4.26 -14.56 32.37
C ILE A 936 -4.38 -13.04 32.48
N ASN A 937 -5.32 -12.54 33.30
CA ASN A 937 -5.50 -11.10 33.50
C ASN A 937 -4.23 -10.44 34.05
N ARG A 938 -3.59 -11.01 35.08
CA ARG A 938 -2.33 -10.49 35.63
C ARG A 938 -1.17 -10.53 34.64
N THR A 939 -1.08 -11.61 33.86
CA THR A 939 -0.12 -11.71 32.76
C THR A 939 -0.33 -10.58 31.75
N VAL A 940 -1.57 -10.35 31.34
CA VAL A 940 -1.92 -9.25 30.43
C VAL A 940 -1.61 -7.90 31.07
N ILE A 941 -1.86 -7.69 32.36
CA ILE A 941 -1.53 -6.43 33.06
C ILE A 941 -0.01 -6.19 33.10
N GLY A 942 0.79 -7.22 33.41
CA GLY A 942 2.25 -7.12 33.53
C GLY A 942 3.01 -7.05 32.19
N MET A 943 2.38 -7.42 31.08
CA MET A 943 3.02 -7.41 29.76
C MET A 943 3.19 -5.99 29.19
N ASN A 944 4.32 -5.73 28.54
CA ASN A 944 4.48 -4.51 27.75
C ASN A 944 3.51 -4.52 26.54
N ARG A 945 2.92 -3.36 26.21
CA ARG A 945 2.00 -3.20 25.08
C ARG A 945 2.64 -3.48 23.71
N GLN A 946 3.97 -3.41 23.60
CA GLN A 946 4.71 -3.80 22.38
C GLN A 946 5.12 -5.28 22.36
N SER A 947 4.77 -6.07 23.36
CA SER A 947 5.07 -7.51 23.38
C SER A 947 4.39 -8.21 22.18
N PRO A 948 5.09 -9.06 21.41
CA PRO A 948 4.46 -9.81 20.33
C PRO A 948 3.40 -10.81 20.83
N HIS A 949 3.44 -11.17 22.12
CA HIS A 949 2.55 -12.18 22.71
C HIS A 949 1.29 -11.59 23.36
N ILE A 950 1.22 -10.27 23.57
CA ILE A 950 0.08 -9.65 24.26
C ILE A 950 -1.24 -9.89 23.50
N GLY A 951 -1.21 -9.86 22.16
CA GLY A 951 -2.36 -10.15 21.31
C GLY A 951 -2.93 -11.56 21.53
N SER A 952 -2.06 -12.56 21.70
CA SER A 952 -2.45 -13.96 21.95
C SER A 952 -3.08 -14.14 23.33
N PHE A 953 -2.51 -13.52 24.37
CA PHE A 953 -3.10 -13.58 25.72
C PHE A 953 -4.43 -12.83 25.82
N VAL A 954 -4.56 -11.67 25.16
CA VAL A 954 -5.84 -10.96 25.06
C VAL A 954 -6.86 -11.79 24.29
N ALA A 955 -6.47 -12.50 23.22
CA ALA A 955 -7.36 -13.40 22.49
C ALA A 955 -7.80 -14.59 23.36
N CYS A 956 -6.90 -15.18 24.16
CA CYS A 956 -7.24 -16.21 25.14
C CYS A 956 -8.21 -15.71 26.22
N MET A 957 -8.00 -14.49 26.73
CA MET A 957 -8.89 -13.85 27.69
C MET A 957 -10.28 -13.62 27.11
N ILE A 958 -10.36 -13.09 25.88
CA ILE A 958 -11.64 -12.89 25.18
C ILE A 958 -12.33 -14.23 24.93
N ALA A 959 -11.60 -15.24 24.45
CA ALA A 959 -12.14 -16.57 24.19
C ALA A 959 -12.70 -17.22 25.46
N LEU A 960 -11.98 -17.12 26.58
CA LEU A 960 -12.44 -17.65 27.87
C LEU A 960 -13.70 -16.92 28.34
N LEU A 961 -13.71 -15.58 28.34
CA LEU A 961 -14.88 -14.78 28.73
C LEU A 961 -16.10 -15.02 27.81
N GLN A 962 -15.87 -15.28 26.53
CA GLN A 962 -16.93 -15.57 25.57
C GLN A 962 -17.57 -16.95 25.80
N GLN A 963 -16.76 -17.96 26.14
CA GLN A 963 -17.22 -19.32 26.44
C GLN A 963 -17.86 -19.44 27.84
N MET A 964 -17.74 -18.42 28.70
CA MET A 964 -18.44 -18.35 29.98
C MET A 964 -19.91 -17.92 29.81
N ASP A 965 -20.81 -18.72 30.35
CA ASP A 965 -22.22 -18.43 30.63
C ASP A 965 -22.43 -17.70 31.97
N ASP A 966 -23.63 -17.14 32.19
CA ASP A 966 -23.91 -16.25 33.33
C ASP A 966 -23.78 -16.96 34.70
N SER A 967 -23.98 -18.28 34.72
CA SER A 967 -23.71 -19.17 35.85
C SER A 967 -22.22 -19.18 36.23
N HIS A 968 -21.32 -19.20 35.25
CA HIS A 968 -19.88 -19.18 35.47
C HIS A 968 -19.41 -17.86 36.09
N TYR A 969 -19.93 -16.71 35.65
CA TYR A 969 -19.62 -15.43 36.29
C TYR A 969 -20.04 -15.42 37.76
N SER A 970 -21.27 -15.87 38.05
CA SER A 970 -21.78 -15.95 39.43
C SER A 970 -20.96 -16.91 40.29
N HIS A 971 -20.63 -18.09 39.76
CA HIS A 971 -19.80 -19.08 40.43
C HIS A 971 -18.39 -18.55 40.69
N TYR A 972 -17.75 -17.93 39.70
CA TYR A 972 -16.41 -17.36 39.84
C TYR A 972 -16.33 -16.34 40.97
N ILE A 973 -17.30 -15.43 41.03
CA ILE A 973 -17.40 -14.45 42.12
C ILE A 973 -17.57 -15.13 43.48
N SER A 974 -18.30 -16.25 43.54
CA SER A 974 -18.48 -17.03 44.78
C SER A 974 -17.22 -17.75 45.27
N THR A 975 -16.21 -17.96 44.41
CA THR A 975 -14.94 -18.61 44.79
C THR A 975 -14.01 -17.72 45.61
N PHE A 976 -14.21 -16.39 45.57
CA PHE A 976 -13.41 -15.44 46.33
C PHE A 976 -13.78 -15.48 47.81
N LYS A 977 -12.78 -15.63 48.68
CA LYS A 977 -12.97 -15.87 50.12
C LYS A 977 -13.22 -14.58 50.91
N THR A 978 -12.60 -13.48 50.48
CA THR A 978 -12.68 -12.19 51.19
C THR A 978 -13.23 -11.09 50.29
N ARG A 979 -13.84 -10.07 50.92
CA ARG A 979 -14.28 -8.85 50.22
C ARG A 979 -13.11 -8.18 49.49
N GLN A 980 -11.92 -8.18 50.09
CA GLN A 980 -10.72 -7.58 49.49
C GLN A 980 -10.33 -8.28 48.19
N ASP A 981 -10.45 -9.61 48.12
CA ASP A 981 -10.11 -10.34 46.90
C ASP A 981 -11.01 -9.93 45.71
N ILE A 982 -12.29 -9.66 45.99
CA ILE A 982 -13.26 -9.17 45.00
C ILE A 982 -12.89 -7.75 44.56
N ILE A 983 -12.54 -6.86 45.50
CA ILE A 983 -12.10 -5.49 45.20
C ILE A 983 -10.87 -5.53 44.28
N ASP A 984 -9.84 -6.29 44.67
CA ASP A 984 -8.60 -6.41 43.92
C ASP A 984 -8.86 -6.94 42.50
N PHE A 985 -9.66 -8.00 42.38
CA PHE A 985 -10.01 -8.57 41.08
C PHE A 985 -10.78 -7.58 40.19
N LEU A 986 -11.78 -6.88 40.72
CA LEU A 986 -12.54 -5.89 39.96
C LEU A 986 -11.68 -4.69 39.58
N MET A 987 -10.78 -4.26 40.47
CA MET A 987 -9.88 -3.14 40.21
C MET A 987 -8.84 -3.50 39.13
N GLU A 988 -8.21 -4.68 39.24
CA GLU A 988 -7.34 -5.28 38.21
C GLU A 988 -8.09 -5.33 36.86
N THR A 989 -9.31 -5.87 36.85
CA THR A 989 -10.11 -6.09 35.63
C THR A 989 -10.55 -4.77 34.98
N PHE A 990 -11.06 -3.81 35.76
CA PHE A 990 -11.53 -2.54 35.20
C PHE A 990 -10.40 -1.69 34.64
N ILE A 991 -9.26 -1.63 35.34
CA ILE A 991 -8.07 -0.89 34.87
C ILE A 991 -7.52 -1.57 33.61
N MET A 992 -7.44 -2.90 33.61
CA MET A 992 -6.97 -3.67 32.45
C MET A 992 -7.86 -3.45 31.23
N PHE A 993 -9.19 -3.58 31.35
CA PHE A 993 -10.11 -3.32 30.24
C PHE A 993 -9.99 -1.89 29.73
N LYS A 994 -9.86 -0.91 30.63
CA LYS A 994 -9.70 0.49 30.26
C LYS A 994 -8.41 0.73 29.50
N ASP A 995 -7.29 0.14 29.94
CA ASP A 995 -6.00 0.24 29.23
C ASP A 995 -6.05 -0.44 27.85
N LEU A 996 -6.68 -1.62 27.74
CA LEU A 996 -6.83 -2.35 26.46
C LEU A 996 -7.74 -1.63 25.46
N ILE A 997 -8.73 -0.88 25.93
CA ILE A 997 -9.63 -0.05 25.10
C ILE A 997 -8.95 1.27 24.70
N GLY A 998 -8.13 1.85 25.59
CA GLY A 998 -7.41 3.11 25.33
C GLY A 998 -6.16 2.93 24.46
N LYS A 999 -5.47 1.79 24.59
CA LYS A 999 -4.30 1.39 23.79
C LYS A 999 -4.62 0.09 23.06
N ASN A 1000 -5.12 0.22 21.83
CA ASN A 1000 -5.50 -0.95 21.04
C ASN A 1000 -4.34 -1.92 20.87
N VAL A 1001 -4.56 -3.18 21.29
CA VAL A 1001 -3.63 -4.28 21.06
C VAL A 1001 -3.69 -4.76 19.60
N TYR A 1002 -4.88 -4.73 19.01
CA TYR A 1002 -5.09 -5.08 17.61
C TYR A 1002 -5.07 -3.84 16.71
N ALA A 1003 -4.66 -4.03 15.46
CA ALA A 1003 -4.61 -2.95 14.48
C ALA A 1003 -6.03 -2.41 14.17
N LYS A 1004 -6.14 -1.14 13.77
CA LYS A 1004 -7.45 -0.49 13.50
C LYS A 1004 -8.22 -1.15 12.37
N ASP A 1005 -7.52 -1.72 11.39
CA ASP A 1005 -8.08 -2.44 10.25
C ASP A 1005 -8.55 -3.86 10.61
N TRP A 1006 -8.21 -4.39 11.78
CA TRP A 1006 -8.72 -5.67 12.30
C TRP A 1006 -10.13 -5.50 12.90
N MET A 1007 -11.02 -4.90 12.11
CA MET A 1007 -12.32 -4.41 12.53
C MET A 1007 -13.20 -5.51 13.15
N VAL A 1008 -13.14 -6.73 12.59
CA VAL A 1008 -13.91 -7.87 13.07
C VAL A 1008 -13.39 -8.35 14.44
N MET A 1009 -12.08 -8.39 14.63
CA MET A 1009 -11.47 -8.73 15.93
C MET A 1009 -11.77 -7.67 16.99
N ASN A 1010 -11.62 -6.38 16.65
CA ASN A 1010 -11.95 -5.26 17.53
C ASN A 1010 -13.43 -5.27 17.96
N MET A 1011 -14.35 -5.56 17.03
CA MET A 1011 -15.78 -5.68 17.34
C MET A 1011 -16.09 -6.89 18.21
N THR A 1012 -15.39 -8.01 18.01
CA THR A 1012 -15.52 -9.21 18.85
C THR A 1012 -15.03 -8.93 20.28
N GLN A 1013 -13.86 -8.31 20.42
CA GLN A 1013 -13.35 -7.84 21.71
C GLN A 1013 -14.37 -6.93 22.42
N ASN A 1014 -14.88 -5.92 21.72
CA ASN A 1014 -15.82 -4.96 22.31
C ASN A 1014 -17.13 -5.63 22.75
N ARG A 1015 -17.69 -6.55 21.95
CA ARG A 1015 -18.90 -7.30 22.31
C ARG A 1015 -18.69 -8.12 23.59
N VAL A 1016 -17.57 -8.84 23.68
CA VAL A 1016 -17.27 -9.70 24.84
C VAL A 1016 -16.97 -8.85 26.08
N PHE A 1017 -16.22 -7.76 25.94
CA PHE A 1017 -15.93 -6.84 27.03
C PHE A 1017 -17.21 -6.17 27.54
N LEU A 1018 -18.12 -5.76 26.66
CA LEU A 1018 -19.41 -5.18 27.07
C LEU A 1018 -20.20 -6.14 27.96
N ARG A 1019 -20.32 -7.40 27.55
CA ARG A 1019 -20.99 -8.44 28.36
C ARG A 1019 -20.31 -8.61 29.71
N ALA A 1020 -18.98 -8.74 29.73
CA ALA A 1020 -18.21 -8.89 30.97
C ALA A 1020 -18.33 -7.66 31.89
N ILE A 1021 -18.27 -6.44 31.34
CA ILE A 1021 -18.45 -5.19 32.08
C ILE A 1021 -19.83 -5.13 32.71
N ASN A 1022 -20.88 -5.53 31.98
CA ASN A 1022 -22.24 -5.56 32.50
C ASN A 1022 -22.41 -6.57 33.65
N GLN A 1023 -21.83 -7.77 33.52
CA GLN A 1023 -21.80 -8.78 34.59
C GLN A 1023 -21.05 -8.26 35.83
N PHE A 1024 -19.87 -7.67 35.67
CA PHE A 1024 -19.10 -7.11 36.78
C PHE A 1024 -19.72 -5.84 37.38
N ALA A 1025 -20.51 -5.08 36.62
CA ALA A 1025 -21.28 -3.94 37.14
C ALA A 1025 -22.40 -4.37 38.09
N GLU A 1026 -23.01 -5.54 37.86
CA GLU A 1026 -23.99 -6.13 38.79
C GLU A 1026 -23.32 -6.55 40.09
N VAL A 1027 -22.13 -7.15 40.02
CA VAL A 1027 -21.30 -7.46 41.19
C VAL A 1027 -20.94 -6.20 41.97
N LEU A 1028 -20.51 -5.14 41.26
CA LEU A 1028 -20.18 -3.84 41.86
C LEU A 1028 -21.38 -3.28 42.64
N THR A 1029 -22.56 -3.31 42.03
CA THR A 1029 -23.81 -2.84 42.66
C THR A 1029 -24.21 -3.69 43.86
N ARG A 1030 -24.12 -5.02 43.74
CA ARG A 1030 -24.57 -5.95 44.78
C ARG A 1030 -23.70 -5.91 46.05
N PHE A 1031 -22.39 -5.74 45.92
CA PHE A 1031 -21.45 -5.87 47.05
C PHE A 1031 -20.91 -4.53 47.58
N PHE A 1032 -20.95 -3.44 46.80
CA PHE A 1032 -20.24 -2.19 47.11
C PHE A 1032 -21.10 -0.91 47.02
N MET A 1033 -22.43 -1.04 47.05
CA MET A 1033 -23.38 0.09 47.09
C MET A 1033 -23.82 0.46 48.51
N ASP A 1034 -23.45 -0.33 49.51
CA ASP A 1034 -23.83 -0.09 50.89
C ASP A 1034 -23.14 1.16 51.47
N GLN A 1035 -23.89 1.97 52.22
CA GLN A 1035 -23.44 3.27 52.71
C GLN A 1035 -22.23 3.19 53.66
N ALA A 1036 -22.07 2.06 54.36
CA ALA A 1036 -20.98 1.82 55.30
C ALA A 1036 -19.66 1.40 54.63
N SER A 1037 -19.71 0.81 53.42
CA SER A 1037 -18.51 0.31 52.74
C SER A 1037 -18.46 0.65 51.24
N PHE A 1038 -18.83 1.89 50.91
CA PHE A 1038 -18.75 2.45 49.56
C PHE A 1038 -17.29 2.66 49.07
N GLU A 1039 -16.89 1.92 48.03
CA GLU A 1039 -15.54 1.95 47.46
C GLU A 1039 -15.39 2.98 46.32
N LEU A 1040 -15.13 4.24 46.66
CA LEU A 1040 -15.10 5.36 45.70
C LEU A 1040 -14.18 5.11 44.49
N GLN A 1041 -12.97 4.57 44.72
CA GLN A 1041 -11.99 4.34 43.66
C GLN A 1041 -12.46 3.26 42.67
N LEU A 1042 -13.10 2.21 43.16
CA LEU A 1042 -13.61 1.12 42.33
C LEU A 1042 -14.75 1.60 41.43
N TRP A 1043 -15.68 2.37 41.99
CA TRP A 1043 -16.74 3.04 41.24
C TRP A 1043 -16.19 4.02 40.20
N ASN A 1044 -15.16 4.80 40.55
CA ASN A 1044 -14.52 5.72 39.62
C ASN A 1044 -13.86 4.98 38.44
N ASN A 1045 -13.18 3.86 38.71
CA ASN A 1045 -12.60 3.02 37.67
C ASN A 1045 -13.66 2.44 36.74
N TYR A 1046 -14.82 2.01 37.27
CA TYR A 1046 -15.95 1.57 36.46
C TYR A 1046 -16.47 2.67 35.53
N PHE A 1047 -16.75 3.87 36.04
CA PHE A 1047 -17.26 4.96 35.21
C PHE A 1047 -16.27 5.34 34.12
N HIS A 1048 -14.98 5.48 34.45
CA HIS A 1048 -13.96 5.78 33.46
C HIS A 1048 -13.77 4.67 32.41
N LEU A 1049 -13.93 3.40 32.80
CA LEU A 1049 -13.94 2.28 31.86
C LEU A 1049 -15.15 2.36 30.92
N ALA A 1050 -16.35 2.56 31.47
CA ALA A 1050 -17.58 2.61 30.69
C ALA A 1050 -17.59 3.78 29.70
N VAL A 1051 -17.09 4.96 30.13
CA VAL A 1051 -16.89 6.11 29.24
C VAL A 1051 -15.86 5.81 28.17
N ALA A 1052 -14.69 5.27 28.53
CA ALA A 1052 -13.65 4.91 27.56
C ALA A 1052 -14.13 3.87 26.54
N PHE A 1053 -14.96 2.91 26.95
CA PHE A 1053 -15.61 1.96 26.05
C PHE A 1053 -16.55 2.70 25.08
N LEU A 1054 -17.44 3.55 25.59
CA LEU A 1054 -18.41 4.28 24.77
C LEU A 1054 -17.74 5.21 23.74
N THR A 1055 -16.64 5.86 24.13
CA THR A 1055 -15.91 6.81 23.29
C THR A 1055 -14.81 6.17 22.44
N HIS A 1056 -14.67 4.84 22.49
CA HIS A 1056 -13.69 4.10 21.72
C HIS A 1056 -13.84 4.32 20.21
N GLU A 1057 -12.72 4.52 19.51
CA GLU A 1057 -12.69 4.90 18.09
C GLU A 1057 -13.44 3.92 17.17
N SER A 1058 -13.30 2.61 17.42
CA SER A 1058 -13.97 1.58 16.60
C SER A 1058 -15.50 1.61 16.73
N LEU A 1059 -16.02 2.26 17.78
CA LEU A 1059 -17.45 2.42 18.02
C LEU A 1059 -17.99 3.78 17.56
N GLN A 1060 -17.17 4.69 17.01
CA GLN A 1060 -17.62 5.98 16.47
C GLN A 1060 -18.21 5.81 15.05
N LEU A 1061 -19.36 5.13 14.96
CA LEU A 1061 -19.95 4.61 13.72
C LEU A 1061 -20.26 5.67 12.65
N GLU A 1062 -20.48 6.90 13.06
CA GLU A 1062 -20.68 8.09 12.23
C GLU A 1062 -19.47 8.47 11.37
N THR A 1063 -18.26 8.06 11.78
CA THR A 1063 -17.03 8.28 10.99
C THR A 1063 -16.88 7.26 9.87
N PHE A 1064 -17.67 6.17 9.89
CA PHE A 1064 -17.62 5.11 8.88
C PHE A 1064 -18.50 5.43 7.68
N SER A 1065 -18.25 4.73 6.57
CA SER A 1065 -19.15 4.77 5.43
C SER A 1065 -20.55 4.30 5.82
N GLN A 1066 -21.59 4.85 5.20
CA GLN A 1066 -22.98 4.48 5.52
C GLN A 1066 -23.23 2.97 5.38
N ALA A 1067 -22.59 2.33 4.40
CA ALA A 1067 -22.67 0.88 4.20
C ALA A 1067 -22.03 0.11 5.37
N LYS A 1068 -20.81 0.46 5.78
CA LYS A 1068 -20.12 -0.16 6.93
C LYS A 1068 -20.92 0.04 8.22
N ARG A 1069 -21.38 1.27 8.48
CA ARG A 1069 -22.26 1.61 9.62
C ARG A 1069 -23.50 0.71 9.65
N ASN A 1070 -24.23 0.62 8.55
CA ASN A 1070 -25.45 -0.20 8.49
C ASN A 1070 -25.17 -1.68 8.75
N LYS A 1071 -24.04 -2.21 8.23
CA LYS A 1071 -23.62 -3.60 8.45
C LYS A 1071 -23.31 -3.87 9.92
N ILE A 1072 -22.57 -2.98 10.58
CA ILE A 1072 -22.22 -3.10 12.00
C ILE A 1072 -23.47 -3.01 12.88
N VAL A 1073 -24.32 -2.01 12.67
CA VAL A 1073 -25.56 -1.84 13.46
C VAL A 1073 -26.50 -3.03 13.27
N LYS A 1074 -26.59 -3.61 12.07
CA LYS A 1074 -27.40 -4.81 11.83
C LYS A 1074 -26.89 -6.03 12.61
N LYS A 1075 -25.56 -6.21 12.71
CA LYS A 1075 -24.94 -7.40 13.34
C LYS A 1075 -24.79 -7.27 14.86
N TYR A 1076 -24.41 -6.09 15.35
CA TYR A 1076 -24.03 -5.89 16.76
C TYR A 1076 -24.96 -4.93 17.52
N GLY A 1077 -25.89 -4.26 16.85
CA GLY A 1077 -26.55 -3.09 17.41
C GLY A 1077 -25.58 -1.92 17.60
N ASP A 1078 -26.01 -0.88 18.33
CA ASP A 1078 -25.12 0.19 18.78
C ASP A 1078 -24.76 -0.04 20.25
N MET A 1079 -23.60 -0.68 20.46
CA MET A 1079 -23.06 -1.01 21.78
C MET A 1079 -22.91 0.21 22.71
N ARG A 1080 -22.80 1.42 22.14
CA ARG A 1080 -22.71 2.67 22.91
C ARG A 1080 -24.02 2.98 23.64
N LYS A 1081 -25.17 2.61 23.04
CA LYS A 1081 -26.47 2.77 23.70
C LYS A 1081 -26.57 1.87 24.92
N GLU A 1082 -26.17 0.62 24.79
CA GLU A 1082 -26.24 -0.38 25.85
C GLU A 1082 -25.38 0.03 27.06
N ILE A 1083 -24.09 0.33 26.84
CA ILE A 1083 -23.22 0.78 27.93
C ILE A 1083 -23.64 2.15 28.48
N GLY A 1084 -24.13 3.06 27.63
CA GLY A 1084 -24.56 4.39 28.04
C GLY A 1084 -25.82 4.39 28.89
N PHE A 1085 -26.79 3.52 28.60
CA PHE A 1085 -27.92 3.27 29.49
C PHE A 1085 -27.46 2.65 30.81
N ARG A 1086 -26.43 1.80 30.79
CA ARG A 1086 -25.84 1.27 32.02
C ARG A 1086 -25.16 2.35 32.86
N ILE A 1087 -24.40 3.27 32.24
CA ILE A 1087 -23.82 4.44 32.92
C ILE A 1087 -24.91 5.26 33.62
N ARG A 1088 -26.02 5.53 32.92
CA ARG A 1088 -27.18 6.24 33.48
C ARG A 1088 -27.73 5.50 34.71
N ASP A 1089 -28.02 4.22 34.59
CA ASP A 1089 -28.61 3.43 35.68
C ASP A 1089 -27.66 3.38 36.90
N MET A 1090 -26.38 3.16 36.65
CA MET A 1090 -25.34 3.14 37.67
C MET A 1090 -25.17 4.50 38.36
N TRP A 1091 -25.27 5.61 37.62
CA TRP A 1091 -25.25 6.96 38.18
C TRP A 1091 -26.42 7.20 39.14
N TYR A 1092 -27.65 6.83 38.74
CA TYR A 1092 -28.82 7.02 39.60
C TYR A 1092 -28.81 6.12 40.84
N ASN A 1093 -28.14 4.96 40.77
CA ASN A 1093 -27.99 4.07 41.93
C ASN A 1093 -27.00 4.58 43.00
N LEU A 1094 -26.14 5.56 42.70
CA LEU A 1094 -25.16 6.11 43.67
C LEU A 1094 -25.80 6.78 44.90
N GLY A 1095 -27.06 7.19 44.81
CA GLY A 1095 -27.78 7.87 45.90
C GLY A 1095 -26.99 9.09 46.45
N PRO A 1096 -26.73 9.16 47.77
CA PRO A 1096 -26.01 10.30 48.37
C PRO A 1096 -24.53 10.37 47.99
N HIS A 1097 -23.95 9.31 47.40
CA HIS A 1097 -22.54 9.30 47.01
C HIS A 1097 -22.24 10.07 45.72
N LYS A 1098 -23.25 10.51 44.97
CA LYS A 1098 -23.11 11.30 43.73
C LYS A 1098 -22.18 12.51 43.89
N ILE A 1099 -22.28 13.23 45.02
CA ILE A 1099 -21.46 14.43 45.28
C ILE A 1099 -19.96 14.11 45.29
N LYS A 1100 -19.56 12.88 45.63
CA LYS A 1100 -18.14 12.44 45.63
C LYS A 1100 -17.54 12.38 44.21
N PHE A 1101 -18.37 12.42 43.18
CA PHE A 1101 -17.97 12.39 41.76
C PHE A 1101 -18.07 13.74 41.06
N ILE A 1102 -18.54 14.78 41.76
CA ILE A 1102 -18.66 16.14 41.20
C ILE A 1102 -17.47 16.96 41.75
N PRO A 1103 -16.63 17.57 40.89
CA PRO A 1103 -16.83 17.80 39.46
C PRO A 1103 -16.16 16.77 38.53
N SER A 1104 -15.41 15.79 39.06
CA SER A 1104 -14.54 14.91 38.25
C SER A 1104 -15.24 14.12 37.14
N MET A 1105 -16.51 13.77 37.32
CA MET A 1105 -17.32 13.03 36.33
C MET A 1105 -18.03 13.92 35.30
N VAL A 1106 -17.99 15.24 35.43
CA VAL A 1106 -18.64 16.16 34.47
C VAL A 1106 -18.03 16.02 33.08
N GLY A 1107 -16.69 16.01 32.98
CA GLY A 1107 -15.98 15.81 31.71
C GLY A 1107 -16.30 14.45 31.06
N PRO A 1108 -16.10 13.31 31.75
CA PRO A 1108 -16.41 12.00 31.19
C PRO A 1108 -17.89 11.82 30.78
N ILE A 1109 -18.86 12.34 31.55
CA ILE A 1109 -20.28 12.32 31.15
C ILE A 1109 -20.52 13.23 29.94
N LEU A 1110 -19.83 14.37 29.86
CA LEU A 1110 -19.90 15.23 28.68
C LEU A 1110 -19.44 14.50 27.41
N GLU A 1111 -18.34 13.76 27.46
CA GLU A 1111 -17.90 12.93 26.33
C GLU A 1111 -18.99 11.95 25.87
N VAL A 1112 -19.70 11.32 26.82
CA VAL A 1112 -20.85 10.45 26.54
C VAL A 1112 -21.96 11.22 25.83
N THR A 1113 -22.37 12.36 26.38
CA THR A 1113 -23.49 13.15 25.83
C THR A 1113 -23.17 13.74 24.46
N LEU A 1114 -21.90 14.01 24.13
CA LEU A 1114 -21.49 14.54 22.83
C LEU A 1114 -21.55 13.50 21.71
N THR A 1115 -21.61 12.21 22.04
CA THR A 1115 -21.74 11.10 21.08
C THR A 1115 -23.00 11.26 20.23
N PRO A 1116 -22.94 11.19 18.88
CA PRO A 1116 -24.05 11.47 17.98
C PRO A 1116 -25.05 10.31 17.85
N GLU A 1117 -25.65 9.96 18.99
CA GLU A 1117 -26.75 9.00 19.10
C GLU A 1117 -27.87 9.63 19.95
N VAL A 1118 -29.06 9.77 19.36
CA VAL A 1118 -30.14 10.61 19.91
C VAL A 1118 -30.78 10.00 21.15
N GLU A 1119 -30.96 8.67 21.21
CA GLU A 1119 -31.57 7.99 22.35
C GLU A 1119 -30.66 8.06 23.58
N LEU A 1120 -29.37 7.84 23.38
CA LEU A 1120 -28.28 7.96 24.35
C LEU A 1120 -28.19 9.38 24.88
N ARG A 1121 -28.18 10.39 23.98
CA ARG A 1121 -28.20 11.81 24.37
C ARG A 1121 -29.38 12.11 25.28
N LYS A 1122 -30.59 11.71 24.89
CA LYS A 1122 -31.81 11.91 25.69
C LYS A 1122 -31.75 11.23 27.05
N ALA A 1123 -31.12 10.06 27.13
CA ALA A 1123 -31.00 9.29 28.37
C ALA A 1123 -29.92 9.82 29.33
N THR A 1124 -28.87 10.47 28.82
CA THR A 1124 -27.69 10.86 29.60
C THR A 1124 -27.60 12.35 29.91
N ILE A 1125 -28.13 13.23 29.05
CA ILE A 1125 -28.20 14.68 29.32
C ILE A 1125 -28.87 15.01 30.68
N PRO A 1126 -29.96 14.34 31.11
CA PRO A 1126 -30.57 14.58 32.42
C PRO A 1126 -29.64 14.38 33.62
N ILE A 1127 -28.52 13.64 33.46
CA ILE A 1127 -27.49 13.48 34.49
C ILE A 1127 -26.88 14.84 34.88
N PHE A 1128 -26.74 15.77 33.93
CA PHE A 1128 -26.26 17.13 34.22
C PHE A 1128 -27.17 17.90 35.17
N PHE A 1129 -28.50 17.80 34.97
CA PHE A 1129 -29.46 18.41 35.90
C PHE A 1129 -29.39 17.75 37.28
N ASP A 1130 -29.24 16.42 37.33
CA ASP A 1130 -29.07 15.69 38.59
C ASP A 1130 -27.76 16.06 39.31
N MET A 1131 -26.67 16.32 38.58
CA MET A 1131 -25.41 16.86 39.13
C MET A 1131 -25.62 18.26 39.72
N MET A 1132 -26.32 19.16 39.00
CA MET A 1132 -26.66 20.49 39.51
C MET A 1132 -27.50 20.41 40.79
N GLN A 1133 -28.51 19.53 40.81
CA GLN A 1133 -29.37 19.33 41.97
C GLN A 1133 -28.60 18.71 43.16
N CYS A 1134 -27.70 17.77 42.89
CA CYS A 1134 -26.84 17.17 43.90
C CYS A 1134 -25.92 18.22 44.53
N GLU A 1135 -25.19 18.98 43.74
CA GLU A 1135 -24.34 20.06 44.26
C GLU A 1135 -25.16 21.11 45.00
N PHE A 1136 -26.31 21.54 44.46
CA PHE A 1136 -27.19 22.51 45.12
C PHE A 1136 -27.65 22.04 46.51
N ASN A 1137 -27.97 20.75 46.67
CA ASN A 1137 -28.44 20.20 47.93
C ASN A 1137 -27.32 20.00 48.96
N PHE A 1138 -26.09 19.73 48.52
CA PHE A 1138 -24.93 19.48 49.40
C PHE A 1138 -24.09 20.74 49.68
N SER A 1139 -24.06 21.69 48.75
CA SER A 1139 -23.44 22.99 48.93
C SER A 1139 -24.24 23.76 49.98
N GLY A 1140 -23.67 24.04 51.15
CA GLY A 1140 -24.33 24.80 52.22
C GLY A 1140 -24.85 26.19 51.80
N ASN A 1141 -24.44 26.68 50.63
CA ASN A 1141 -24.84 27.97 50.05
C ASN A 1141 -25.93 27.85 48.96
N GLY A 1142 -26.39 26.65 48.58
CA GLY A 1142 -27.40 26.47 47.53
C GLY A 1142 -26.95 26.92 46.14
N ASN A 1143 -25.74 26.57 45.70
CA ASN A 1143 -25.23 26.86 44.35
C ASN A 1143 -24.62 25.60 43.70
N PHE A 1144 -24.34 25.68 42.40
CA PHE A 1144 -23.75 24.59 41.60
C PHE A 1144 -22.48 25.03 40.85
N HIS A 1145 -21.67 25.91 41.44
CA HIS A 1145 -20.53 26.54 40.75
C HIS A 1145 -19.42 25.56 40.37
N MET A 1146 -19.19 24.48 41.12
CA MET A 1146 -18.19 23.47 40.77
C MET A 1146 -18.57 22.77 39.47
N PHE A 1147 -19.84 22.35 39.36
CA PHE A 1147 -20.41 21.78 38.14
C PHE A 1147 -20.39 22.78 36.98
N GLU A 1148 -20.87 24.01 37.21
CA GLU A 1148 -20.92 25.08 36.20
C GLU A 1148 -19.53 25.33 35.59
N ASN A 1149 -18.51 25.50 36.44
CA ASN A 1149 -17.15 25.79 36.02
C ASN A 1149 -16.52 24.64 35.22
N GLU A 1150 -16.73 23.40 35.68
CA GLU A 1150 -16.17 22.23 35.01
C GLU A 1150 -16.87 21.97 33.67
N LEU A 1151 -18.21 22.09 33.59
CA LEU A 1151 -18.93 21.86 32.34
C LEU A 1151 -18.51 22.86 31.26
N ILE A 1152 -18.43 24.15 31.58
CA ILE A 1152 -17.98 25.18 30.63
C ILE A 1152 -16.57 24.89 30.13
N THR A 1153 -15.65 24.56 31.05
CA THR A 1153 -14.25 24.27 30.74
C THR A 1153 -14.10 23.03 29.85
N LYS A 1154 -14.89 21.98 30.11
CA LYS A 1154 -14.86 20.74 29.33
C LYS A 1154 -15.58 20.87 28.00
N LEU A 1155 -16.66 21.64 27.92
CA LEU A 1155 -17.38 21.90 26.67
C LEU A 1155 -16.52 22.65 25.66
N ASP A 1156 -15.75 23.65 26.13
CA ASP A 1156 -14.72 24.32 25.33
C ASP A 1156 -13.73 23.31 24.71
N GLN A 1157 -13.16 22.43 25.54
CA GLN A 1157 -12.15 21.45 25.14
C GLN A 1157 -12.72 20.41 24.15
N GLU A 1158 -13.88 19.84 24.45
CA GLU A 1158 -14.45 18.75 23.65
C GLU A 1158 -15.00 19.24 22.29
N VAL A 1159 -15.61 20.43 22.25
CA VAL A 1159 -16.13 20.99 20.98
C VAL A 1159 -14.99 21.50 20.10
N GLU A 1160 -13.97 22.13 20.69
CA GLU A 1160 -12.73 22.45 19.98
C GLU A 1160 -12.06 21.18 19.43
N GLY A 1161 -12.05 20.09 20.21
CA GLY A 1161 -11.55 18.77 19.82
C GLY A 1161 -12.33 18.09 18.69
N GLY A 1162 -13.41 18.71 18.20
CA GLY A 1162 -14.17 18.24 17.04
C GLY A 1162 -15.51 17.58 17.37
N ARG A 1163 -15.92 17.50 18.64
CA ARG A 1163 -17.21 16.88 19.05
C ARG A 1163 -18.37 17.88 19.14
N GLY A 1164 -19.59 17.39 19.30
CA GLY A 1164 -20.82 18.21 19.37
C GLY A 1164 -21.38 18.61 18.01
N ASP A 1165 -22.69 18.86 17.92
CA ASP A 1165 -23.37 19.28 16.69
C ASP A 1165 -24.60 20.15 17.03
N GLU A 1166 -25.24 20.74 16.02
CA GLU A 1166 -26.41 21.60 16.25
C GLU A 1166 -27.58 20.83 16.89
N GLN A 1167 -27.70 19.53 16.57
CA GLN A 1167 -28.73 18.68 17.19
C GLN A 1167 -28.46 18.51 18.69
N TYR A 1168 -27.20 18.37 19.11
CA TYR A 1168 -26.78 18.30 20.50
C TYR A 1168 -27.08 19.61 21.23
N LYS A 1169 -26.74 20.76 20.66
CA LYS A 1169 -27.07 22.08 21.23
C LYS A 1169 -28.56 22.21 21.52
N VAL A 1170 -29.40 21.96 20.51
CA VAL A 1170 -30.86 22.06 20.63
C VAL A 1170 -31.40 21.08 21.69
N LEU A 1171 -30.87 19.86 21.72
CA LEU A 1171 -31.31 18.84 22.66
C LEU A 1171 -30.89 19.14 24.10
N LEU A 1172 -29.64 19.62 24.30
CA LEU A 1172 -29.10 20.00 25.60
C LEU A 1172 -29.89 21.16 26.21
N GLU A 1173 -30.14 22.22 25.42
CA GLU A 1173 -30.96 23.36 25.85
C GLU A 1173 -32.36 22.90 26.23
N LYS A 1174 -33.03 22.16 25.35
CA LYS A 1174 -34.40 21.69 25.57
C LYS A 1174 -34.53 20.86 26.85
N LEU A 1175 -33.67 19.86 27.03
CA LEU A 1175 -33.77 18.94 28.16
C LEU A 1175 -33.38 19.60 29.48
N LEU A 1176 -32.32 20.43 29.51
CA LEU A 1176 -31.96 21.16 30.72
C LEU A 1176 -33.04 22.16 31.11
N LEU A 1177 -33.59 22.94 30.17
CA LEU A 1177 -34.69 23.87 30.46
C LEU A 1177 -35.92 23.15 30.99
N GLU A 1178 -36.28 22.00 30.41
CA GLU A 1178 -37.42 21.21 30.87
C GLU A 1178 -37.26 20.77 32.33
N HIS A 1179 -36.08 20.31 32.73
CA HIS A 1179 -35.82 19.87 34.11
C HIS A 1179 -35.69 21.06 35.07
N CYS A 1180 -34.94 22.10 34.69
CA CYS A 1180 -34.78 23.32 35.49
C CYS A 1180 -36.13 23.97 35.80
N ARG A 1181 -36.97 24.20 34.78
CA ARG A 1181 -38.30 24.83 34.94
C ARG A 1181 -39.26 24.03 35.84
N LYS A 1182 -39.09 22.70 35.91
CA LYS A 1182 -39.86 21.84 36.81
C LYS A 1182 -39.36 21.89 38.26
N HIS A 1183 -38.16 22.41 38.52
CA HIS A 1183 -37.55 22.40 39.85
C HIS A 1183 -37.74 23.73 40.60
N LYS A 1184 -38.41 23.66 41.76
CA LYS A 1184 -38.84 24.81 42.56
C LYS A 1184 -37.74 25.83 42.87
N TYR A 1185 -36.51 25.38 43.17
CA TYR A 1185 -35.41 26.26 43.60
C TYR A 1185 -34.34 26.50 42.54
N LEU A 1186 -34.28 25.66 41.49
CA LEU A 1186 -33.26 25.75 40.44
C LEU A 1186 -33.81 26.34 39.14
N SER A 1187 -35.12 26.62 39.06
CA SER A 1187 -35.73 27.13 37.83
C SER A 1187 -35.06 28.40 37.32
N SER A 1188 -34.81 29.38 38.18
CA SER A 1188 -34.22 30.65 37.76
C SER A 1188 -32.73 30.52 37.43
N SER A 1189 -31.93 30.02 38.37
CA SER A 1189 -30.47 29.87 38.18
C SER A 1189 -30.12 28.85 37.10
N GLY A 1190 -30.86 27.74 37.02
CA GLY A 1190 -30.69 26.70 36.02
C GLY A 1190 -31.14 27.10 34.61
N GLU A 1191 -32.16 27.95 34.46
CA GLU A 1191 -32.56 28.51 33.16
C GLU A 1191 -31.50 29.47 32.60
N VAL A 1192 -30.95 30.35 33.46
CA VAL A 1192 -29.83 31.23 33.08
C VAL A 1192 -28.62 30.41 32.63
N PHE A 1193 -28.31 29.33 33.35
CA PHE A 1193 -27.20 28.43 32.99
C PHE A 1193 -27.44 27.66 31.68
N ALA A 1194 -28.65 27.11 31.47
CA ALA A 1194 -28.95 26.38 30.24
C ALA A 1194 -28.82 27.27 28.99
N LEU A 1195 -29.30 28.52 29.06
CA LEU A 1195 -29.15 29.50 27.98
C LEU A 1195 -27.69 29.93 27.78
N LEU A 1196 -26.92 30.05 28.87
CA LEU A 1196 -25.48 30.33 28.81
C LEU A 1196 -24.74 29.22 28.04
N VAL A 1197 -25.00 27.95 28.36
CA VAL A 1197 -24.36 26.79 27.71
C VAL A 1197 -24.78 26.67 26.24
N SER A 1198 -26.05 26.94 25.90
CA SER A 1198 -26.50 26.95 24.51
C SER A 1198 -25.81 28.04 23.69
N SER A 1199 -25.68 29.25 24.26
CA SER A 1199 -24.96 30.35 23.62
C SER A 1199 -23.46 30.07 23.47
N LEU A 1200 -22.85 29.39 24.45
CA LEU A 1200 -21.48 28.92 24.34
C LEU A 1200 -21.32 27.91 23.19
N LEU A 1201 -22.22 26.91 23.11
CA LEU A 1201 -22.20 25.91 22.04
C LEU A 1201 -22.33 26.53 20.65
N GLU A 1202 -23.21 27.51 20.49
CA GLU A 1202 -23.35 28.23 19.21
C GLU A 1202 -22.03 28.88 18.78
N ASN A 1203 -21.37 29.60 19.69
CA ASN A 1203 -20.08 30.23 19.41
C ASN A 1203 -18.97 29.20 19.10
N LEU A 1204 -18.93 28.07 19.82
CA LEU A 1204 -17.93 27.01 19.61
C LEU A 1204 -18.17 26.22 18.30
N LEU A 1205 -19.43 25.95 17.94
CA LEU A 1205 -19.79 25.26 16.70
C LEU A 1205 -19.47 26.11 15.47
N ASP A 1206 -19.75 27.43 15.54
CA ASP A 1206 -19.35 28.39 14.51
C ASP A 1206 -17.82 28.45 14.36
N TYR A 1207 -17.10 28.49 15.48
CA TYR A 1207 -15.63 28.46 15.51
C TYR A 1207 -15.05 27.18 14.87
N ARG A 1208 -15.57 26.00 15.23
CA ARG A 1208 -15.12 24.70 14.71
C ARG A 1208 -15.35 24.58 13.21
N THR A 1209 -16.53 24.98 12.73
CA THR A 1209 -16.90 24.86 11.31
C THR A 1209 -15.86 25.55 10.42
N ILE A 1210 -15.38 26.72 10.85
CA ILE A 1210 -14.38 27.48 10.12
C ILE A 1210 -12.98 26.89 10.24
N ILE A 1211 -12.57 26.39 11.41
CA ILE A 1211 -11.26 25.73 11.53
C ILE A 1211 -11.16 24.48 10.67
N MET A 1212 -12.24 23.69 10.58
CA MET A 1212 -12.22 22.42 9.86
C MET A 1212 -12.43 22.57 8.35
N GLN A 1213 -13.18 23.58 7.89
CA GLN A 1213 -13.58 23.69 6.48
C GLN A 1213 -12.89 24.83 5.73
N ASP A 1214 -12.33 25.82 6.42
CA ASP A 1214 -11.90 27.07 5.81
C ASP A 1214 -10.39 27.33 6.02
N GLU A 1215 -9.64 27.41 4.92
CA GLU A 1215 -8.23 27.81 4.94
C GLU A 1215 -8.03 29.30 5.26
N SER A 1216 -9.10 30.10 5.25
CA SER A 1216 -9.05 31.53 5.53
C SER A 1216 -8.68 31.80 6.98
N LYS A 1217 -7.41 32.18 7.20
CA LYS A 1217 -6.91 32.68 8.49
C LYS A 1217 -7.72 33.88 9.01
N GLU A 1218 -8.31 34.69 8.14
CA GLU A 1218 -9.12 35.85 8.50
C GLU A 1218 -10.49 35.44 9.10
N ASN A 1219 -11.15 34.43 8.53
CA ASN A 1219 -12.40 33.90 9.11
C ASN A 1219 -12.13 33.25 10.48
N ARG A 1220 -11.00 32.54 10.61
CA ARG A 1220 -10.54 32.00 11.91
C ARG A 1220 -10.31 33.10 12.95
N MET A 1221 -9.71 34.24 12.58
CA MET A 1221 -9.55 35.39 13.48
C MET A 1221 -10.89 35.94 13.95
N SER A 1222 -11.86 36.10 13.04
CA SER A 1222 -13.20 36.62 13.37
C SER A 1222 -13.93 35.74 14.38
N CYS A 1223 -13.95 34.42 14.17
CA CYS A 1223 -14.57 33.50 15.13
C CYS A 1223 -13.82 33.44 16.45
N THR A 1224 -12.47 33.52 16.44
CA THR A 1224 -11.68 33.59 17.67
C THR A 1224 -12.08 34.80 18.50
N VAL A 1225 -12.33 35.95 17.86
CA VAL A 1225 -12.78 37.17 18.54
C VAL A 1225 -14.20 37.03 19.11
N ASN A 1226 -15.12 36.37 18.40
CA ASN A 1226 -16.46 36.12 18.94
C ASN A 1226 -16.41 35.28 20.22
N VAL A 1227 -15.62 34.19 20.21
CA VAL A 1227 -15.43 33.34 21.40
C VAL A 1227 -14.70 34.09 22.52
N LEU A 1228 -13.68 34.88 22.18
CA LEU A 1228 -12.96 35.73 23.13
C LEU A 1228 -13.89 36.75 23.79
N ASN A 1229 -14.74 37.42 23.03
CA ASN A 1229 -15.71 38.37 23.56
C ASN A 1229 -16.76 37.68 24.45
N PHE A 1230 -17.22 36.48 24.07
CA PHE A 1230 -18.12 35.68 24.89
C PHE A 1230 -17.50 35.40 26.28
N TYR A 1231 -16.28 34.88 26.33
CA TYR A 1231 -15.62 34.59 27.61
C TYR A 1231 -15.26 35.84 28.42
N LYS A 1232 -14.98 36.97 27.75
CA LYS A 1232 -14.78 38.27 28.41
C LYS A 1232 -16.07 38.74 29.10
N GLU A 1233 -17.18 38.74 28.39
CA GLU A 1233 -18.49 39.15 28.92
C GLU A 1233 -18.89 38.29 30.12
N LYS A 1234 -18.63 36.99 30.06
CA LYS A 1234 -18.93 36.03 31.12
C LYS A 1234 -17.84 35.92 32.20
N LYS A 1235 -16.82 36.79 32.17
CA LYS A 1235 -15.72 36.86 33.16
C LYS A 1235 -14.96 35.54 33.36
N ARG A 1236 -14.73 34.79 32.28
CA ARG A 1236 -13.93 33.54 32.26
C ARG A 1236 -12.51 33.82 31.77
N GLU A 1237 -11.70 34.42 32.65
CA GLU A 1237 -10.39 35.00 32.31
C GLU A 1237 -9.35 33.97 31.83
N ASP A 1238 -9.40 32.74 32.34
CA ASP A 1238 -8.49 31.65 31.95
C ASP A 1238 -8.71 31.21 30.49
N ILE A 1239 -9.98 31.03 30.09
CA ILE A 1239 -10.33 30.65 28.73
C ILE A 1239 -10.15 31.85 27.79
N TYR A 1240 -10.51 33.05 28.26
CA TYR A 1240 -10.26 34.31 27.54
C TYR A 1240 -8.79 34.46 27.11
N ILE A 1241 -7.84 34.25 28.04
CA ILE A 1241 -6.41 34.33 27.74
C ILE A 1241 -5.99 33.26 26.72
N ARG A 1242 -6.55 32.05 26.78
CA ARG A 1242 -6.25 31.00 25.78
C ARG A 1242 -6.64 31.44 24.37
N TYR A 1243 -7.85 31.98 24.19
CA TYR A 1243 -8.29 32.48 22.86
C TYR A 1243 -7.55 33.75 22.43
N LEU A 1244 -7.13 34.60 23.37
CA LEU A 1244 -6.30 35.77 23.09
C LEU A 1244 -4.97 35.37 22.46
N TYR A 1245 -4.31 34.36 23.00
CA TYR A 1245 -3.06 33.86 22.43
C TYR A 1245 -3.24 33.15 21.08
N LYS A 1246 -4.36 32.42 20.88
CA LYS A 1246 -4.72 31.89 19.56
C LYS A 1246 -4.88 33.01 18.53
N LEU A 1247 -5.53 34.12 18.90
CA LEU A 1247 -5.69 35.29 18.03
C LEU A 1247 -4.36 35.98 17.73
N ARG A 1248 -3.50 36.15 18.75
CA ARG A 1248 -2.14 36.68 18.59
C ARG A 1248 -1.35 35.85 17.57
N ASP A 1249 -1.37 34.52 17.72
CA ASP A 1249 -0.62 33.63 16.83
C ASP A 1249 -1.13 33.68 15.39
N LEU A 1250 -2.45 33.72 15.19
CA LEU A 1250 -3.03 33.96 13.86
C LEU A 1250 -2.55 35.29 13.26
N HIS A 1251 -2.54 36.38 14.04
CA HIS A 1251 -2.07 37.68 13.57
C HIS A 1251 -0.58 37.69 13.24
N ARG A 1252 0.25 37.06 14.08
CA ARG A 1252 1.69 36.92 13.84
C ARG A 1252 1.96 36.17 12.54
N ASP A 1253 1.23 35.08 12.29
CA ASP A 1253 1.35 34.26 11.08
C ASP A 1253 0.87 34.97 9.81
N CYS A 1254 0.12 36.06 9.95
CA CYS A 1254 -0.32 36.93 8.85
C CYS A 1254 0.46 38.25 8.78
N GLU A 1255 1.50 38.44 9.60
CA GLU A 1255 2.27 39.68 9.76
C GLU A 1255 1.41 40.90 10.13
N ASN A 1256 0.27 40.66 10.79
CA ASN A 1256 -0.63 41.68 11.32
C ASN A 1256 -0.09 42.20 12.68
N TYR A 1257 1.12 42.75 12.68
CA TYR A 1257 1.82 43.10 13.93
C TYR A 1257 1.06 44.15 14.76
N THR A 1258 0.43 45.14 14.13
CA THR A 1258 -0.39 46.12 14.85
C THR A 1258 -1.53 45.44 15.61
N GLU A 1259 -2.25 44.53 14.96
CA GLU A 1259 -3.41 43.85 15.55
C GLU A 1259 -2.98 42.79 16.58
N ALA A 1260 -1.82 42.14 16.39
CA ALA A 1260 -1.20 41.29 17.41
C ALA A 1260 -0.85 42.09 18.68
N ALA A 1261 -0.33 43.31 18.53
CA ALA A 1261 -0.02 44.20 19.64
C ALA A 1261 -1.28 44.59 20.43
N TYR A 1262 -2.35 45.00 19.74
CA TYR A 1262 -3.64 45.29 20.39
C TYR A 1262 -4.24 44.06 21.06
N THR A 1263 -4.07 42.87 20.48
CA THR A 1263 -4.52 41.61 21.08
C THR A 1263 -3.81 41.33 22.40
N LEU A 1264 -2.48 41.49 22.45
CA LEU A 1264 -1.71 41.32 23.69
C LEU A 1264 -1.99 42.43 24.72
N LEU A 1265 -2.32 43.63 24.26
CA LEU A 1265 -2.70 44.72 25.15
C LEU A 1265 -3.91 44.34 26.03
N LEU A 1266 -4.85 43.58 25.47
CA LEU A 1266 -5.98 43.04 26.23
C LEU A 1266 -5.55 42.13 27.40
N HIS A 1267 -4.42 41.43 27.30
CA HIS A 1267 -3.87 40.63 28.40
C HIS A 1267 -3.18 41.54 29.42
N ALA A 1268 -2.36 42.48 28.94
CA ALA A 1268 -1.66 43.41 29.81
C ALA A 1268 -2.62 44.32 30.62
N GLU A 1269 -3.82 44.60 30.10
CA GLU A 1269 -4.90 45.32 30.78
C GLU A 1269 -5.50 44.56 31.97
N LEU A 1270 -5.47 43.21 31.97
CA LEU A 1270 -5.92 42.39 33.11
C LEU A 1270 -4.92 42.41 34.28
N LEU A 1271 -3.67 42.83 34.02
CA LEU A 1271 -2.58 42.83 34.99
C LEU A 1271 -2.43 44.19 35.66
N GLN A 1272 -2.10 44.20 36.95
CA GLN A 1272 -1.75 45.41 37.69
C GLN A 1272 -0.22 45.54 37.81
N TRP A 1273 0.29 46.77 37.93
CA TRP A 1273 1.69 47.04 38.27
C TRP A 1273 1.92 46.73 39.76
N SER A 1274 1.95 45.44 40.09
CA SER A 1274 2.03 44.90 41.45
C SER A 1274 2.99 43.71 41.52
N ASP A 1275 3.77 43.64 42.59
CA ASP A 1275 4.69 42.53 42.88
C ASP A 1275 3.97 41.26 43.38
N LYS A 1276 2.64 41.27 43.46
CA LYS A 1276 1.86 40.08 43.81
C LYS A 1276 2.06 38.99 42.75
N PRO A 1277 2.18 37.71 43.14
CA PRO A 1277 2.23 36.61 42.18
C PRO A 1277 1.00 36.66 41.27
N CYS A 1278 1.20 36.40 39.97
CA CYS A 1278 0.09 36.23 39.06
C CYS A 1278 -0.78 35.07 39.55
N VAL A 1279 -2.08 35.33 39.63
CA VAL A 1279 -3.05 34.26 39.87
C VAL A 1279 -2.98 33.25 38.71
N PRO A 1280 -3.08 31.94 38.97
CA PRO A 1280 -2.86 30.92 37.94
C PRO A 1280 -3.71 31.06 36.67
N HIS A 1281 -4.91 31.64 36.76
CA HIS A 1281 -5.78 31.85 35.61
C HIS A 1281 -5.32 32.99 34.68
N LEU A 1282 -4.42 33.87 35.13
CA LEU A 1282 -3.80 34.90 34.28
C LEU A 1282 -2.51 34.41 33.61
N LEU A 1283 -2.00 33.23 34.00
CA LEU A 1283 -0.81 32.64 33.39
C LEU A 1283 -1.19 31.76 32.20
N GLN A 1284 -0.33 31.72 31.19
CA GLN A 1284 -0.43 30.71 30.12
C GLN A 1284 -0.13 29.33 30.72
N LYS A 1285 -0.97 28.32 30.48
CA LYS A 1285 -0.83 26.95 31.03
C LYS A 1285 0.56 26.32 30.84
N ASP A 1286 1.28 26.71 29.79
CA ASP A 1286 2.61 26.16 29.45
C ASP A 1286 3.78 26.92 30.13
N SER A 1287 3.51 27.87 31.01
CA SER A 1287 4.57 28.61 31.71
C SER A 1287 4.97 27.92 33.00
N TYR A 1288 6.17 27.32 33.02
CA TYR A 1288 6.81 26.82 34.25
C TYR A 1288 7.28 27.95 35.18
N TYR A 1289 7.22 29.21 34.74
CA TYR A 1289 7.68 30.37 35.48
C TYR A 1289 6.53 31.02 36.25
N VAL A 1290 6.72 31.20 37.56
CA VAL A 1290 5.82 31.97 38.42
C VAL A 1290 6.20 33.44 38.28
N TYR A 1291 5.46 34.18 37.45
CA TYR A 1291 5.64 35.62 37.30
C TYR A 1291 4.88 36.39 38.38
N THR A 1292 5.43 37.50 38.85
CA THR A 1292 4.61 38.57 39.45
C THR A 1292 3.76 39.25 38.39
N GLN A 1293 2.66 39.92 38.77
CA GLN A 1293 1.83 40.66 37.80
C GLN A 1293 2.63 41.75 37.09
N GLN A 1294 3.52 42.41 37.83
CA GLN A 1294 4.44 43.40 37.29
C GLN A 1294 5.41 42.82 36.25
N GLU A 1295 6.08 41.70 36.56
CA GLU A 1295 7.02 41.05 35.63
C GLU A 1295 6.33 40.60 34.34
N LEU A 1296 5.13 40.01 34.45
CA LEU A 1296 4.37 39.58 33.29
C LEU A 1296 3.91 40.78 32.46
N LYS A 1297 3.43 41.85 33.11
CA LYS A 1297 2.99 43.07 32.42
C LYS A 1297 4.14 43.78 31.72
N GLU A 1298 5.31 43.85 32.35
CA GLU A 1298 6.54 44.36 31.75
C GLU A 1298 6.91 43.57 30.50
N LYS A 1299 6.96 42.23 30.61
CA LYS A 1299 7.30 41.34 29.49
C LYS A 1299 6.33 41.52 28.32
N LEU A 1300 5.04 41.60 28.61
CA LEU A 1300 4.01 41.89 27.60
C LEU A 1300 4.22 43.27 26.99
N TYR A 1301 4.49 44.30 27.78
CA TYR A 1301 4.74 45.66 27.26
C TYR A 1301 5.95 45.69 26.32
N GLN A 1302 7.04 44.98 26.64
CA GLN A 1302 8.19 44.89 25.75
C GLN A 1302 7.85 44.21 24.41
N GLU A 1303 7.06 43.13 24.43
CA GLU A 1303 6.59 42.45 23.22
C GLU A 1303 5.62 43.33 22.41
N ILE A 1304 4.65 43.97 23.06
CA ILE A 1304 3.68 44.89 22.46
C ILE A 1304 4.39 46.07 21.81
N ILE A 1305 5.38 46.68 22.48
CA ILE A 1305 6.19 47.77 21.91
C ILE A 1305 6.93 47.29 20.66
N SER A 1306 7.48 46.07 20.67
CA SER A 1306 8.14 45.50 19.50
C SER A 1306 7.17 45.30 18.33
N TYR A 1307 5.95 44.81 18.59
CA TYR A 1307 4.94 44.66 17.55
C TYR A 1307 4.40 46.00 17.04
N PHE A 1308 4.23 47.01 17.90
CA PHE A 1308 3.87 48.35 17.44
C PHE A 1308 4.97 48.98 16.59
N ASP A 1309 6.24 48.76 16.90
CA ASP A 1309 7.35 49.22 16.06
C ASP A 1309 7.35 48.53 14.68
N LYS A 1310 7.22 47.19 14.66
CA LYS A 1310 7.08 46.42 13.41
C LYS A 1310 5.86 46.84 12.58
N GLY A 1311 4.76 47.18 13.25
CA GLY A 1311 3.54 47.72 12.66
C GLY A 1311 3.57 49.23 12.39
N LYS A 1312 4.70 49.91 12.61
CA LYS A 1312 4.90 51.36 12.40
C LYS A 1312 3.94 52.26 13.20
N MET A 1313 3.46 51.79 14.35
CA MET A 1313 2.53 52.48 15.27
C MET A 1313 3.29 53.13 16.44
N TRP A 1314 4.26 53.99 16.12
CA TRP A 1314 5.18 54.60 17.08
C TRP A 1314 4.49 55.45 18.14
N GLU A 1315 3.37 56.10 17.84
CA GLU A 1315 2.59 56.90 18.78
C GLU A 1315 2.06 56.05 19.94
N LYS A 1316 1.62 54.81 19.65
CA LYS A 1316 1.18 53.83 20.65
C LYS A 1316 2.36 53.22 21.41
N ALA A 1317 3.45 52.89 20.69
CA ALA A 1317 4.68 52.44 21.33
C ALA A 1317 5.24 53.48 22.31
N ILE A 1318 5.20 54.77 21.95
CA ILE A 1318 5.62 55.88 22.81
C ILE A 1318 4.74 55.95 24.05
N LYS A 1319 3.40 55.86 23.91
CA LYS A 1319 2.48 55.87 25.06
C LYS A 1319 2.84 54.77 26.07
N LEU A 1320 2.98 53.52 25.63
CA LEU A 1320 3.34 52.41 26.52
C LEU A 1320 4.77 52.52 27.07
N SER A 1321 5.71 53.03 26.27
CA SER A 1321 7.08 53.27 26.75
C SER A 1321 7.16 54.38 27.80
N LYS A 1322 6.17 55.29 27.88
CA LYS A 1322 6.10 56.29 28.96
C LYS A 1322 5.64 55.66 30.27
N GLU A 1323 4.60 54.83 30.22
CA GLU A 1323 4.11 54.08 31.39
C GLU A 1323 5.19 53.11 31.92
N LEU A 1324 5.89 52.40 31.03
CA LEU A 1324 6.99 51.52 31.42
C LEU A 1324 8.19 52.31 31.96
N ALA A 1325 8.50 53.48 31.38
CA ALA A 1325 9.57 54.34 31.88
C ALA A 1325 9.28 54.87 33.30
N GLU A 1326 8.05 55.31 33.58
CA GLU A 1326 7.64 55.74 34.93
C GLU A 1326 7.78 54.58 35.93
N THR A 1327 7.46 53.37 35.51
CA THR A 1327 7.63 52.16 36.32
C THR A 1327 9.13 51.89 36.59
N TYR A 1328 9.98 51.91 35.55
CA TYR A 1328 11.43 51.75 35.68
C TYR A 1328 12.09 52.86 36.52
N GLU A 1329 11.61 54.09 36.44
CA GLU A 1329 12.18 55.24 37.16
C GLU A 1329 11.70 55.30 38.62
N SER A 1330 10.41 55.10 38.86
CA SER A 1330 9.78 55.41 40.15
C SER A 1330 9.41 54.17 40.98
N LYS A 1331 9.34 52.97 40.39
CA LYS A 1331 8.90 51.75 41.09
C LYS A 1331 9.98 50.67 41.17
N VAL A 1332 10.59 50.29 40.04
CA VAL A 1332 11.59 49.20 39.98
C VAL A 1332 13.05 49.66 39.96
N PHE A 1333 13.29 50.96 39.69
CA PHE A 1333 14.63 51.54 39.61
C PHE A 1333 15.57 50.85 38.59
N ASP A 1334 15.02 50.26 37.52
CA ASP A 1334 15.79 49.69 36.41
C ASP A 1334 16.26 50.78 35.44
N TYR A 1335 17.33 51.48 35.82
CA TYR A 1335 17.90 52.56 35.01
C TYR A 1335 18.55 52.07 33.71
N GLU A 1336 18.99 50.80 33.64
CA GLU A 1336 19.54 50.23 32.40
C GLU A 1336 18.42 49.94 31.40
N GLY A 1337 17.35 49.30 31.86
CA GLY A 1337 16.10 49.11 31.11
C GLY A 1337 15.49 50.44 30.69
N LEU A 1338 15.45 51.43 31.59
CA LEU A 1338 15.04 52.80 31.29
C LEU A 1338 15.90 53.42 30.18
N GLY A 1339 17.23 53.31 30.27
CA GLY A 1339 18.14 53.82 29.25
C GLY A 1339 17.88 53.19 27.87
N ASN A 1340 17.66 51.88 27.82
CA ASN A 1340 17.33 51.17 26.58
C ASN A 1340 15.95 51.54 26.04
N LEU A 1341 14.97 51.72 26.93
CA LEU A 1341 13.61 52.15 26.58
C LEU A 1341 13.59 53.59 26.05
N LEU A 1342 14.38 54.49 26.65
CA LEU A 1342 14.55 55.87 26.19
C LEU A 1342 15.21 55.95 24.81
N LYS A 1343 16.20 55.08 24.53
CA LYS A 1343 16.80 54.97 23.19
C LYS A 1343 15.78 54.52 22.14
N LYS A 1344 14.98 53.49 22.44
CA LYS A 1344 13.86 53.07 21.57
C LYS A 1344 12.83 54.19 21.39
N ARG A 1345 12.49 54.90 22.47
CA ARG A 1345 11.55 56.02 22.42
C ARG A 1345 12.07 57.17 21.56
N ALA A 1346 13.37 57.48 21.63
CA ALA A 1346 14.02 58.44 20.77
C ALA A 1346 13.91 58.03 19.29
N SER A 1347 14.20 56.76 18.96
CA SER A 1347 14.05 56.27 17.58
C SER A 1347 12.59 56.32 17.11
N PHE A 1348 11.61 56.09 17.99
CA PHE A 1348 10.19 56.24 17.65
C PHE A 1348 9.82 57.69 17.31
N TYR A 1349 10.28 58.68 18.09
CA TYR A 1349 10.07 60.09 17.76
C TYR A 1349 10.71 60.47 16.43
N GLU A 1350 11.92 59.97 16.14
CA GLU A 1350 12.55 60.17 14.84
C GLU A 1350 11.76 59.52 13.70
N ASN A 1351 11.28 58.30 13.90
CA ASN A 1351 10.52 57.56 12.90
C ASN A 1351 9.20 58.27 12.54
N ILE A 1352 8.50 58.89 13.51
CA ILE A 1352 7.27 59.66 13.23
C ILE A 1352 7.51 60.76 12.19
N ILE A 1353 8.69 61.38 12.21
CA ILE A 1353 9.03 62.50 11.30
C ILE A 1353 9.74 62.01 10.03
N LYS A 1354 10.63 61.02 10.15
CA LYS A 1354 11.58 60.64 9.09
C LYS A 1354 11.20 59.35 8.35
N ALA A 1355 10.49 58.42 8.98
CA ALA A 1355 10.24 57.12 8.39
C ALA A 1355 9.00 57.15 7.48
N MET A 1356 9.11 56.48 6.33
CA MET A 1356 8.03 56.38 5.37
C MET A 1356 6.88 55.53 5.94
N ARG A 1357 5.69 56.13 6.04
CA ARG A 1357 4.47 55.46 6.52
C ARG A 1357 3.40 55.48 5.41
N PRO A 1358 3.20 54.37 4.68
CA PRO A 1358 2.12 54.27 3.69
C PRO A 1358 0.75 54.38 4.38
N GLN A 1359 -0.16 55.18 3.82
CA GLN A 1359 -1.53 55.24 4.34
C GLN A 1359 -2.31 54.01 3.88
N PRO A 1360 -2.92 53.23 4.79
CA PRO A 1360 -3.78 52.12 4.40
C PRO A 1360 -5.05 52.65 3.71
N GLU A 1361 -5.51 51.95 2.67
CA GLU A 1361 -6.85 52.15 2.12
C GLU A 1361 -7.87 51.40 2.97
N TYR A 1362 -9.08 51.96 3.09
CA TYR A 1362 -10.19 51.32 3.80
C TYR A 1362 -11.26 50.88 2.81
N PHE A 1363 -11.82 49.69 3.02
CA PHE A 1363 -12.82 49.09 2.14
C PHE A 1363 -14.09 48.75 2.92
N ALA A 1364 -15.25 49.18 2.42
CA ALA A 1364 -16.52 48.68 2.90
C ALA A 1364 -16.86 47.39 2.15
N VAL A 1365 -17.15 46.34 2.91
CA VAL A 1365 -17.53 45.01 2.40
C VAL A 1365 -18.88 44.63 2.97
N GLY A 1366 -19.86 44.41 2.09
CA GLY A 1366 -21.17 43.86 2.45
C GLY A 1366 -21.27 42.39 2.03
N TYR A 1367 -21.62 41.53 2.99
CA TYR A 1367 -21.87 40.10 2.77
C TYR A 1367 -23.38 39.84 2.77
N TYR A 1368 -23.97 39.55 1.62
CA TYR A 1368 -25.42 39.45 1.49
C TYR A 1368 -25.86 38.07 0.98
N GLY A 1369 -26.99 37.59 1.50
CA GLY A 1369 -27.55 36.27 1.19
C GLY A 1369 -27.32 35.23 2.30
N GLN A 1370 -28.21 34.24 2.36
CA GLN A 1370 -28.24 33.22 3.41
C GLN A 1370 -27.06 32.24 3.31
N GLY A 1371 -26.36 32.20 2.18
CA GLY A 1371 -25.18 31.35 1.98
C GLY A 1371 -23.95 31.75 2.81
N PHE A 1372 -23.94 32.94 3.43
CA PHE A 1372 -22.87 33.35 4.35
C PHE A 1372 -23.08 32.83 5.79
N PRO A 1373 -22.00 32.61 6.55
CA PRO A 1373 -22.06 32.33 7.98
C PRO A 1373 -22.82 33.41 8.76
N SER A 1374 -23.45 33.02 9.87
CA SER A 1374 -24.25 33.88 10.77
C SER A 1374 -23.56 35.21 11.13
N PHE A 1375 -22.26 35.17 11.40
CA PHE A 1375 -21.49 36.34 11.81
C PHE A 1375 -21.16 37.31 10.66
N LEU A 1376 -21.24 36.89 9.38
CA LEU A 1376 -21.08 37.76 8.20
C LEU A 1376 -22.41 38.15 7.56
N ARG A 1377 -23.41 37.27 7.64
CA ARG A 1377 -24.66 37.37 6.89
C ARG A 1377 -25.35 38.72 7.07
N ASN A 1378 -25.65 39.36 5.95
CA ASN A 1378 -26.37 40.63 5.83
C ASN A 1378 -25.75 41.77 6.67
N LYS A 1379 -24.43 41.74 6.87
CA LYS A 1379 -23.66 42.75 7.61
C LYS A 1379 -22.62 43.43 6.72
N ILE A 1380 -22.30 44.66 7.10
CA ILE A 1380 -21.26 45.47 6.46
C ILE A 1380 -20.09 45.59 7.43
N PHE A 1381 -18.88 45.43 6.90
CA PHE A 1381 -17.63 45.56 7.62
C PHE A 1381 -16.74 46.59 6.93
N ILE A 1382 -16.04 47.40 7.71
CA ILE A 1382 -14.94 48.21 7.19
C ILE A 1382 -13.66 47.43 7.39
N TYR A 1383 -12.86 47.28 6.34
CA TYR A 1383 -11.55 46.62 6.34
C TYR A 1383 -10.43 47.65 6.21
N ARG A 1384 -9.38 47.51 7.01
CA ARG A 1384 -8.10 48.19 6.88
C ARG A 1384 -7.21 47.36 5.94
N GLY A 1385 -6.95 47.88 4.75
CA GLY A 1385 -6.09 47.24 3.75
C GLY A 1385 -4.65 47.08 4.21
N LYS A 1386 -3.93 46.13 3.60
CA LYS A 1386 -2.47 46.02 3.74
C LYS A 1386 -1.77 47.24 3.14
N GLU A 1387 -0.49 47.43 3.45
CA GLU A 1387 0.31 48.51 2.84
C GLU A 1387 0.26 48.38 1.31
N TYR A 1388 -0.12 49.46 0.62
CA TYR A 1388 -0.25 49.54 -0.83
C TYR A 1388 -1.34 48.66 -1.47
N GLU A 1389 -2.13 47.94 -0.70
CA GLU A 1389 -3.22 47.11 -1.22
C GLU A 1389 -4.32 47.99 -1.82
N ARG A 1390 -4.61 47.79 -3.11
CA ARG A 1390 -5.67 48.49 -3.84
C ARG A 1390 -6.95 47.67 -3.81
N ARG A 1391 -8.08 48.32 -4.14
CA ARG A 1391 -9.41 47.70 -4.15
C ARG A 1391 -9.49 46.46 -5.05
N GLU A 1392 -8.82 46.47 -6.21
CA GLU A 1392 -8.81 45.35 -7.13
C GLU A 1392 -8.12 44.12 -6.52
N ASP A 1393 -6.95 44.32 -5.90
CA ASP A 1393 -6.18 43.27 -5.23
C ASP A 1393 -6.92 42.74 -4.00
N PHE A 1394 -7.49 43.63 -3.20
CA PHE A 1394 -8.30 43.29 -2.04
C PHE A 1394 -9.56 42.51 -2.43
N SER A 1395 -10.28 42.96 -3.47
CA SER A 1395 -11.46 42.26 -3.98
C SER A 1395 -11.12 40.89 -4.54
N LEU A 1396 -9.97 40.73 -5.19
CA LEU A 1396 -9.51 39.42 -5.68
C LEU A 1396 -9.18 38.50 -4.52
N ARG A 1397 -8.44 38.98 -3.51
CA ARG A 1397 -8.14 38.22 -2.28
C ARG A 1397 -9.41 37.72 -1.61
N LEU A 1398 -10.41 38.58 -1.54
CA LEU A 1398 -11.68 38.29 -0.89
C LEU A 1398 -12.54 37.29 -1.68
N LEU A 1399 -12.56 37.37 -3.02
CA LEU A 1399 -13.22 36.38 -3.89
C LEU A 1399 -12.53 35.02 -3.88
N THR A 1400 -11.21 34.97 -3.67
CA THR A 1400 -10.50 33.70 -3.46
C THR A 1400 -10.94 33.02 -2.17
N GLN A 1401 -11.29 33.78 -1.12
CA GLN A 1401 -11.82 33.23 0.13
C GLN A 1401 -13.26 32.71 -0.02
N PHE A 1402 -14.07 33.38 -0.85
CA PHE A 1402 -15.47 33.00 -1.11
C PHE A 1402 -15.67 32.73 -2.61
N PRO A 1403 -15.21 31.59 -3.14
CA PRO A 1403 -15.26 31.30 -4.58
C PRO A 1403 -16.69 31.18 -5.14
N ASN A 1404 -17.67 30.90 -4.28
CA ASN A 1404 -19.09 30.84 -4.65
C ASN A 1404 -19.78 32.21 -4.56
N ALA A 1405 -19.07 33.26 -4.16
CA ALA A 1405 -19.63 34.59 -4.04
C ALA A 1405 -19.67 35.32 -5.38
N GLU A 1406 -20.83 35.88 -5.70
CA GLU A 1406 -21.03 36.73 -6.85
C GLU A 1406 -20.68 38.19 -6.49
N LYS A 1407 -19.72 38.77 -7.22
CA LYS A 1407 -19.33 40.17 -7.03
C LYS A 1407 -20.43 41.09 -7.54
N MET A 1408 -21.00 41.89 -6.64
CA MET A 1408 -21.95 42.94 -6.98
C MET A 1408 -21.24 44.08 -7.71
N THR A 1409 -21.82 44.53 -8.83
CA THR A 1409 -21.32 45.67 -9.62
C THR A 1409 -21.83 47.01 -9.09
N SER A 1410 -23.01 47.01 -8.47
CA SER A 1410 -23.66 48.18 -7.87
C SER A 1410 -23.13 48.43 -6.45
N THR A 1411 -22.88 49.70 -6.11
CA THR A 1411 -22.54 50.14 -4.74
C THR A 1411 -23.76 50.52 -3.90
N THR A 1412 -24.96 50.42 -4.48
CA THR A 1412 -26.22 50.64 -3.77
C THR A 1412 -26.52 49.47 -2.83
N PRO A 1413 -27.08 49.69 -1.63
CA PRO A 1413 -27.50 48.60 -0.76
C PRO A 1413 -28.44 47.63 -1.48
N PRO A 1414 -28.28 46.31 -1.33
CA PRO A 1414 -29.14 45.33 -1.98
C PRO A 1414 -30.58 45.34 -1.45
N GLY A 1415 -31.52 44.97 -2.33
CA GLY A 1415 -32.90 44.69 -1.95
C GLY A 1415 -33.06 43.41 -1.13
N GLU A 1416 -34.28 43.18 -0.62
CA GLU A 1416 -34.61 41.99 0.18
C GLU A 1416 -34.51 40.67 -0.60
N ASP A 1417 -34.63 40.72 -1.92
CA ASP A 1417 -34.45 39.60 -2.84
C ASP A 1417 -33.02 39.00 -2.74
N ILE A 1418 -32.00 39.86 -2.66
CA ILE A 1418 -30.60 39.43 -2.50
C ILE A 1418 -30.32 38.97 -1.06
N LYS A 1419 -30.85 39.66 -0.05
CA LYS A 1419 -30.63 39.31 1.37
C LYS A 1419 -31.27 37.99 1.78
N SER A 1420 -32.40 37.64 1.16
CA SER A 1420 -33.12 36.38 1.39
C SER A 1420 -32.66 35.25 0.46
N SER A 1421 -31.88 35.56 -0.59
CA SER A 1421 -31.36 34.56 -1.53
C SER A 1421 -30.47 33.51 -0.83
N PRO A 1422 -30.55 32.23 -1.23
CA PRO A 1422 -29.66 31.19 -0.72
C PRO A 1422 -28.21 31.32 -1.24
N LYS A 1423 -27.95 32.20 -2.21
CA LYS A 1423 -26.61 32.43 -2.78
C LYS A 1423 -25.75 33.37 -1.90
N GLN A 1424 -24.48 33.54 -2.29
CA GLN A 1424 -23.53 34.46 -1.68
C GLN A 1424 -23.30 35.66 -2.61
N TYR A 1425 -23.57 36.88 -2.15
CA TYR A 1425 -23.31 38.11 -2.88
C TYR A 1425 -22.37 39.02 -2.10
N MET A 1426 -21.38 39.58 -2.79
CA MET A 1426 -20.36 40.43 -2.16
C MET A 1426 -20.27 41.79 -2.82
N GLN A 1427 -20.45 42.83 -2.01
CA GLN A 1427 -20.26 44.22 -2.41
C GLN A 1427 -18.97 44.74 -1.78
N CYS A 1428 -18.08 45.35 -2.59
CA CYS A 1428 -16.79 45.83 -2.11
C CYS A 1428 -16.41 47.16 -2.78
N PHE A 1429 -16.24 48.22 -1.98
CA PHE A 1429 -15.84 49.56 -2.45
C PHE A 1429 -14.96 50.30 -1.44
N THR A 1430 -14.15 51.25 -1.92
CA THR A 1430 -13.25 52.04 -1.08
C THR A 1430 -14.01 53.14 -0.32
N VAL A 1431 -13.71 53.31 0.96
CA VAL A 1431 -14.24 54.38 1.82
C VAL A 1431 -13.10 55.28 2.32
N LYS A 1432 -13.41 56.54 2.62
CA LYS A 1432 -12.44 57.52 3.14
C LYS A 1432 -12.59 57.65 4.66
N PRO A 1433 -11.53 57.45 5.45
CA PRO A 1433 -11.58 57.69 6.89
C PRO A 1433 -11.87 59.16 7.19
N VAL A 1434 -12.65 59.40 8.23
CA VAL A 1434 -12.91 60.75 8.77
C VAL A 1434 -11.93 61.01 9.90
N MET A 1435 -11.08 62.02 9.72
CA MET A 1435 -10.06 62.39 10.70
C MET A 1435 -10.71 62.89 12.00
N SER A 1436 -10.45 62.21 13.11
CA SER A 1436 -10.83 62.64 14.45
C SER A 1436 -9.62 63.25 15.15
N LEU A 1437 -9.45 64.57 15.06
CA LEU A 1437 -8.30 65.25 15.65
C LEU A 1437 -8.44 65.36 17.18
N PRO A 1438 -7.41 64.99 17.97
CA PRO A 1438 -7.43 65.23 19.42
C PRO A 1438 -7.66 66.71 19.75
N PRO A 1439 -8.45 67.05 20.80
CA PRO A 1439 -8.79 68.43 21.14
C PRO A 1439 -7.58 69.34 21.33
N SER A 1440 -6.45 68.78 21.78
CA SER A 1440 -5.19 69.50 22.00
C SER A 1440 -4.53 70.06 20.75
N TYR A 1441 -4.92 69.58 19.56
CA TYR A 1441 -4.37 69.99 18.26
C TYR A 1441 -5.26 70.98 17.52
N LYS A 1442 -6.51 71.18 17.96
CA LYS A 1442 -7.44 72.12 17.32
C LYS A 1442 -6.80 73.52 17.30
N ASP A 1443 -6.84 74.17 16.15
CA ASP A 1443 -6.32 75.53 15.93
C ASP A 1443 -4.80 75.70 16.14
N LYS A 1444 -4.02 74.61 16.15
CA LYS A 1444 -2.55 74.65 16.25
C LYS A 1444 -1.87 74.31 14.91
N PRO A 1445 -0.71 74.91 14.60
CA PRO A 1445 0.09 74.54 13.44
C PRO A 1445 0.78 73.18 13.68
N VAL A 1446 0.10 72.08 13.35
CA VAL A 1446 0.59 70.71 13.52
C VAL A 1446 1.29 70.23 12.24
N PRO A 1447 2.51 69.65 12.32
CA PRO A 1447 3.19 69.06 11.17
C PRO A 1447 2.34 68.04 10.41
N GLU A 1448 2.45 68.04 9.08
CA GLU A 1448 1.64 67.21 8.20
C GLU A 1448 1.83 65.70 8.46
N GLN A 1449 3.04 65.26 8.83
CA GLN A 1449 3.34 63.88 9.19
C GLN A 1449 2.54 63.39 10.40
N ILE A 1450 2.29 64.29 11.37
CA ILE A 1450 1.46 63.98 12.54
C ILE A 1450 -0.02 63.95 12.14
N LEU A 1451 -0.48 64.90 11.33
CA LEU A 1451 -1.86 64.90 10.81
C LEU A 1451 -2.15 63.64 9.98
N ASN A 1452 -1.18 63.19 9.18
CA ASN A 1452 -1.26 61.96 8.38
C ASN A 1452 -1.51 60.71 9.22
N TYR A 1453 -1.02 60.65 10.46
CA TYR A 1453 -1.34 59.56 11.38
C TYR A 1453 -2.84 59.55 11.70
N TYR A 1454 -3.39 60.68 12.16
CA TYR A 1454 -4.80 60.81 12.56
C TYR A 1454 -5.78 60.78 11.38
N ARG A 1455 -5.32 61.06 10.15
CA ARG A 1455 -6.12 60.89 8.93
C ARG A 1455 -6.45 59.42 8.65
N ALA A 1456 -5.56 58.50 9.00
CA ALA A 1456 -5.69 57.09 8.64
C ALA A 1456 -5.75 56.13 9.85
N ASN A 1457 -5.43 56.58 11.05
CA ASN A 1457 -5.45 55.82 12.29
C ASN A 1457 -6.16 56.62 13.38
N GLU A 1458 -6.64 55.94 14.42
CA GLU A 1458 -7.56 56.50 15.43
C GLU A 1458 -8.89 56.99 14.80
N VAL A 1459 -9.35 56.27 13.78
CA VAL A 1459 -10.55 56.59 13.02
C VAL A 1459 -11.63 55.55 13.27
N GLN A 1460 -12.87 56.00 13.45
CA GLN A 1460 -14.04 55.14 13.65
C GLN A 1460 -15.18 55.44 12.65
N GLN A 1461 -15.11 56.59 11.98
CA GLN A 1461 -16.07 57.03 10.97
C GLN A 1461 -15.43 57.00 9.59
N PHE A 1462 -16.20 56.57 8.59
CA PHE A 1462 -15.76 56.42 7.20
C PHE A 1462 -16.83 56.95 6.25
N ARG A 1463 -16.43 57.66 5.20
CA ARG A 1463 -17.34 58.27 4.22
C ARG A 1463 -17.20 57.63 2.85
N TYR A 1464 -18.33 57.43 2.19
CA TYR A 1464 -18.43 57.10 0.77
C TYR A 1464 -19.32 58.12 0.07
N SER A 1465 -18.81 58.77 -0.96
CA SER A 1465 -19.52 59.79 -1.73
C SER A 1465 -19.82 59.24 -3.12
N ARG A 1466 -21.10 59.13 -3.47
CA ARG A 1466 -21.59 58.63 -4.77
C ARG A 1466 -22.27 59.77 -5.54
N PRO A 1467 -21.75 60.18 -6.71
CA PRO A 1467 -22.42 61.19 -7.53
C PRO A 1467 -23.66 60.58 -8.20
N PHE A 1468 -24.77 61.32 -8.20
CA PHE A 1468 -26.02 60.99 -8.89
C PHE A 1468 -26.65 62.27 -9.47
N ARG A 1469 -27.68 62.12 -10.30
CA ARG A 1469 -28.36 63.27 -10.94
C ARG A 1469 -29.83 63.30 -10.54
N LYS A 1470 -30.32 64.49 -10.22
CA LYS A 1470 -31.75 64.80 -10.12
C LYS A 1470 -32.09 65.73 -11.28
N GLY A 1471 -32.95 65.29 -12.20
CA GLY A 1471 -33.35 66.08 -13.39
C GLY A 1471 -32.58 65.76 -14.67
N GLU A 1472 -32.94 66.44 -15.76
CA GLU A 1472 -32.33 66.27 -17.09
C GLU A 1472 -30.88 66.78 -17.12
N LYS A 1473 -30.03 66.09 -17.88
CA LYS A 1473 -28.61 66.43 -18.02
C LYS A 1473 -28.47 67.73 -18.80
N ASP A 1474 -28.04 68.80 -18.15
CA ASP A 1474 -27.58 70.01 -18.83
C ASP A 1474 -26.38 69.66 -19.74
N PRO A 1475 -26.54 69.76 -21.08
CA PRO A 1475 -25.48 69.41 -22.02
C PRO A 1475 -24.27 70.37 -21.96
N ASP A 1476 -24.48 71.61 -21.49
CA ASP A 1476 -23.44 72.65 -21.43
C ASP A 1476 -22.76 72.72 -20.05
N ASN A 1477 -23.43 72.25 -18.99
CA ASN A 1477 -22.89 72.31 -17.62
C ASN A 1477 -23.31 71.12 -16.74
N GLU A 1478 -22.58 70.02 -16.84
CA GLU A 1478 -22.89 68.81 -16.07
C GLU A 1478 -22.82 68.97 -14.54
N PHE A 1479 -22.18 70.04 -14.04
CA PHE A 1479 -22.06 70.32 -12.61
C PHE A 1479 -23.35 70.87 -12.02
N ALA A 1480 -24.18 71.58 -12.80
CA ALA A 1480 -25.40 72.22 -12.32
C ALA A 1480 -26.43 71.22 -11.74
N THR A 1481 -26.40 69.96 -12.19
CA THR A 1481 -27.36 68.92 -11.81
C THR A 1481 -26.71 67.74 -11.07
N MET A 1482 -25.44 67.86 -10.68
CA MET A 1482 -24.68 66.77 -10.05
C MET A 1482 -24.80 66.82 -8.52
N TRP A 1483 -25.63 65.93 -7.97
CA TRP A 1483 -25.78 65.71 -6.54
C TRP A 1483 -24.79 64.66 -6.04
N ILE A 1484 -24.41 64.73 -4.77
CA ILE A 1484 -23.59 63.69 -4.13
C ILE A 1484 -24.36 63.07 -2.97
N GLU A 1485 -24.59 61.77 -3.04
CA GLU A 1485 -25.06 60.99 -1.90
C GLU A 1485 -23.85 60.58 -1.07
N ARG A 1486 -23.74 61.10 0.15
CA ARG A 1486 -22.66 60.79 1.09
C ARG A 1486 -23.17 59.87 2.18
N THR A 1487 -22.59 58.68 2.26
CA THR A 1487 -22.87 57.71 3.31
C THR A 1487 -21.72 57.68 4.30
N THR A 1488 -22.01 57.92 5.58
CA THR A 1488 -21.08 57.81 6.70
C THR A 1488 -21.34 56.51 7.47
N TYR A 1489 -20.32 55.67 7.55
CA TYR A 1489 -20.30 54.41 8.29
C TYR A 1489 -19.55 54.60 9.60
N THR A 1490 -20.13 54.15 10.71
CA THR A 1490 -19.48 54.14 12.04
C THR A 1490 -19.25 52.70 12.49
N THR A 1491 -18.00 52.35 12.77
CA THR A 1491 -17.59 50.97 13.12
C THR A 1491 -17.71 50.71 14.62
N ALA A 1492 -17.87 49.44 14.99
CA ALA A 1492 -18.00 49.00 16.39
C ALA A 1492 -16.80 49.40 17.27
N TYR A 1493 -15.60 49.40 16.69
CA TYR A 1493 -14.35 49.78 17.34
C TYR A 1493 -13.55 50.74 16.47
N THR A 1494 -12.67 51.51 17.10
CA THR A 1494 -11.72 52.39 16.44
C THR A 1494 -10.63 51.60 15.72
N PHE A 1495 -10.21 52.06 14.54
CA PHE A 1495 -9.08 51.48 13.81
C PHE A 1495 -7.75 52.17 14.13
N PRO A 1496 -6.64 51.42 14.16
CA PRO A 1496 -6.56 49.95 14.23
C PRO A 1496 -6.93 49.40 15.61
N GLY A 1497 -7.35 48.13 15.67
CA GLY A 1497 -7.68 47.42 16.92
C GLY A 1497 -7.27 45.95 16.88
N ILE A 1498 -8.03 45.06 17.52
CA ILE A 1498 -7.72 43.61 17.62
C ILE A 1498 -8.01 42.83 16.32
N LEU A 1499 -8.66 43.45 15.34
CA LEU A 1499 -8.90 42.93 13.99
C LEU A 1499 -8.58 44.01 12.95
N LYS A 1500 -8.35 43.57 11.71
CA LYS A 1500 -8.24 44.46 10.55
C LYS A 1500 -9.58 44.84 9.96
N TRP A 1501 -10.68 44.35 10.52
CA TRP A 1501 -12.03 44.71 10.09
C TRP A 1501 -12.98 44.75 11.28
N PHE A 1502 -13.95 45.64 11.21
CA PHE A 1502 -14.96 45.83 12.24
C PHE A 1502 -16.32 46.05 11.61
N GLU A 1503 -17.34 45.47 12.24
CA GLU A 1503 -18.74 45.60 11.84
C GLU A 1503 -19.17 47.08 11.91
N VAL A 1504 -19.92 47.53 10.91
CA VAL A 1504 -20.58 48.83 10.94
C VAL A 1504 -21.82 48.75 11.82
N LYS A 1505 -21.90 49.60 12.85
CA LYS A 1505 -23.04 49.67 13.78
C LYS A 1505 -24.04 50.78 13.42
N GLN A 1506 -23.60 51.82 12.74
CA GLN A 1506 -24.45 52.94 12.34
C GLN A 1506 -24.11 53.40 10.92
N ILE A 1507 -25.15 53.63 10.12
CA ILE A 1507 -25.07 54.13 8.75
C ILE A 1507 -25.93 55.40 8.67
N SER A 1508 -25.36 56.49 8.19
CA SER A 1508 -26.07 57.76 7.96
C SER A 1508 -25.84 58.21 6.52
N THR A 1509 -26.91 58.56 5.80
CA THR A 1509 -26.83 59.01 4.42
C THR A 1509 -27.37 60.44 4.31
N GLU A 1510 -26.59 61.32 3.67
CA GLU A 1510 -26.94 62.72 3.41
C GLU A 1510 -26.79 63.03 1.92
N GLU A 1511 -27.62 63.93 1.39
CA GLU A 1511 -27.53 64.41 0.01
C GLU A 1511 -26.90 65.80 -0.01
N ILE A 1512 -25.84 65.96 -0.79
CA ILE A 1512 -25.10 67.20 -0.94
C ILE A 1512 -25.51 67.81 -2.29
N SER A 1513 -25.97 69.05 -2.24
CA SER A 1513 -26.41 69.80 -3.41
C SER A 1513 -25.23 70.12 -4.36
N PRO A 1514 -25.51 70.40 -5.65
CA PRO A 1514 -24.50 70.87 -6.60
C PRO A 1514 -23.68 72.08 -6.09
N LEU A 1515 -24.32 73.03 -5.43
CA LEU A 1515 -23.68 74.24 -4.89
C LEU A 1515 -22.75 73.92 -3.71
N GLU A 1516 -23.21 73.09 -2.76
CA GLU A 1516 -22.37 72.63 -1.63
C GLU A 1516 -21.17 71.82 -2.11
N ASN A 1517 -21.37 70.96 -3.11
CA ASN A 1517 -20.29 70.21 -3.73
C ASN A 1517 -19.26 71.15 -4.40
N ALA A 1518 -19.72 72.23 -5.05
CA ALA A 1518 -18.84 73.25 -5.61
C ALA A 1518 -18.03 73.98 -4.52
N ILE A 1519 -18.65 74.32 -3.39
CA ILE A 1519 -17.99 74.91 -2.21
C ILE A 1519 -16.92 73.97 -1.66
N GLU A 1520 -17.28 72.73 -1.32
CA GLU A 1520 -16.33 71.75 -0.78
C GLU A 1520 -15.15 71.52 -1.75
N THR A 1521 -15.45 71.43 -3.05
CA THR A 1521 -14.41 71.26 -4.09
C THR A 1521 -13.47 72.47 -4.13
N MET A 1522 -14.00 73.69 -4.01
CA MET A 1522 -13.21 74.91 -4.02
C MET A 1522 -12.36 75.05 -2.74
N GLU A 1523 -12.92 74.74 -1.57
CA GLU A 1523 -12.20 74.72 -0.29
C GLU A 1523 -11.03 73.74 -0.34
N LEU A 1524 -11.28 72.51 -0.77
CA LEU A 1524 -10.26 71.47 -0.89
C LEU A 1524 -9.17 71.86 -1.91
N THR A 1525 -9.56 72.49 -3.01
CA THR A 1525 -8.61 72.97 -4.02
C THR A 1525 -7.73 74.08 -3.46
N ASN A 1526 -8.31 75.05 -2.75
CA ASN A 1526 -7.57 76.14 -2.10
C ASN A 1526 -6.64 75.61 -1.00
N GLU A 1527 -7.09 74.65 -0.19
CA GLU A 1527 -6.27 73.95 0.80
C GLU A 1527 -5.09 73.25 0.12
N ARG A 1528 -5.33 72.57 -1.01
CA ARG A 1528 -4.29 71.88 -1.78
C ARG A 1528 -3.25 72.85 -2.36
N ILE A 1529 -3.66 74.00 -2.88
CA ILE A 1529 -2.73 75.05 -3.34
C ILE A 1529 -1.91 75.56 -2.16
N SER A 1530 -2.57 75.89 -1.05
CA SER A 1530 -1.92 76.37 0.18
C SER A 1530 -0.88 75.37 0.69
N ASN A 1531 -1.23 74.09 0.81
CA ASN A 1531 -0.33 73.03 1.27
C ASN A 1531 0.85 72.85 0.31
N CYS A 1532 0.60 72.84 -1.01
CA CYS A 1532 1.66 72.72 -2.01
C CYS A 1532 2.64 73.91 -1.96
N VAL A 1533 2.11 75.13 -1.86
CA VAL A 1533 2.88 76.36 -1.67
C VAL A 1533 3.74 76.30 -0.40
N GLN A 1534 3.16 75.89 0.73
CA GLN A 1534 3.89 75.76 2.00
C GLN A 1534 4.99 74.68 1.93
N GLN A 1535 4.70 73.52 1.33
CA GLN A 1535 5.69 72.46 1.12
C GLN A 1535 6.88 72.97 0.30
N HIS A 1536 6.63 73.69 -0.80
CA HIS A 1536 7.69 74.29 -1.61
C HIS A 1536 8.43 75.43 -0.90
N ALA A 1537 7.74 76.20 -0.06
CA ALA A 1537 8.34 77.26 0.75
C ALA A 1537 9.30 76.70 1.81
N TRP A 1538 8.96 75.54 2.41
CA TRP A 1538 9.82 74.83 3.36
C TRP A 1538 10.94 74.06 2.68
N ASP A 1539 10.65 73.37 1.59
CA ASP A 1539 11.62 72.56 0.85
C ASP A 1539 11.78 73.01 -0.61
N ARG A 1540 12.81 73.83 -0.81
CA ARG A 1540 13.22 74.30 -2.14
C ARG A 1540 13.76 73.17 -3.03
N SER A 1541 14.05 71.98 -2.51
CA SER A 1541 14.48 70.82 -3.30
C SER A 1541 13.33 70.03 -3.95
N LEU A 1542 12.08 70.23 -3.50
CA LEU A 1542 10.92 69.55 -4.07
C LEU A 1542 10.76 69.79 -5.58
N SER A 1543 10.45 68.73 -6.32
CA SER A 1543 10.16 68.79 -7.75
C SER A 1543 9.02 69.78 -8.02
N VAL A 1544 9.19 70.66 -9.01
CA VAL A 1544 8.17 71.65 -9.39
C VAL A 1544 6.97 71.02 -10.13
N HIS A 1545 7.10 69.79 -10.67
CA HIS A 1545 6.07 69.17 -11.50
C HIS A 1545 4.66 69.07 -10.87
N PRO A 1546 4.49 68.66 -9.60
CA PRO A 1546 3.16 68.62 -8.97
C PRO A 1546 2.53 70.00 -8.85
N LEU A 1547 3.34 71.02 -8.56
CA LEU A 1547 2.91 72.42 -8.55
C LEU A 1547 2.56 72.89 -9.96
N SER A 1548 3.38 72.59 -10.98
CA SER A 1548 3.10 72.92 -12.39
C SER A 1548 1.76 72.35 -12.85
N MET A 1549 1.49 71.08 -12.53
CA MET A 1549 0.24 70.41 -12.91
C MET A 1549 -0.97 70.98 -12.16
N LEU A 1550 -0.84 71.27 -10.86
CA LEU A 1550 -1.91 71.90 -10.07
C LEU A 1550 -2.24 73.30 -10.59
N LEU A 1551 -1.22 74.14 -10.82
CA LEU A 1551 -1.40 75.49 -11.36
C LEU A 1551 -1.98 75.47 -12.77
N SER A 1552 -1.48 74.60 -13.64
CA SER A 1552 -2.01 74.46 -15.00
C SER A 1552 -3.47 74.02 -15.02
N GLY A 1553 -3.87 73.07 -14.16
CA GLY A 1553 -5.25 72.61 -14.10
C GLY A 1553 -6.25 73.66 -13.61
N ILE A 1554 -5.79 74.70 -12.90
CA ILE A 1554 -6.64 75.75 -12.33
C ILE A 1554 -6.63 77.02 -13.19
N VAL A 1555 -5.43 77.45 -13.61
CA VAL A 1555 -5.21 78.71 -14.33
C VAL A 1555 -5.54 78.58 -15.82
N ASP A 1556 -5.31 77.41 -16.40
CA ASP A 1556 -5.61 77.09 -17.79
C ASP A 1556 -6.46 75.81 -17.88
N PRO A 1557 -7.72 75.84 -17.41
CA PRO A 1557 -8.59 74.67 -17.34
C PRO A 1557 -9.10 74.28 -18.74
N ALA A 1558 -8.24 73.66 -19.54
CA ALA A 1558 -8.56 73.22 -20.91
C ALA A 1558 -9.60 72.09 -20.95
N VAL A 1559 -9.76 71.34 -19.85
CA VAL A 1559 -10.76 70.27 -19.73
C VAL A 1559 -11.60 70.54 -18.49
N MET A 1560 -12.93 70.56 -18.65
CA MET A 1560 -13.95 70.79 -17.59
C MET A 1560 -14.27 72.25 -17.21
N GLY A 1561 -13.77 73.28 -17.90
CA GLY A 1561 -14.27 74.66 -17.81
C GLY A 1561 -13.99 75.46 -16.50
N GLY A 1562 -13.32 74.86 -15.52
CA GLY A 1562 -12.92 75.52 -14.27
C GLY A 1562 -14.09 76.10 -13.46
N PHE A 1563 -13.83 77.10 -12.61
CA PHE A 1563 -14.89 77.76 -11.84
C PHE A 1563 -15.90 78.53 -12.72
N SER A 1564 -15.57 78.80 -13.99
CA SER A 1564 -16.50 79.43 -14.93
C SER A 1564 -17.76 78.58 -15.14
N ASN A 1565 -17.69 77.26 -14.95
CA ASN A 1565 -18.87 76.41 -14.91
C ASN A 1565 -19.73 76.63 -13.66
N TYR A 1566 -19.12 76.95 -12.51
CA TYR A 1566 -19.88 77.36 -11.33
C TYR A 1566 -20.54 78.72 -11.55
N GLU A 1567 -19.88 79.65 -12.26
CA GLU A 1567 -20.49 80.95 -12.64
C GLU A 1567 -21.76 80.75 -13.46
N LYS A 1568 -21.70 79.90 -14.49
CA LYS A 1568 -22.85 79.58 -15.35
C LYS A 1568 -23.97 78.84 -14.62
N ALA A 1569 -23.64 77.99 -13.65
CA ALA A 1569 -24.63 77.21 -12.90
C ALA A 1569 -25.34 78.06 -11.84
N PHE A 1570 -24.58 78.76 -11.00
CA PHE A 1570 -25.08 79.28 -9.72
C PHE A 1570 -25.09 80.81 -9.64
N PHE A 1571 -24.32 81.52 -10.49
CA PHE A 1571 -24.21 82.99 -10.40
C PHE A 1571 -25.15 83.70 -11.38
N THR A 1572 -26.14 82.99 -11.93
CA THR A 1572 -27.15 83.57 -12.80
C THR A 1572 -28.28 84.17 -11.97
N GLU A 1573 -28.82 85.31 -12.41
CA GLU A 1573 -29.98 85.95 -11.77
C GLU A 1573 -31.17 84.98 -11.66
N LYS A 1574 -31.32 84.12 -12.67
CA LYS A 1574 -32.34 83.06 -12.69
C LYS A 1574 -32.18 82.08 -11.52
N TYR A 1575 -30.96 81.59 -11.26
CA TYR A 1575 -30.71 80.66 -10.17
C TYR A 1575 -31.04 81.27 -8.80
N LEU A 1576 -30.61 82.51 -8.55
CA LEU A 1576 -30.87 83.20 -7.28
C LEU A 1576 -32.36 83.52 -7.05
N GLN A 1577 -33.12 83.72 -8.12
CA GLN A 1577 -34.58 83.86 -8.04
C GLN A 1577 -35.28 82.52 -7.75
N GLU A 1578 -34.80 81.42 -8.33
CA GLU A 1578 -35.35 80.08 -8.12
C GLU A 1578 -34.93 79.46 -6.77
N HIS A 1579 -33.75 79.83 -6.25
CA HIS A 1579 -33.14 79.31 -5.02
C HIS A 1579 -32.61 80.45 -4.10
N PRO A 1580 -33.50 81.30 -3.53
CA PRO A 1580 -33.08 82.42 -2.69
C PRO A 1580 -32.36 82.00 -1.39
N GLU A 1581 -32.62 80.79 -0.88
CA GLU A 1581 -31.96 80.21 0.29
C GLU A 1581 -30.45 79.97 0.10
N ASP A 1582 -30.00 79.85 -1.16
CA ASP A 1582 -28.61 79.57 -1.49
C ASP A 1582 -27.73 80.84 -1.53
N GLN A 1583 -28.31 82.03 -1.32
CA GLN A 1583 -27.60 83.31 -1.42
C GLN A 1583 -26.30 83.34 -0.60
N GLU A 1584 -26.32 82.86 0.66
CA GLU A 1584 -25.12 82.83 1.51
C GLU A 1584 -24.04 81.88 0.98
N LYS A 1585 -24.46 80.72 0.45
CA LYS A 1585 -23.58 79.72 -0.14
C LYS A 1585 -22.96 80.22 -1.45
N VAL A 1586 -23.73 80.91 -2.28
CA VAL A 1586 -23.25 81.55 -3.51
C VAL A 1586 -22.20 82.61 -3.17
N GLU A 1587 -22.43 83.44 -2.15
CA GLU A 1587 -21.43 84.43 -1.69
C GLU A 1587 -20.18 83.78 -1.09
N LEU A 1588 -20.33 82.68 -0.35
CA LEU A 1588 -19.18 81.90 0.13
C LEU A 1588 -18.35 81.35 -1.04
N LEU A 1589 -19.00 80.81 -2.07
CA LEU A 1589 -18.32 80.30 -3.25
C LEU A 1589 -17.57 81.40 -4.01
N LYS A 1590 -18.19 82.58 -4.19
CA LYS A 1590 -17.51 83.78 -4.75
C LYS A 1590 -16.28 84.17 -3.93
N ARG A 1591 -16.40 84.17 -2.59
CA ARG A 1591 -15.30 84.48 -1.68
C ARG A 1591 -14.16 83.47 -1.77
N LEU A 1592 -14.48 82.18 -1.93
CA LEU A 1592 -13.48 81.14 -2.12
C LEU A 1592 -12.75 81.26 -3.48
N ILE A 1593 -13.45 81.67 -4.55
CA ILE A 1593 -12.82 81.99 -5.85
C ILE A 1593 -11.87 83.18 -5.69
N ALA A 1594 -12.28 84.23 -4.98
CA ALA A 1594 -11.41 85.39 -4.71
C ALA A 1594 -10.20 85.02 -3.84
N LEU A 1595 -10.37 84.15 -2.83
CA LEU A 1595 -9.28 83.65 -1.98
C LEU A 1595 -8.26 82.80 -2.74
N GLN A 1596 -8.67 82.15 -3.83
CA GLN A 1596 -7.78 81.36 -4.67
C GLN A 1596 -6.71 82.23 -5.36
N MET A 1597 -7.01 83.48 -5.70
CA MET A 1597 -6.11 84.37 -6.44
C MET A 1597 -4.77 84.64 -5.73
N PRO A 1598 -4.72 85.01 -4.46
CA PRO A 1598 -3.44 85.22 -3.79
C PRO A 1598 -2.68 83.89 -3.55
N LEU A 1599 -3.39 82.76 -3.37
CA LEU A 1599 -2.75 81.44 -3.29
C LEU A 1599 -2.07 81.05 -4.62
N LEU A 1600 -2.75 81.29 -5.74
CA LEU A 1600 -2.19 81.09 -7.09
C LEU A 1600 -1.05 82.06 -7.38
N THR A 1601 -1.13 83.31 -6.90
CA THR A 1601 -0.04 84.30 -7.02
C THR A 1601 1.24 83.74 -6.40
N GLU A 1602 1.14 83.20 -5.19
CA GLU A 1602 2.29 82.61 -4.50
C GLU A 1602 2.78 81.32 -5.18
N GLY A 1603 1.86 80.47 -5.65
CA GLY A 1603 2.20 79.28 -6.42
C GLY A 1603 2.94 79.59 -7.72
N ILE A 1604 2.50 80.59 -8.48
CA ILE A 1604 3.14 81.05 -9.72
C ILE A 1604 4.50 81.68 -9.43
N ARG A 1605 4.61 82.46 -8.34
CA ARG A 1605 5.88 83.02 -7.87
C ARG A 1605 6.91 81.92 -7.61
N ILE A 1606 6.54 80.88 -6.86
CA ILE A 1606 7.38 79.72 -6.58
C ILE A 1606 7.71 78.94 -7.86
N HIS A 1607 6.75 78.77 -8.77
CA HIS A 1607 6.98 78.12 -10.07
C HIS A 1607 8.01 78.90 -10.91
N GLY A 1608 7.98 80.23 -10.87
CA GLY A 1608 8.96 81.11 -11.52
C GLY A 1608 10.34 81.05 -10.86
N GLU A 1609 10.44 80.93 -9.54
CA GLU A 1609 11.72 80.74 -8.84
C GLU A 1609 12.43 79.42 -9.22
N LYS A 1610 11.65 78.37 -9.53
CA LYS A 1610 12.16 77.04 -9.90
C LYS A 1610 12.19 76.82 -11.42
N LEU A 1611 12.12 77.88 -12.21
CA LEU A 1611 12.00 77.80 -13.65
C LEU A 1611 13.23 77.16 -14.30
N THR A 1612 13.02 76.05 -15.00
CA THR A 1612 14.03 75.46 -15.90
C THR A 1612 13.75 75.90 -17.33
N GLU A 1613 14.76 75.89 -18.21
CA GLU A 1613 14.61 76.31 -19.62
C GLU A 1613 13.47 75.56 -20.34
N GLN A 1614 13.24 74.28 -19.99
CA GLN A 1614 12.16 73.45 -20.54
C GLN A 1614 10.76 73.89 -20.07
N LEU A 1615 10.65 74.46 -18.87
CA LEU A 1615 9.38 74.90 -18.28
C LEU A 1615 9.06 76.37 -18.57
N LYS A 1616 9.99 77.11 -19.17
CA LYS A 1616 9.81 78.53 -19.54
C LYS A 1616 8.54 78.80 -20.36
N PRO A 1617 8.23 78.06 -21.44
CA PRO A 1617 7.01 78.27 -22.22
C PRO A 1617 5.74 78.02 -21.39
N LEU A 1618 5.76 77.02 -20.52
CA LEU A 1618 4.64 76.72 -19.62
C LEU A 1618 4.45 77.85 -18.61
N HIS A 1619 5.52 78.34 -17.98
CA HIS A 1619 5.43 79.42 -17.00
C HIS A 1619 4.97 80.74 -17.61
N GLU A 1620 5.42 81.08 -18.83
CA GLU A 1620 4.97 82.27 -19.56
C GLU A 1620 3.47 82.17 -19.87
N ARG A 1621 2.99 81.01 -20.33
CA ARG A 1621 1.56 80.74 -20.55
C ARG A 1621 0.77 80.85 -19.26
N LEU A 1622 1.20 80.18 -18.19
CA LEU A 1622 0.55 80.27 -16.87
C LEU A 1622 0.49 81.70 -16.36
N SER A 1623 1.57 82.47 -16.51
CA SER A 1623 1.62 83.87 -16.07
C SER A 1623 0.71 84.76 -16.90
N SER A 1624 0.57 84.50 -18.20
CA SER A 1624 -0.38 85.21 -19.07
C SER A 1624 -1.83 84.88 -18.70
N CYS A 1625 -2.18 83.59 -18.67
CA CYS A 1625 -3.52 83.14 -18.31
C CYS A 1625 -3.90 83.57 -16.89
N PHE A 1626 -2.96 83.53 -15.94
CA PHE A 1626 -3.21 84.00 -14.58
C PHE A 1626 -3.47 85.50 -14.51
N ARG A 1627 -2.77 86.30 -15.32
CA ARG A 1627 -3.00 87.75 -15.36
C ARG A 1627 -4.45 88.05 -15.78
N GLU A 1628 -4.90 87.40 -16.84
CA GLU A 1628 -6.28 87.49 -17.33
C GLU A 1628 -7.29 86.98 -16.29
N LEU A 1629 -6.99 85.83 -15.66
CA LEU A 1629 -7.83 85.23 -14.64
C LEU A 1629 -7.98 86.12 -13.41
N LYS A 1630 -6.85 86.65 -12.92
CA LYS A 1630 -6.77 87.53 -11.77
C LYS A 1630 -7.54 88.82 -12.04
N GLU A 1631 -7.34 89.45 -13.20
CA GLU A 1631 -8.10 90.64 -13.59
C GLU A 1631 -9.62 90.36 -13.65
N LYS A 1632 -10.03 89.22 -14.22
CA LYS A 1632 -11.43 88.79 -14.22
C LYS A 1632 -11.98 88.61 -12.80
N VAL A 1633 -11.30 87.86 -11.95
CA VAL A 1633 -11.78 87.53 -10.59
C VAL A 1633 -11.79 88.76 -9.69
N GLU A 1634 -10.73 89.57 -9.70
CA GLU A 1634 -10.66 90.79 -8.89
C GLU A 1634 -11.73 91.81 -9.31
N LYS A 1635 -12.06 91.88 -10.61
CA LYS A 1635 -13.16 92.71 -11.12
C LYS A 1635 -14.54 92.23 -10.66
N HIS A 1636 -14.81 90.92 -10.71
CA HIS A 1636 -16.16 90.39 -10.45
C HIS A 1636 -16.43 90.06 -8.98
N TYR A 1637 -15.39 89.67 -8.22
CA TYR A 1637 -15.52 89.13 -6.87
C TYR A 1637 -14.67 89.87 -5.82
N GLY A 1638 -13.89 90.87 -6.24
CA GLY A 1638 -13.04 91.67 -5.36
C GLY A 1638 -11.68 91.05 -5.06
N VAL A 1639 -10.81 91.85 -4.44
CA VAL A 1639 -9.44 91.48 -4.10
C VAL A 1639 -9.39 90.95 -2.67
N ILE A 1640 -8.88 89.73 -2.49
CA ILE A 1640 -8.56 89.16 -1.17
C ILE A 1640 -7.04 89.05 -1.04
N THR A 1641 -6.48 89.61 0.03
CA THR A 1641 -5.07 89.47 0.38
C THR A 1641 -4.88 88.40 1.45
N LEU A 1642 -3.83 87.58 1.31
CA LEU A 1642 -3.50 86.57 2.32
C LEU A 1642 -2.96 87.26 3.58
N PRO A 1643 -3.33 86.78 4.79
CA PRO A 1643 -2.71 87.23 6.02
C PRO A 1643 -1.18 87.01 6.01
N PRO A 1644 -0.36 87.93 6.56
CA PRO A 1644 1.11 87.82 6.55
C PRO A 1644 1.67 86.55 7.22
N ASN A 1645 0.87 85.87 8.05
CA ASN A 1645 1.21 84.59 8.66
C ASN A 1645 1.42 83.43 7.64
N LEU A 1646 0.95 83.57 6.39
CA LEU A 1646 1.22 82.60 5.31
C LEU A 1646 2.52 82.89 4.55
N THR A 1647 3.10 84.09 4.72
CA THR A 1647 4.33 84.54 4.04
C THR A 1647 5.55 84.63 4.96
N GLU A 1648 5.36 84.76 6.28
CA GLU A 1648 6.45 84.93 7.23
C GLU A 1648 7.03 83.60 7.74
N ARG A 1649 8.34 83.41 7.53
CA ARG A 1649 9.16 82.34 8.12
C ARG A 1649 9.18 82.47 9.65
N LYS A 1650 8.23 81.84 10.36
CA LYS A 1650 8.53 81.40 11.73
C LYS A 1650 9.38 80.14 11.64
N GLN A 1651 10.65 80.24 12.05
CA GLN A 1651 11.54 79.11 12.30
C GLN A 1651 10.92 78.24 13.41
N SER A 1652 9.98 77.37 13.06
CA SER A 1652 9.52 76.32 13.97
C SER A 1652 10.56 75.21 14.00
N ARG A 1653 10.79 74.69 15.20
CA ARG A 1653 11.88 73.78 15.56
C ARG A 1653 11.90 72.52 14.68
N THR A 1654 13.11 72.21 14.20
CA THR A 1654 13.57 70.93 13.60
C THR A 1654 12.95 70.52 12.26
N GLY A 1655 13.81 70.52 11.22
CA GLY A 1655 13.49 70.21 9.83
C GLY A 1655 12.97 68.79 9.61
N SER A 1656 11.79 68.71 9.01
CA SER A 1656 11.26 67.50 8.39
C SER A 1656 11.62 67.54 6.90
N ILE A 1657 12.40 66.56 6.45
CA ILE A 1657 12.65 66.32 5.02
C ILE A 1657 11.36 65.75 4.45
N VAL A 1658 10.64 66.53 3.66
CA VAL A 1658 9.47 66.05 2.91
C VAL A 1658 10.00 65.37 1.65
N LEU A 1659 10.23 64.05 1.71
CA LEU A 1659 10.37 63.26 0.49
C LEU A 1659 9.05 63.34 -0.30
N PRO A 1660 9.06 63.66 -1.61
CA PRO A 1660 7.84 63.83 -2.37
C PRO A 1660 7.08 62.51 -2.45
N TYR A 1661 5.94 62.45 -1.76
CA TYR A 1661 4.98 61.36 -1.87
C TYR A 1661 4.54 61.25 -3.33
N ILE A 1662 4.80 60.09 -3.95
CA ILE A 1662 4.15 59.71 -5.21
C ILE A 1662 2.65 59.76 -4.95
N MET A 1663 2.02 60.77 -5.56
CA MET A 1663 0.64 61.14 -5.30
C MET A 1663 -0.32 59.98 -5.58
N SER A 1664 -1.26 59.86 -4.65
CA SER A 1664 -2.45 59.00 -4.69
C SER A 1664 -3.22 59.09 -6.02
N SER A 1665 -3.87 57.97 -6.32
CA SER A 1665 -4.58 57.54 -7.54
C SER A 1665 -5.69 58.44 -8.12
N THR A 1666 -5.84 59.69 -7.68
CA THR A 1666 -6.79 60.66 -8.25
C THR A 1666 -6.30 61.33 -9.54
N LEU A 1667 -5.03 61.19 -9.92
CA LEU A 1667 -4.42 61.92 -11.05
C LEU A 1667 -4.59 61.30 -12.45
N ARG A 1668 -5.49 60.32 -12.65
CA ARG A 1668 -5.78 59.78 -14.00
C ARG A 1668 -7.25 59.79 -14.42
N ARG A 1669 -8.14 60.50 -13.72
CA ARG A 1669 -9.55 60.58 -14.13
C ARG A 1669 -10.13 61.99 -14.06
N LEU A 1670 -9.60 62.92 -14.85
CA LEU A 1670 -10.34 64.12 -15.26
C LEU A 1670 -9.81 64.57 -16.63
N SER A 1671 -10.18 63.84 -17.70
CA SER A 1671 -10.28 64.33 -19.10
C SER A 1671 -10.31 63.23 -20.17
N ILE A 1672 -11.27 62.30 -20.13
CA ILE A 1672 -11.90 61.83 -21.37
C ILE A 1672 -13.37 61.69 -21.06
N THR A 1673 -14.11 62.79 -21.18
CA THR A 1673 -15.57 62.75 -21.22
C THR A 1673 -15.97 62.04 -22.51
N SER A 1674 -16.66 60.93 -22.29
CA SER A 1674 -17.46 60.15 -23.23
C SER A 1674 -18.20 61.03 -24.24
N VAL A 1675 -17.86 60.88 -25.51
CA VAL A 1675 -18.76 61.20 -26.63
C VAL A 1675 -19.96 60.28 -26.49
N THR A 1676 -21.09 60.86 -26.10
CA THR A 1676 -22.36 60.17 -26.01
C THR A 1676 -22.85 59.78 -27.39
N SER A 1677 -23.25 58.53 -27.50
CA SER A 1677 -24.16 57.98 -28.50
C SER A 1677 -25.26 58.95 -28.88
N SER A 1678 -25.33 59.29 -30.16
CA SER A 1678 -26.52 59.83 -30.81
C SER A 1678 -26.93 58.90 -31.95
N VAL A 1679 -28.25 58.69 -32.03
CA VAL A 1679 -29.04 58.18 -33.17
C VAL A 1679 -29.00 56.68 -33.47
N VAL A 1680 -30.04 56.02 -32.96
CA VAL A 1680 -31.05 55.21 -33.70
C VAL A 1680 -30.57 54.38 -34.89
N SER A 1681 -30.75 53.06 -34.72
CA SER A 1681 -31.31 52.10 -35.69
C SER A 1681 -31.20 52.43 -37.18
N THR A 1682 -30.38 51.69 -37.92
CA THR A 1682 -30.84 50.93 -39.10
C THR A 1682 -29.78 49.92 -39.55
N SER A 1683 -30.26 48.70 -39.78
CA SER A 1683 -29.68 47.66 -40.62
C SER A 1683 -29.10 48.17 -41.94
N SER A 1684 -27.93 47.67 -42.35
CA SER A 1684 -27.72 46.91 -43.61
C SER A 1684 -26.25 46.82 -44.01
N ASN A 1685 -25.88 45.59 -44.35
CA ASN A 1685 -24.96 45.15 -45.42
C ASN A 1685 -23.47 45.54 -45.45
N SER A 1686 -22.71 44.42 -45.59
CA SER A 1686 -21.71 44.14 -46.63
C SER A 1686 -20.23 44.48 -46.38
N SER A 1687 -19.49 43.39 -46.16
CA SER A 1687 -18.33 42.90 -46.93
C SER A 1687 -17.03 43.69 -47.00
N ASP A 1688 -15.96 42.92 -46.77
CA ASP A 1688 -14.64 42.99 -47.39
C ASP A 1688 -13.78 44.23 -47.18
N ASN A 1689 -12.79 44.09 -46.28
CA ASN A 1689 -11.43 43.88 -46.75
C ASN A 1689 -10.49 43.51 -45.60
N ALA A 1690 -9.83 42.36 -45.76
CA ALA A 1690 -8.58 42.05 -45.09
C ALA A 1690 -7.50 43.06 -45.53
N PRO A 1691 -6.51 43.30 -44.67
CA PRO A 1691 -5.17 42.97 -45.11
C PRO A 1691 -4.46 42.06 -44.11
N SER A 1692 -3.89 41.01 -44.70
CA SER A 1692 -2.89 40.06 -44.22
C SER A 1692 -1.89 40.58 -43.20
N ARG A 1693 -1.86 39.91 -42.04
CA ARG A 1693 -0.69 39.76 -41.16
C ARG A 1693 0.33 38.80 -41.81
N PRO A 1694 1.62 39.16 -41.90
CA PRO A 1694 2.70 38.19 -41.79
C PRO A 1694 3.05 37.99 -40.31
N GLY A 1695 3.26 36.73 -39.92
CA GLY A 1695 3.74 36.37 -38.60
C GLY A 1695 5.22 36.67 -38.42
N SER A 1696 5.61 36.96 -37.17
CA SER A 1696 6.82 36.47 -36.51
C SER A 1696 6.84 37.03 -35.09
N ASP A 1697 7.10 36.15 -34.14
CA ASP A 1697 7.13 36.37 -32.71
C ASP A 1697 8.05 37.52 -32.29
N GLY A 1698 7.46 38.51 -31.61
CA GLY A 1698 8.16 39.64 -31.00
C GLY A 1698 7.99 39.61 -29.48
N SER A 1699 8.95 38.95 -28.82
CA SER A 1699 9.67 39.44 -27.64
C SER A 1699 8.87 40.26 -26.61
N ILE A 1700 8.50 39.57 -25.52
CA ILE A 1700 8.14 40.19 -24.24
C ILE A 1700 9.43 40.66 -23.56
N LEU A 1701 9.38 41.92 -23.13
CA LEU A 1701 10.44 42.73 -22.54
C LEU A 1701 11.16 42.06 -21.36
N GLU A 1702 12.48 41.96 -21.51
CA GLU A 1702 13.46 41.63 -20.48
C GLU A 1702 13.74 42.85 -19.57
N PRO A 1703 13.80 42.70 -18.22
CA PRO A 1703 14.28 43.72 -17.31
C PRO A 1703 15.82 43.72 -17.19
N LEU A 1704 16.37 44.93 -17.25
CA LEU A 1704 17.79 45.30 -17.24
C LEU A 1704 18.60 44.67 -16.08
N LEU A 1705 19.57 43.81 -16.43
CA LEU A 1705 20.73 43.48 -15.61
C LEU A 1705 21.94 44.34 -15.99
N GLU A 1706 22.58 44.94 -14.99
CA GLU A 1706 23.78 45.76 -15.15
C GLU A 1706 24.99 44.92 -15.57
N ARG A 1707 25.58 45.34 -16.69
CA ARG A 1707 26.84 44.88 -17.26
C ARG A 1707 28.05 45.35 -16.44
N ARG A 1708 29.02 44.47 -16.19
CA ARG A 1708 30.38 44.59 -16.78
C ARG A 1708 31.31 43.41 -16.47
N ALA A 1709 31.99 42.98 -17.55
CA ALA A 1709 33.36 42.43 -17.68
C ALA A 1709 33.70 41.17 -16.87
N SER A 1710 33.68 39.97 -17.46
CA SER A 1710 34.59 39.37 -18.45
C SER A 1710 35.80 38.64 -17.86
N SER A 1711 35.95 37.39 -18.33
CA SER A 1711 37.14 36.55 -18.48
C SER A 1711 37.84 35.97 -17.24
N GLY A 1712 37.83 34.62 -17.18
CA GLY A 1712 39.08 33.85 -17.25
C GLY A 1712 39.40 32.89 -16.10
N ALA A 1713 39.39 31.59 -16.43
CA ALA A 1713 40.20 30.47 -15.91
C ALA A 1713 40.19 30.19 -14.39
N ARG A 1714 39.64 29.04 -13.95
CA ARG A 1714 40.36 27.75 -13.77
C ARG A 1714 41.75 27.90 -13.16
N VAL A 1715 41.91 27.46 -11.91
CA VAL A 1715 42.89 26.45 -11.46
C VAL A 1715 42.53 26.08 -10.01
N GLU A 1716 42.68 24.79 -9.73
CA GLU A 1716 42.46 24.08 -8.49
C GLU A 1716 43.49 24.42 -7.40
N ASP A 1717 43.18 23.91 -6.20
CA ASP A 1717 44.10 23.40 -5.18
C ASP A 1717 44.57 24.25 -3.97
N LEU A 1718 44.24 23.67 -2.81
CA LEU A 1718 45.09 23.42 -1.63
C LEU A 1718 45.42 24.57 -0.65
N SER A 1719 44.67 24.57 0.45
CA SER A 1719 45.11 24.21 1.82
C SER A 1719 46.17 25.06 2.57
N LEU A 1720 45.88 25.29 3.88
CA LEU A 1720 46.82 25.45 5.02
C LEU A 1720 47.62 26.78 5.03
N ARG A 1721 47.97 27.46 6.13
CA ARG A 1721 47.77 27.40 7.58
C ARG A 1721 48.48 28.67 8.14
N GLU A 1722 48.06 29.13 9.31
CA GLU A 1722 48.88 29.77 10.38
C GLU A 1722 49.72 31.06 10.15
N GLU A 1723 49.49 31.98 11.12
CA GLU A 1723 50.46 32.85 11.81
C GLU A 1723 51.30 33.91 11.05
N ASN A 1724 51.10 35.20 11.37
CA ASN A 1724 52.06 35.98 12.17
C ASN A 1724 51.75 37.50 12.28
N SER A 1725 51.91 37.97 13.53
CA SER A 1725 52.49 39.23 14.04
C SER A 1725 52.51 40.56 13.26
N GLU A 1726 52.21 41.61 14.04
CA GLU A 1726 52.88 42.92 14.16
C GLU A 1726 52.60 44.13 13.21
N ASN A 1727 52.12 45.20 13.88
CA ASN A 1727 52.56 46.61 13.80
C ASN A 1727 52.17 47.56 12.62
N ARG A 1728 51.60 48.71 13.05
CA ARG A 1728 51.56 50.08 12.46
C ARG A 1728 50.48 50.46 11.42
N ILE A 1729 49.54 51.26 11.91
CA ILE A 1729 49.02 52.55 11.39
C ILE A 1729 48.99 52.72 9.84
N SER A 1730 47.79 52.60 9.24
CA SER A 1730 47.19 53.66 8.41
C SER A 1730 45.73 53.35 8.02
N LYS A 1731 44.82 54.14 8.63
CA LYS A 1731 43.49 54.57 8.20
C LYS A 1731 42.77 53.82 7.06
N PHE A 1732 41.88 52.89 7.43
CA PHE A 1732 40.59 52.69 6.73
C PHE A 1732 39.46 52.40 7.74
N LYS A 1733 38.41 53.23 7.63
CA LYS A 1733 36.97 53.01 7.87
C LYS A 1733 36.46 52.37 9.19
N ARG A 1734 35.84 53.25 9.99
CA ARG A 1734 34.67 53.08 10.92
C ARG A 1734 33.99 51.70 10.79
N LYS A 1735 34.01 50.77 11.76
CA LYS A 1735 33.85 50.78 13.23
C LYS A 1735 32.39 50.75 13.72
N ASP A 1736 31.97 49.52 14.01
CA ASP A 1736 31.25 48.97 15.16
C ASP A 1736 29.95 49.61 15.67
N TRP A 1737 28.91 48.76 15.69
CA TRP A 1737 28.01 48.64 16.83
C TRP A 1737 28.22 47.25 17.47
N SER A 1738 28.96 47.25 18.58
CA SER A 1738 28.97 46.22 19.60
C SER A 1738 28.41 46.83 20.89
N LEU A 1739 27.55 46.12 21.62
CA LEU A 1739 27.27 46.40 23.03
C LEU A 1739 26.55 45.24 23.74
N SER A 1740 26.93 45.10 25.02
CA SER A 1740 26.47 44.24 26.13
C SER A 1740 26.99 42.80 26.13
N LYS A 1741 27.90 42.34 27.01
CA LYS A 1741 28.07 42.44 28.49
C LYS A 1741 26.90 41.87 29.30
N SER A 1742 27.11 40.77 30.02
CA SER A 1742 27.14 40.69 31.51
C SER A 1742 26.64 39.35 32.12
N GLN A 1743 27.42 38.89 33.11
CA GLN A 1743 27.16 37.93 34.22
C GLN A 1743 27.13 36.42 33.89
N VAL A 1744 28.09 35.56 34.31
CA VAL A 1744 28.73 35.27 35.62
C VAL A 1744 27.84 34.42 36.55
N ILE A 1745 28.10 33.10 36.57
CA ILE A 1745 28.35 32.32 37.80
C ILE A 1745 29.56 31.42 37.49
N ALA A 1746 30.52 31.45 38.41
CA ALA A 1746 31.83 30.86 38.34
C ALA A 1746 31.90 29.49 39.04
N GLU A 1747 33.12 28.94 39.05
CA GLU A 1747 33.66 27.83 39.87
C GLU A 1747 33.44 26.40 39.32
N LYS A 1748 34.45 25.53 39.19
CA LYS A 1748 35.92 25.62 39.41
C LYS A 1748 36.55 24.35 38.80
N ALA A 1749 37.75 24.48 38.22
CA ALA A 1749 38.69 23.40 37.90
C ALA A 1749 39.37 22.89 39.21
N PRO A 1750 40.17 21.79 39.27
CA PRO A 1750 41.45 21.67 38.54
C PRO A 1750 41.86 20.21 38.13
N GLU A 1751 42.56 20.00 37.01
CA GLU A 1751 43.99 19.59 36.92
C GLU A 1751 44.25 18.05 36.92
N PRO A 1752 45.43 17.53 36.47
CA PRO A 1752 45.90 17.62 35.09
C PRO A 1752 46.57 16.29 34.60
N ASP A 1753 46.99 16.34 33.33
CA ASP A 1753 48.29 15.86 32.85
C ASP A 1753 48.71 14.37 32.73
N LEU A 1754 49.22 14.13 31.51
CA LEU A 1754 50.49 13.48 31.16
C LEU A 1754 50.53 12.00 30.72
N MET A 1755 51.14 11.86 29.52
CA MET A 1755 51.96 10.77 28.96
C MET A 1755 51.29 9.71 28.06
N SER A 1756 51.33 9.97 26.73
CA SER A 1756 52.20 9.37 25.69
C SER A 1756 52.62 7.86 25.79
N PRO A 1757 53.22 7.25 24.74
CA PRO A 1757 52.90 7.23 23.29
C PRO A 1757 53.11 5.84 22.62
N THR A 1758 52.97 5.79 21.27
CA THR A 1758 53.62 4.85 20.30
C THR A 1758 53.16 3.37 20.32
N ARG A 1759 52.86 2.66 19.21
CA ARG A 1759 53.53 2.57 17.90
C ARG A 1759 52.66 1.80 16.88
N LYS A 1760 52.98 2.03 15.60
CA LYS A 1760 52.45 1.46 14.35
C LYS A 1760 52.63 -0.07 14.22
N ALA A 1761 51.71 -0.76 13.54
CA ALA A 1761 51.95 -1.43 12.24
C ALA A 1761 50.83 -2.44 11.84
N GLN A 1762 50.33 -2.23 10.62
CA GLN A 1762 49.98 -3.18 9.54
C GLN A 1762 49.07 -4.42 9.75
N ARG A 1763 47.92 -4.27 9.10
CA ARG A 1763 47.00 -5.21 8.40
C ARG A 1763 47.59 -6.55 7.90
N PRO A 1764 46.83 -7.65 8.03
CA PRO A 1764 46.75 -8.66 6.98
C PRO A 1764 45.31 -9.07 6.60
N LYS A 1765 45.26 -9.86 5.53
CA LYS A 1765 44.15 -10.15 4.60
C LYS A 1765 43.27 -11.34 5.01
N SER A 1766 42.08 -11.35 4.41
CA SER A 1766 41.14 -12.47 4.10
C SER A 1766 41.58 -13.91 4.42
N LEU A 1767 40.69 -14.71 5.04
CA LEU A 1767 40.35 -16.08 4.61
C LEU A 1767 39.24 -16.73 5.47
N GLN A 1768 38.21 -17.20 4.75
CA GLN A 1768 37.44 -18.45 4.85
C GLN A 1768 36.68 -18.89 6.13
N LEU A 1769 35.41 -19.20 5.84
CA LEU A 1769 34.44 -19.95 6.63
C LEU A 1769 34.89 -21.39 6.86
N MET A 1770 34.74 -21.89 8.08
CA MET A 1770 34.62 -23.32 8.37
C MET A 1770 33.82 -23.53 9.67
N ASP A 1771 33.01 -24.59 9.61
CA ASP A 1771 32.06 -25.10 10.58
C ASP A 1771 32.64 -25.41 11.95
N ASN A 1772 31.88 -25.14 13.03
CA ASN A 1772 32.22 -25.60 14.37
C ASN A 1772 31.09 -26.40 15.01
N ARG A 1773 31.40 -27.69 15.19
CA ARG A 1773 30.71 -28.65 16.06
C ARG A 1773 31.11 -28.43 17.53
N LEU A 1774 30.20 -28.91 18.37
CA LEU A 1774 30.12 -28.88 19.84
C LEU A 1774 31.23 -29.70 20.56
N SER A 1775 31.77 -29.18 21.67
CA SER A 1775 32.46 -29.93 22.75
C SER A 1775 32.65 -29.03 24.02
N PRO A 1776 33.00 -29.55 25.23
CA PRO A 1776 32.35 -29.18 26.51
C PRO A 1776 33.23 -28.53 27.62
N PHE A 1777 32.53 -27.91 28.59
CA PHE A 1777 32.86 -27.60 30.01
C PHE A 1777 34.30 -27.20 30.44
N HIS A 1778 34.48 -25.93 30.86
CA HIS A 1778 35.02 -25.53 32.20
C HIS A 1778 35.16 -24.00 32.36
N GLY A 1779 34.71 -23.47 33.50
CA GLY A 1779 35.45 -22.47 34.28
C GLY A 1779 35.30 -20.96 33.98
N SER A 1780 34.64 -20.27 34.93
CA SER A 1780 34.77 -18.84 35.29
C SER A 1780 34.49 -17.75 34.24
N SER A 1781 33.41 -17.02 34.48
CA SER A 1781 32.96 -15.79 33.83
C SER A 1781 33.86 -14.57 34.06
N PRO A 1782 34.24 -13.86 32.98
CA PRO A 1782 34.27 -12.40 32.94
C PRO A 1782 33.32 -11.85 31.85
N PRO A 1783 32.99 -10.54 31.89
CA PRO A 1783 31.62 -10.07 31.68
C PRO A 1783 31.22 -10.00 30.21
N GLN A 1784 30.01 -10.47 29.94
CA GLN A 1784 29.29 -10.15 28.71
C GLN A 1784 28.85 -8.69 28.76
N SER A 1785 29.43 -7.97 27.82
CA SER A 1785 28.94 -6.80 27.13
C SER A 1785 27.42 -6.71 27.06
N THR A 1786 26.89 -5.74 27.79
CA THR A 1786 25.61 -5.09 27.51
C THR A 1786 25.66 -4.43 26.13
N PRO A 1787 24.62 -4.58 25.29
CA PRO A 1787 24.45 -3.71 24.14
C PRO A 1787 24.17 -2.30 24.66
N LEU A 1788 25.21 -1.46 24.61
CA LEU A 1788 25.13 -0.02 24.81
C LEU A 1788 24.15 0.55 23.78
N SER A 1789 22.98 0.93 24.26
CA SER A 1789 22.06 1.86 23.62
C SER A 1789 22.82 3.13 23.21
N PRO A 1790 22.67 3.64 21.98
CA PRO A 1790 23.24 4.94 21.63
C PRO A 1790 22.49 6.06 22.38
N PRO A 1791 23.21 7.09 22.88
CA PRO A 1791 22.64 8.20 23.63
C PRO A 1791 21.79 9.15 22.76
N PRO A 1792 20.95 10.01 23.37
CA PRO A 1792 19.87 10.71 22.69
C PRO A 1792 20.35 11.83 21.75
N LEU A 1793 19.71 11.88 20.58
CA LEU A 1793 19.85 12.92 19.56
C LEU A 1793 18.65 13.88 19.65
N THR A 1794 18.91 15.15 20.03
CA THR A 1794 18.03 16.30 19.76
C THR A 1794 18.87 17.45 19.16
N PRO A 1795 18.28 18.34 18.35
CA PRO A 1795 18.79 18.60 17.00
C PRO A 1795 19.52 19.95 16.85
N LYS A 1796 20.58 19.96 16.03
CA LYS A 1796 21.04 21.18 15.34
C LYS A 1796 21.39 20.89 13.87
N ALA A 1797 20.47 21.35 13.02
CA ALA A 1797 20.63 22.03 11.74
C ALA A 1797 21.90 21.79 10.87
N THR A 1798 21.64 21.24 9.68
CA THR A 1798 22.15 21.64 8.35
C THR A 1798 23.67 21.70 8.10
N ARG A 1799 24.20 20.77 7.28
CA ARG A 1799 24.34 20.95 5.81
C ARG A 1799 25.08 19.77 5.17
N THR A 1800 24.58 19.45 3.98
CA THR A 1800 25.01 18.52 2.94
C THR A 1800 26.41 18.78 2.36
N LEU A 1801 27.19 17.72 2.13
CA LEU A 1801 28.27 17.54 1.12
C LEU A 1801 28.51 16.00 1.01
N SER A 1802 27.93 15.26 0.06
CA SER A 1802 28.32 15.04 -1.36
C SER A 1802 29.58 14.17 -1.59
N SER A 1803 29.37 12.96 -2.15
CA SER A 1803 30.18 12.29 -3.20
C SER A 1803 29.72 10.81 -3.39
N PRO A 1804 30.01 10.11 -4.50
CA PRO A 1804 30.14 10.58 -5.88
C PRO A 1804 29.41 9.69 -6.93
N SER A 1805 29.26 10.28 -8.11
CA SER A 1805 28.58 9.78 -9.31
C SER A 1805 29.41 8.77 -10.13
N LEU A 1806 28.74 7.76 -10.69
CA LEU A 1806 29.24 6.89 -11.78
C LEU A 1806 28.39 7.13 -13.03
N GLN A 1807 29.09 7.36 -14.14
CA GLN A 1807 28.57 7.62 -15.49
C GLN A 1807 28.26 6.30 -16.21
N THR A 1808 27.18 6.27 -17.02
CA THR A 1808 27.13 5.57 -18.31
C THR A 1808 25.90 6.00 -19.11
N ASP A 1809 26.10 6.15 -20.42
CA ASP A 1809 25.29 6.87 -21.40
C ASP A 1809 23.87 6.34 -21.63
N GLY A 1810 22.89 7.25 -21.62
CA GLY A 1810 21.51 7.01 -22.00
C GLY A 1810 21.22 7.53 -23.41
N ILE A 1811 20.81 6.62 -24.31
CA ILE A 1811 20.30 6.92 -25.65
C ILE A 1811 18.97 7.67 -25.53
N ALA A 1812 18.89 8.82 -26.20
CA ALA A 1812 17.78 9.76 -26.20
C ALA A 1812 16.49 9.15 -26.81
N ALA A 1813 15.47 8.93 -25.97
CA ALA A 1813 14.08 8.79 -26.41
C ALA A 1813 13.39 10.15 -26.24
N THR A 1814 13.13 10.84 -27.35
CA THR A 1814 12.38 12.10 -27.39
C THR A 1814 10.91 11.88 -26.98
N PRO A 1815 10.35 12.71 -26.07
CA PRO A 1815 9.00 12.53 -25.56
C PRO A 1815 7.97 13.12 -26.54
N VAL A 1816 7.09 12.26 -27.07
CA VAL A 1816 5.89 12.68 -27.82
C VAL A 1816 4.87 13.28 -26.82
N PRO A 1817 4.37 14.51 -27.05
CA PRO A 1817 3.42 15.16 -26.17
C PRO A 1817 2.01 14.53 -26.23
N PRO A 1818 1.27 14.53 -25.12
CA PRO A 1818 -0.07 13.93 -25.04
C PRO A 1818 -1.11 14.72 -25.86
N PRO A 1819 -2.10 14.04 -26.45
CA PRO A 1819 -3.10 14.68 -27.31
C PRO A 1819 -4.02 15.62 -26.53
N PRO A 1820 -4.43 16.76 -27.11
CA PRO A 1820 -5.29 17.73 -26.46
C PRO A 1820 -6.74 17.25 -26.33
N PRO A 1821 -7.44 17.60 -25.23
CA PRO A 1821 -8.83 17.22 -24.98
C PRO A 1821 -9.80 17.92 -25.96
N PRO A 1822 -10.92 17.28 -26.34
CA PRO A 1822 -11.85 17.83 -27.32
C PRO A 1822 -12.51 19.11 -26.81
N LYS A 1823 -12.44 20.16 -27.64
CA LYS A 1823 -12.99 21.50 -27.38
C LYS A 1823 -14.53 21.44 -27.35
N SER A 1824 -15.11 21.51 -26.16
CA SER A 1824 -16.52 21.90 -25.97
C SER A 1824 -16.66 23.41 -26.17
N LYS A 1825 -17.32 23.83 -27.26
CA LYS A 1825 -17.82 25.21 -27.40
C LYS A 1825 -19.27 25.30 -26.90
N PRO A 1826 -19.69 26.48 -26.40
CA PRO A 1826 -20.81 26.61 -25.50
C PRO A 1826 -22.14 26.86 -26.23
N TYR A 1827 -23.20 26.44 -25.56
CA TYR A 1827 -24.61 26.69 -25.82
C TYR A 1827 -24.91 28.20 -25.88
N GLU A 1828 -25.41 28.68 -27.02
CA GLU A 1828 -26.43 29.74 -27.06
C GLU A 1828 -27.40 29.45 -28.21
N GLY A 1829 -28.69 29.50 -27.88
CA GLY A 1829 -29.78 29.26 -28.80
C GLY A 1829 -30.25 30.54 -29.50
N SER A 1830 -30.53 30.42 -30.80
CA SER A 1830 -31.66 31.13 -31.41
C SER A 1830 -32.03 30.53 -32.76
N GLN A 1831 -33.35 30.54 -32.96
CA GLN A 1831 -34.13 29.99 -34.06
C GLN A 1831 -33.77 30.63 -35.41
N ARG A 1832 -33.70 29.81 -36.48
CA ARG A 1832 -34.50 29.98 -37.72
C ARG A 1832 -34.21 28.89 -38.76
N ASN A 1833 -35.29 28.21 -39.12
CA ASN A 1833 -35.64 27.55 -40.38
C ASN A 1833 -34.59 27.46 -41.49
N SER A 1834 -34.20 26.23 -41.84
CA SER A 1834 -34.31 25.71 -43.21
C SER A 1834 -34.33 24.19 -43.17
N THR A 1835 -35.31 23.66 -43.88
CA THR A 1835 -35.59 22.25 -44.14
C THR A 1835 -34.42 21.55 -44.83
N GLU A 1836 -33.77 20.60 -44.16
CA GLU A 1836 -33.07 19.50 -44.81
C GLU A 1836 -33.57 18.18 -44.23
N LEU A 1837 -34.20 17.40 -45.10
CA LEU A 1837 -34.73 16.07 -44.86
C LEU A 1837 -33.57 15.13 -44.49
N ALA A 1838 -33.38 14.86 -43.20
CA ALA A 1838 -32.52 13.78 -42.75
C ALA A 1838 -33.14 12.41 -43.11
N PRO A 1839 -32.34 11.44 -43.58
CA PRO A 1839 -32.82 10.19 -44.18
C PRO A 1839 -33.52 9.27 -43.17
N PRO A 1840 -34.36 8.32 -43.63
CA PRO A 1840 -35.23 7.54 -42.75
C PRO A 1840 -34.43 6.61 -41.85
N LEU A 1841 -34.92 6.49 -40.60
CA LEU A 1841 -34.54 5.44 -39.67
C LEU A 1841 -34.72 4.06 -40.31
N PRO A 1842 -33.74 3.14 -40.21
CA PRO A 1842 -33.88 1.81 -40.75
C PRO A 1842 -34.96 1.04 -39.99
N VAL A 1843 -36.07 0.77 -40.68
CA VAL A 1843 -37.10 -0.17 -40.24
C VAL A 1843 -36.44 -1.55 -40.16
N ARG A 1844 -36.22 -2.00 -38.92
CA ARG A 1844 -35.70 -3.32 -38.58
C ARG A 1844 -36.70 -4.37 -39.05
N ARG A 1845 -36.54 -4.86 -40.27
CA ARG A 1845 -37.23 -6.09 -40.72
C ARG A 1845 -36.70 -7.25 -39.92
N GLU A 1846 -37.63 -7.94 -39.27
CA GLU A 1846 -37.44 -9.21 -38.60
C GLU A 1846 -36.86 -10.23 -39.59
N ALA A 1847 -35.59 -10.58 -39.43
CA ALA A 1847 -35.01 -11.79 -40.01
C ALA A 1847 -34.58 -12.68 -38.85
N LYS A 1848 -35.51 -13.52 -38.39
CA LYS A 1848 -35.21 -14.72 -37.61
C LYS A 1848 -34.43 -15.68 -38.53
N ALA A 1849 -33.10 -15.60 -38.51
CA ALA A 1849 -32.25 -16.67 -39.00
C ALA A 1849 -32.00 -17.64 -37.83
N PRO A 1850 -32.43 -18.92 -37.93
CA PRO A 1850 -32.33 -19.89 -36.86
C PRO A 1850 -30.89 -20.43 -36.70
N PRO A 1851 -30.55 -21.00 -35.53
CA PRO A 1851 -29.24 -21.59 -35.26
C PRO A 1851 -28.94 -22.79 -36.17
N PRO A 1852 -27.66 -23.11 -36.39
CA PRO A 1852 -27.23 -24.18 -37.28
C PRO A 1852 -27.76 -25.54 -36.80
N PRO A 1853 -28.26 -26.40 -37.71
CA PRO A 1853 -28.83 -27.68 -37.34
C PRO A 1853 -27.72 -28.66 -36.89
N PRO A 1854 -28.01 -29.56 -35.93
CA PRO A 1854 -27.09 -30.62 -35.54
C PRO A 1854 -26.84 -31.59 -36.70
N PRO A 1855 -25.67 -32.25 -36.75
CA PRO A 1855 -25.27 -33.09 -37.87
C PRO A 1855 -26.29 -34.21 -38.10
N LYS A 1856 -26.79 -34.28 -39.33
CA LYS A 1856 -27.77 -35.27 -39.80
C LYS A 1856 -27.19 -36.68 -39.65
N ALA A 1857 -27.69 -37.42 -38.67
CA ALA A 1857 -27.55 -38.86 -38.59
C ALA A 1857 -28.18 -39.50 -39.84
N ARG A 1858 -27.35 -40.21 -40.61
CA ARG A 1858 -27.75 -40.92 -41.84
C ARG A 1858 -28.62 -42.12 -41.43
N LYS A 1859 -29.91 -42.07 -41.72
CA LYS A 1859 -30.82 -43.23 -41.71
C LYS A 1859 -30.72 -43.96 -43.05
N SER A 1860 -30.12 -45.15 -43.05
CA SER A 1860 -30.37 -46.29 -43.96
C SER A 1860 -29.27 -47.31 -43.69
N GLY A 1861 -29.50 -48.57 -43.32
CA GLY A 1861 -30.69 -49.33 -43.01
C GLY A 1861 -30.21 -50.56 -42.23
N ILE A 1862 -31.13 -51.18 -41.50
CA ILE A 1862 -30.93 -52.45 -40.82
C ILE A 1862 -30.98 -53.56 -41.88
N PRO A 1863 -29.97 -54.42 -42.01
CA PRO A 1863 -30.18 -55.81 -42.37
C PRO A 1863 -30.14 -56.65 -41.09
N THR A 1864 -31.24 -57.34 -40.88
CA THR A 1864 -31.42 -58.45 -39.94
C THR A 1864 -30.51 -59.62 -40.32
N SER A 1865 -29.73 -60.13 -39.36
CA SER A 1865 -29.46 -61.57 -39.18
C SER A 1865 -28.65 -61.82 -37.90
N GLU A 1866 -29.33 -62.32 -36.87
CA GLU A 1866 -28.83 -63.28 -35.87
C GLU A 1866 -28.18 -64.54 -36.52
N PRO A 1867 -27.66 -65.55 -35.78
CA PRO A 1867 -27.34 -65.66 -34.34
C PRO A 1867 -25.93 -66.28 -34.08
N GLY A 1868 -25.46 -66.31 -32.82
CA GLY A 1868 -24.29 -67.13 -32.46
C GLY A 1868 -23.80 -66.94 -31.02
N SER A 1869 -23.99 -67.97 -30.21
CA SER A 1869 -23.64 -68.15 -28.81
C SER A 1869 -22.13 -68.14 -28.47
N GLN A 1870 -21.87 -67.98 -27.16
CA GLN A 1870 -20.63 -68.14 -26.37
C GLN A 1870 -19.83 -66.88 -26.09
#